data_AF-A0A6M4MER9-F1
#
_entry.id   AF-A0A6M4MER9-F1
#
_cell.length_a   1.000
_cell.length_b   1.000
_cell.length_c   1.000
_cell.angle_alpha   90.00
_cell.angle_beta   90.00
_cell.angle_gamma   90.00
#
_symmetry.space_group_name_H-M   'P 1'
#
loop_
_entity.id
_entity.type
_entity.pdbx_description
1 polymer ?
#
loop_
_entity_poly.entity_id
_entity_poly.type
_entity_poly.pdbx_seq_one_letter_code
_entity_poly.pdbx_strand_id
1 'polypeptide(L)'
;MKGSSDDPFNTFWQAGYEGADHINRAQQALSMNQSTGHLTQAFDDYLLLQQFGIRTVRESIGWRLVEMNGEFDFSIIEQRARAAQQLGIQICWTFCHYGWPEEIDVYSPQFITRFARFCHAAAEFLAPFSDLPPIYSPLNEISFTSWGLSVHLFHCKNMFDERAQTEAKRQLVRATIAGCDAIWQVSPDARILHCDPIIHVIPPLENPEWAQWATDWTSAQYDSWDMLCGRREPELGGHPRYLDIIGANYYHDNQWECETHNRLWWHLADSRRKPLHEMLGELQKRYQRPVLLAETSHVGSGRGIWIKQVAAEVALALKQGVECVGICLYPAITRHDWENEHWWHQSGVWDIEDPPKNMRRILPGFYAEGLRQAQRFIENFQKNTSAQITSGVYMPTIIVFCHLRWDFVYQRPQHLLCQLAQNFEIIVVEEPLYHEGKSFLKTYAPAPNITVCQPHTAVHATGFHDDQLAELEPLIAGLSREGDKPIVWFYTPMALPLLKQLHAQMVVYDCMDELSAFHNAPRQLLQREKALLNIADIVFTGGPSLFQAKRNLHQNVHCFPSSVDAVHFEQALDRCNGHPLQANIEGPKLGFYGVIDERLDLNLIAALADANASWQIILVGPVVKINPDTLPQRANIHYFGQQPYQALPQFLTDWDLCLLPFALNESTRFISPTKVLEYMAAQLPVVSTAITDVVLPYGDIVAIGHDTAQFIGACEDALALTEQQKKVMAEKMRAVVATTSWERTGEKMFELIQKVAQVDKTSRSHDAISERNQGASMTQLPANVNALRPKTALPSVSCAIIGAGPTGLSAAYHLGADTLLLERNATVGGWCRSIKDQGFTFDYAGHIMFSNDPYVLKLYDILLGDNQHWQNREAWVYSKNVHTRYPFQGALYGLPPAVIKECILGAVEARYKNPASNEPLAGQSATAAPVFDPKDDDCCADGTSLSTSESPVCSQGRTQNFEEFIYGVWGAGIAKHFAIPYNKKLWTVPLTEMETSWLGGRVPLPDLGEIIDGALEPVAKPMGPNARFGYPKKGGFQALVSGFVPHIKGQIELNADVVQLLPSEHLIVLADGRRFRYDNLISTMPLPELVRLIGKEAPKDVQDAANGLRHISVRCVNIGIDREKVTDKHWIYYPEDTIFHRIFVQGNASPECNAPGGFGFTCEISYSPWKPLPVDGDELIARCVEDCIKVGLMTKEDKVLTANLVNMPYAYVIYDHSRAKNVAVVKAWMEKQDITLAGRYSEWEYYNSDHAFLAGKKAAEAVSRQIGSLTTVERNS
;
A
#
# COMPACT_ATOMS: atom_id res chain seq x y z
N MET A 1 30.67 -0.33 6.73
CA MET A 1 31.55 -0.52 5.55
C MET A 1 32.98 -0.19 5.98
N LYS A 2 33.98 -1.01 5.65
CA LYS A 2 35.39 -0.56 5.72
C LYS A 2 35.60 0.35 4.51
N GLY A 3 35.97 1.61 4.72
CA GLY A 3 36.36 2.51 3.63
C GLY A 3 37.49 1.88 2.81
N SER A 4 37.61 2.27 1.54
CA SER A 4 38.84 2.04 0.78
C SER A 4 40.05 2.50 1.62
N SER A 5 41.23 1.94 1.39
CA SER A 5 42.46 2.16 2.17
C SER A 5 42.92 3.61 2.35
N ASP A 6 42.20 4.60 1.80
CA ASP A 6 42.55 6.02 1.71
C ASP A 6 41.59 6.96 2.49
N ASP A 7 40.50 6.47 3.10
CA ASP A 7 39.57 7.32 3.89
C ASP A 7 40.18 7.66 5.28
N PRO A 8 40.34 8.95 5.66
CA PRO A 8 40.89 9.32 6.96
C PRO A 8 39.99 8.94 8.15
N PHE A 9 38.67 8.74 7.95
CA PHE A 9 37.73 8.54 9.04
C PHE A 9 37.18 7.10 9.13
N ASN A 10 36.93 6.62 10.35
CA ASN A 10 36.31 5.31 10.59
C ASN A 10 34.85 5.23 10.13
N THR A 11 34.13 6.36 10.14
CA THR A 11 32.76 6.49 9.66
C THR A 11 32.51 7.83 8.99
N PHE A 12 31.74 7.83 7.91
CA PHE A 12 31.33 9.04 7.19
C PHE A 12 30.47 9.98 8.05
N TRP A 13 29.51 9.40 8.79
CA TRP A 13 28.75 10.14 9.80
C TRP A 13 29.56 10.20 11.10
N GLN A 14 29.69 11.40 11.65
CA GLN A 14 30.48 11.71 12.83
C GLN A 14 29.62 12.46 13.84
N ALA A 15 30.06 12.51 15.09
CA ALA A 15 29.41 13.29 16.14
C ALA A 15 30.45 14.15 16.85
N GLY A 16 30.14 15.40 17.14
CA GLY A 16 31.06 16.28 17.87
C GLY A 16 30.46 16.77 19.17
N TYR A 17 31.27 16.84 20.22
CA TYR A 17 30.84 17.32 21.53
C TYR A 17 31.25 18.78 21.71
N GLU A 18 30.37 19.58 22.32
CA GLU A 18 30.63 21.01 22.52
C GLU A 18 31.84 21.21 23.44
N GLY A 19 32.96 21.59 22.84
CA GLY A 19 34.26 21.65 23.50
C GLY A 19 34.67 23.03 23.98
N ALA A 20 33.84 24.06 23.78
CA ALA A 20 34.19 25.43 24.15
C ALA A 20 34.54 25.55 25.64
N ASP A 21 35.72 26.12 25.90
CA ASP A 21 36.27 26.30 27.25
C ASP A 21 36.76 27.74 27.51
N HIS A 22 36.31 28.72 26.74
CA HIS A 22 36.69 30.12 26.89
C HIS A 22 36.11 30.78 28.15
N ILE A 23 36.55 32.00 28.42
CA ILE A 23 35.93 32.90 29.39
C ILE A 23 35.02 33.85 28.62
N ASN A 24 33.73 33.85 28.96
CA ASN A 24 32.71 34.63 28.25
C ASN A 24 32.73 36.13 28.62
N ARG A 25 31.81 36.94 28.06
CA ARG A 25 31.76 38.40 28.35
C ARG A 25 31.46 38.73 29.80
N ALA A 26 30.72 37.86 30.47
CA ALA A 26 30.42 37.96 31.89
C ALA A 26 31.59 37.52 32.80
N GLN A 27 32.78 37.26 32.23
CA GLN A 27 33.96 36.72 32.93
C GLN A 27 33.73 35.36 33.58
N GLN A 28 32.77 34.59 33.07
CA GLN A 28 32.51 33.23 33.52
C GLN A 28 33.37 32.27 32.70
N ALA A 29 34.16 31.47 33.40
CA ALA A 29 34.94 30.38 32.82
C ALA A 29 34.02 29.24 32.39
N LEU A 30 33.84 29.05 31.08
CA LEU A 30 33.00 27.99 30.53
C LEU A 30 33.76 26.66 30.46
N SER A 31 33.03 25.56 30.65
CA SER A 31 33.50 24.21 30.34
C SER A 31 32.29 23.42 29.84
N MET A 32 32.05 23.47 28.52
CA MET A 32 30.81 22.95 27.94
C MET A 32 30.70 21.42 28.08
N ASN A 33 31.81 20.70 27.95
CA ASN A 33 31.85 19.26 28.24
C ASN A 33 31.53 18.94 29.71
N GLN A 34 31.84 19.85 30.65
CA GLN A 34 31.47 19.67 32.06
C GLN A 34 30.00 20.02 32.31
N SER A 35 29.52 21.14 31.77
CA SER A 35 28.15 21.62 32.00
C SER A 35 27.08 20.72 31.38
N THR A 36 27.41 20.05 30.27
CA THR A 36 26.57 19.02 29.65
C THR A 36 26.68 17.64 30.32
N GLY A 37 27.55 17.51 31.33
CA GLY A 37 27.80 16.25 32.02
C GLY A 37 28.55 15.21 31.18
N HIS A 38 29.08 15.61 30.03
CA HIS A 38 29.79 14.72 29.11
C HIS A 38 31.11 14.21 29.69
N LEU A 39 31.87 15.06 30.40
CA LEU A 39 33.16 14.66 31.00
C LEU A 39 33.05 13.42 31.90
N THR A 40 31.97 13.28 32.67
CA THR A 40 31.78 12.18 33.62
C THR A 40 31.07 10.97 33.01
N GLN A 41 30.45 11.12 31.85
CA GLN A 41 29.56 10.12 31.24
C GLN A 41 29.94 9.80 29.80
N ALA A 42 31.17 10.13 29.39
CA ALA A 42 31.65 9.96 28.02
C ALA A 42 31.51 8.53 27.51
N PHE A 43 31.72 7.51 28.36
CA PHE A 43 31.50 6.12 27.97
C PHE A 43 30.06 5.86 27.53
N ASP A 44 29.07 6.30 28.32
CA ASP A 44 27.66 6.12 28.01
C ASP A 44 27.26 6.94 26.78
N ASP A 45 27.76 8.18 26.66
CA ASP A 45 27.50 9.04 25.51
C ASP A 45 28.08 8.46 24.21
N TYR A 46 29.28 7.86 24.25
CA TYR A 46 29.86 7.16 23.10
C TYR A 46 29.12 5.86 22.79
N LEU A 47 28.62 5.15 23.81
CA LEU A 47 27.82 3.94 23.62
C LEU A 47 26.50 4.27 22.88
N LEU A 48 25.88 5.42 23.17
CA LEU A 48 24.69 5.88 22.48
C LEU A 48 24.92 6.07 20.97
N LEU A 49 26.10 6.47 20.53
CA LEU A 49 26.43 6.64 19.10
C LEU A 49 26.33 5.33 18.29
N GLN A 50 26.49 4.18 18.94
CA GLN A 50 26.37 2.88 18.27
C GLN A 50 24.99 2.67 17.64
N GLN A 51 23.93 3.28 18.19
CA GLN A 51 22.57 3.18 17.64
C GLN A 51 22.44 3.79 16.24
N PHE A 52 23.37 4.66 15.85
CA PHE A 52 23.47 5.28 14.52
C PHE A 52 24.73 4.84 13.77
N GLY A 53 25.46 3.84 14.27
CA GLY A 53 26.68 3.34 13.63
C GLY A 53 27.82 4.37 13.54
N ILE A 54 27.80 5.44 14.34
CA ILE A 54 28.83 6.48 14.35
C ILE A 54 30.03 5.99 15.18
N ARG A 55 31.23 6.03 14.59
CA ARG A 55 32.49 5.61 15.26
C ARG A 55 33.64 6.60 15.10
N THR A 56 33.37 7.77 14.56
CA THR A 56 34.29 8.90 14.52
C THR A 56 33.65 10.06 15.28
N VAL A 57 34.39 10.65 16.22
CA VAL A 57 33.90 11.79 17.00
C VAL A 57 34.87 12.94 17.00
N ARG A 58 34.35 14.17 17.10
CA ARG A 58 35.15 15.38 17.38
C ARG A 58 35.05 15.72 18.87
N GLU A 59 36.21 15.94 19.49
CA GLU A 59 36.31 16.24 20.92
C GLU A 59 37.32 17.34 21.18
N SER A 60 37.18 18.00 22.33
CA SER A 60 38.14 19.01 22.79
C SER A 60 38.99 18.51 23.94
N ILE A 61 40.29 18.79 23.86
CA ILE A 61 41.27 18.60 24.92
C ILE A 61 41.01 19.63 26.04
N GLY A 62 40.68 20.87 25.66
CA GLY A 62 40.45 21.98 26.59
C GLY A 62 41.75 22.54 27.14
N TRP A 63 42.49 23.32 26.34
CA TRP A 63 43.82 23.82 26.70
C TRP A 63 43.83 24.59 28.04
N ARG A 64 42.80 25.42 28.29
CA ARG A 64 42.68 26.15 29.57
C ARG A 64 42.48 25.21 30.75
N LEU A 65 41.78 24.09 30.54
CA LEU A 65 41.43 23.14 31.59
C LEU A 65 42.60 22.25 32.00
N VAL A 66 43.53 21.97 31.07
CA VAL A 66 44.64 21.03 31.29
C VAL A 66 45.97 21.70 31.58
N GLU A 67 46.17 22.98 31.25
CA GLU A 67 47.39 23.70 31.59
C GLU A 67 47.14 24.67 32.76
N MET A 68 47.75 24.37 33.91
CA MET A 68 47.70 25.22 35.11
C MET A 68 49.11 25.61 35.52
N ASN A 69 49.39 26.92 35.57
CA ASN A 69 50.72 27.47 35.91
C ASN A 69 51.88 26.92 35.05
N GLY A 70 51.60 26.49 33.82
CA GLY A 70 52.60 25.96 32.91
C GLY A 70 52.88 24.46 33.02
N GLU A 71 52.18 23.74 33.89
CA GLU A 71 52.20 22.27 34.01
C GLU A 71 50.92 21.67 33.40
N PHE A 72 51.02 20.47 32.82
CA PHE A 72 49.90 19.79 32.13
C PHE A 72 49.29 18.65 32.95
N ASP A 73 47.97 18.64 33.12
CA ASP A 73 47.17 17.54 33.69
C ASP A 73 46.16 17.02 32.66
N PHE A 74 46.42 15.83 32.12
CA PHE A 74 45.56 15.18 31.11
C PHE A 74 44.57 14.16 31.69
N SER A 75 44.36 14.13 33.02
CA SER A 75 43.46 13.17 33.67
C SER A 75 42.02 13.19 33.12
N ILE A 76 41.50 14.38 32.81
CA ILE A 76 40.15 14.57 32.20
C ILE A 76 40.06 14.08 30.76
N ILE A 77 41.21 13.83 30.10
CA ILE A 77 41.31 13.30 28.74
C ILE A 77 41.47 11.79 28.77
N GLU A 78 42.23 11.28 29.74
CA GLU A 78 42.50 9.85 29.87
C GLU A 78 41.21 9.02 29.90
N GLN A 79 40.21 9.47 30.68
CA GLN A 79 38.93 8.76 30.78
C GLN A 79 38.22 8.64 29.43
N ARG A 80 38.20 9.74 28.64
CA ARG A 80 37.58 9.78 27.31
C ARG A 80 38.37 8.97 26.29
N ALA A 81 39.69 9.07 26.29
CA ALA A 81 40.56 8.29 25.43
C ALA A 81 40.40 6.76 25.67
N ARG A 82 40.34 6.35 26.95
CA ARG A 82 40.09 4.94 27.32
C ARG A 82 38.70 4.47 26.92
N ALA A 83 37.67 5.28 27.15
CA ALA A 83 36.30 4.96 26.74
C ALA A 83 36.20 4.76 25.22
N ALA A 84 36.83 5.65 24.44
CA ALA A 84 36.86 5.53 22.98
C ALA A 84 37.63 4.29 22.52
N GLN A 85 38.79 3.99 23.10
CA GLN A 85 39.55 2.77 22.78
C GLN A 85 38.73 1.51 23.07
N GLN A 86 38.03 1.46 24.21
CA GLN A 86 37.19 0.32 24.60
C GLN A 86 36.01 0.11 23.64
N LEU A 87 35.44 1.19 23.08
CA LEU A 87 34.28 1.15 22.19
C LEU A 87 34.66 1.16 20.70
N GLY A 88 35.95 1.26 20.37
CA GLY A 88 36.43 1.35 18.99
C GLY A 88 36.07 2.66 18.29
N ILE A 89 36.01 3.76 19.04
CA ILE A 89 35.75 5.12 18.54
C ILE A 89 37.07 5.80 18.16
N GLN A 90 37.13 6.39 16.97
CA GLN A 90 38.20 7.31 16.56
C GLN A 90 37.87 8.72 17.04
N ILE A 91 38.74 9.31 17.85
CA ILE A 91 38.58 10.71 18.28
C ILE A 91 39.45 11.62 17.41
N CYS A 92 38.83 12.64 16.83
CA CYS A 92 39.50 13.78 16.22
C CYS A 92 39.68 14.86 17.30
N TRP A 93 40.87 14.96 17.87
CA TRP A 93 41.13 15.84 19.00
C TRP A 93 41.37 17.28 18.57
N THR A 94 40.57 18.17 19.14
CA THR A 94 40.72 19.62 19.04
C THR A 94 41.52 20.12 20.24
N PHE A 95 42.68 20.73 20.01
CA PHE A 95 43.61 21.06 21.09
C PHE A 95 43.18 22.33 21.82
N CYS A 96 42.86 23.38 21.06
CA CYS A 96 42.33 24.64 21.58
C CYS A 96 40.96 24.94 20.96
N HIS A 97 39.92 25.00 21.81
CA HIS A 97 38.55 25.34 21.43
C HIS A 97 38.09 26.61 22.16
N TYR A 98 38.68 27.74 21.74
CA TYR A 98 38.47 29.10 22.28
C TYR A 98 39.08 29.40 23.66
N GLY A 99 39.48 28.41 24.45
CA GLY A 99 40.14 28.62 25.75
C GLY A 99 41.65 28.45 25.73
N TRP A 100 42.35 29.30 26.48
CA TRP A 100 43.78 29.20 26.81
C TRP A 100 44.03 29.68 28.24
N PRO A 101 45.20 29.38 28.84
CA PRO A 101 45.53 29.84 30.19
C PRO A 101 45.46 31.36 30.35
N GLU A 102 44.78 31.83 31.40
CA GLU A 102 44.44 33.23 31.65
C GLU A 102 45.66 34.16 31.74
N GLU A 103 46.80 33.63 32.18
CA GLU A 103 48.02 34.42 32.36
C GLU A 103 48.69 34.81 31.03
N ILE A 104 48.38 34.08 29.95
CA ILE A 104 49.01 34.22 28.63
C ILE A 104 48.33 35.32 27.83
N ASP A 105 49.14 36.25 27.34
CA ASP A 105 48.70 37.25 26.36
C ASP A 105 48.69 36.62 24.96
N VAL A 106 47.49 36.51 24.35
CA VAL A 106 47.27 35.98 23.00
C VAL A 106 48.09 36.71 21.94
N TYR A 107 48.35 38.01 22.10
CA TYR A 107 49.12 38.82 21.14
C TYR A 107 50.64 38.76 21.37
N SER A 108 51.10 38.08 22.42
CA SER A 108 52.52 37.95 22.71
C SER A 108 53.15 36.77 21.94
N PRO A 109 54.44 36.84 21.57
CA PRO A 109 55.15 35.69 21.00
C PRO A 109 55.17 34.46 21.91
N GLN A 110 55.00 34.64 23.23
CA GLN A 110 54.93 33.55 24.20
C GLN A 110 53.71 32.64 23.97
N PHE A 111 52.61 33.18 23.42
CA PHE A 111 51.43 32.38 23.07
C PHE A 111 51.78 31.26 22.10
N ILE A 112 52.56 31.56 21.05
CA ILE A 112 52.97 30.59 20.02
C ILE A 112 53.81 29.48 20.64
N THR A 113 54.82 29.83 21.45
CA THR A 113 55.73 28.85 22.04
C THR A 113 55.05 27.99 23.11
N ARG A 114 54.15 28.58 23.92
CA ARG A 114 53.35 27.83 24.90
C ARG A 114 52.37 26.89 24.22
N PHE A 115 51.68 27.34 23.18
CA PHE A 115 50.76 26.52 22.42
C PHE A 115 51.47 25.35 21.70
N ALA A 116 52.63 25.58 21.10
CA ALA A 116 53.43 24.51 20.48
C ALA A 116 53.90 23.47 21.52
N ARG A 117 54.34 23.92 22.71
CA ARG A 117 54.71 23.03 23.82
C ARG A 117 53.53 22.17 24.29
N PHE A 118 52.36 22.78 24.40
CA PHE A 118 51.11 22.08 24.71
C PHE A 118 50.75 21.06 23.63
N CYS A 119 50.83 21.44 22.36
CA CYS A 119 50.57 20.53 21.24
C CYS A 119 51.51 19.31 21.25
N HIS A 120 52.79 19.52 21.54
CA HIS A 120 53.74 18.41 21.70
C HIS A 120 53.33 17.48 22.84
N ALA A 121 53.10 18.02 24.04
CA ALA A 121 52.79 17.24 25.24
C ALA A 121 51.47 16.47 25.10
N ALA A 122 50.44 17.09 24.52
CA ALA A 122 49.16 16.45 24.29
C ALA A 122 49.24 15.35 23.21
N ALA A 123 49.99 15.56 22.12
CA ALA A 123 50.22 14.51 21.12
C ALA A 123 51.00 13.33 21.71
N GLU A 124 52.00 13.58 22.55
CA GLU A 124 52.78 12.53 23.24
C GLU A 124 51.89 11.72 24.20
N PHE A 125 51.02 12.41 24.96
CA PHE A 125 50.07 11.76 25.84
C PHE A 125 49.03 10.89 25.09
N LEU A 126 48.56 11.36 23.93
CA LEU A 126 47.53 10.67 23.16
C LEU A 126 48.05 9.52 22.28
N ALA A 127 49.33 9.53 21.92
CA ALA A 127 49.94 8.53 21.04
C ALA A 127 49.67 7.06 21.42
N PRO A 128 49.64 6.65 22.71
CA PRO A 128 49.35 5.28 23.11
C PRO A 128 47.88 4.83 22.92
N PHE A 129 46.96 5.75 22.64
CA PHE A 129 45.52 5.47 22.58
C PHE A 129 44.99 5.27 21.15
N SER A 130 45.82 5.40 20.11
CA SER A 130 45.41 5.25 18.70
C SER A 130 46.32 4.28 17.95
N ASP A 131 45.72 3.27 17.33
CA ASP A 131 46.43 2.33 16.43
C ASP A 131 46.46 2.82 14.96
N LEU A 132 45.74 3.91 14.66
CA LEU A 132 45.67 4.56 13.35
C LEU A 132 46.37 5.92 13.39
N PRO A 133 46.80 6.45 12.23
CA PRO A 133 47.27 7.83 12.13
C PRO A 133 46.24 8.80 12.76
N PRO A 134 46.60 9.55 13.82
CA PRO A 134 45.64 10.38 14.52
C PRO A 134 45.24 11.60 13.69
N ILE A 135 44.02 12.08 13.90
CA ILE A 135 43.53 13.31 13.29
C ILE A 135 43.43 14.36 14.38
N TYR A 136 44.14 15.48 14.17
CA TYR A 136 44.19 16.56 15.13
C TYR A 136 43.73 17.88 14.50
N SER A 137 43.00 18.66 15.29
CA SER A 137 42.66 20.05 15.00
C SER A 137 43.39 20.93 16.01
N PRO A 138 44.57 21.50 15.67
CA PRO A 138 45.34 22.29 16.61
C PRO A 138 44.51 23.44 17.21
N LEU A 139 43.92 24.28 16.35
CA LEU A 139 43.11 25.40 16.78
C LEU A 139 41.79 25.40 16.01
N ASN A 140 40.66 25.38 16.73
CA ASN A 140 39.34 25.40 16.12
C ASN A 140 38.98 26.82 15.64
N GLU A 141 38.45 26.91 14.42
CA GLU A 141 37.87 28.14 13.86
C GLU A 141 38.72 29.39 14.06
N ILE A 142 39.87 29.47 13.39
CA ILE A 142 40.79 30.62 13.49
C ILE A 142 40.07 31.93 13.10
N SER A 143 39.25 31.89 12.05
CA SER A 143 38.52 33.07 11.58
C SER A 143 37.43 33.48 12.56
N PHE A 144 36.65 32.52 13.08
CA PHE A 144 35.66 32.82 14.11
C PHE A 144 36.31 33.31 15.41
N THR A 145 37.42 32.70 15.83
CA THR A 145 38.17 33.11 17.03
C THR A 145 38.73 34.52 16.90
N SER A 146 39.31 34.84 15.76
CA SER A 146 39.78 36.20 15.47
C SER A 146 38.64 37.22 15.48
N TRP A 147 37.48 36.88 14.90
CA TRP A 147 36.30 37.74 14.94
C TRP A 147 35.80 37.91 16.38
N GLY A 148 35.67 36.81 17.14
CA GLY A 148 35.26 36.81 18.54
C GLY A 148 36.15 37.68 19.41
N LEU A 149 37.46 37.66 19.21
CA LEU A 149 38.39 38.59 19.87
C LEU A 149 38.11 40.05 19.51
N SER A 150 37.86 40.34 18.23
CA SER A 150 37.60 41.71 17.74
C SER A 150 36.28 42.31 18.26
N VAL A 151 35.29 41.48 18.57
CA VAL A 151 33.99 41.90 19.15
C VAL A 151 33.88 41.58 20.64
N HIS A 152 35.01 41.28 21.29
CA HIS A 152 35.09 41.00 22.72
C HIS A 152 34.13 39.89 23.17
N LEU A 153 33.94 38.84 22.37
CA LEU A 153 33.21 37.63 22.76
C LEU A 153 34.04 36.77 23.72
N PHE A 154 35.36 36.68 23.49
CA PHE A 154 36.29 35.88 24.30
C PHE A 154 37.13 36.78 25.19
N HIS A 155 36.95 36.64 26.51
CA HIS A 155 37.73 37.39 27.49
C HIS A 155 39.19 36.94 27.49
N CYS A 156 40.08 37.92 27.35
CA CYS A 156 41.52 37.70 27.40
C CYS A 156 42.22 38.91 28.02
N LYS A 157 43.47 38.73 28.45
CA LYS A 157 44.27 39.74 29.17
C LYS A 157 44.31 41.12 28.48
N ASN A 158 44.32 41.14 27.15
CA ASN A 158 44.41 42.34 26.33
C ASN A 158 43.16 42.51 25.44
N MET A 159 41.97 42.28 26.01
CA MET A 159 40.70 42.25 25.28
C MET A 159 40.40 43.52 24.48
N PHE A 160 40.87 44.69 24.92
CA PHE A 160 40.64 45.99 24.28
C PHE A 160 41.82 46.46 23.40
N ASP A 161 42.75 45.57 23.05
CA ASP A 161 43.87 45.89 22.18
C ASP A 161 43.38 46.20 20.75
N GLU A 162 43.74 47.37 20.22
CA GLU A 162 43.34 47.80 18.87
C GLU A 162 43.86 46.85 17.77
N ARG A 163 44.92 46.07 18.05
CA ARG A 163 45.45 45.06 17.13
C ARG A 163 44.50 43.88 16.92
N ALA A 164 43.47 43.69 17.76
CA ALA A 164 42.50 42.59 17.64
C ALA A 164 41.85 42.49 16.25
N GLN A 165 41.65 43.63 15.57
CA GLN A 165 41.04 43.68 14.25
C GLN A 165 41.94 43.16 13.12
N THR A 166 43.27 43.14 13.31
CA THR A 166 44.24 42.88 12.23
C THR A 166 45.30 41.82 12.56
N GLU A 167 45.75 41.70 13.81
CA GLU A 167 46.84 40.80 14.20
C GLU A 167 46.38 39.50 14.85
N ALA A 168 45.17 39.44 15.42
CA ALA A 168 44.65 38.23 16.08
C ALA A 168 44.72 37.01 15.17
N LYS A 169 44.18 37.11 13.94
CA LYS A 169 44.23 36.05 12.92
C LYS A 169 45.67 35.61 12.61
N ARG A 170 46.57 36.56 12.36
CA ARG A 170 48.01 36.30 12.08
C ARG A 170 48.67 35.53 13.21
N GLN A 171 48.38 35.90 14.45
CA GLN A 171 48.95 35.28 15.63
C GLN A 171 48.44 33.86 15.86
N LEU A 172 47.14 33.62 15.67
CA LEU A 172 46.53 32.29 15.71
C LEU A 172 47.06 31.38 14.60
N VAL A 173 47.30 31.92 13.39
CA VAL A 173 47.94 31.18 12.28
C VAL A 173 49.37 30.77 12.64
N ARG A 174 50.20 31.69 13.18
CA ARG A 174 51.57 31.35 13.62
C ARG A 174 51.57 30.27 14.71
N ALA A 175 50.66 30.39 15.68
CA ALA A 175 50.49 29.39 16.73
C ALA A 175 50.10 28.03 16.12
N THR A 176 49.16 28.02 15.18
CA THR A 176 48.70 26.80 14.50
C THR A 176 49.81 26.12 13.69
N ILE A 177 50.62 26.88 12.94
CA ILE A 177 51.79 26.37 12.21
C ILE A 177 52.78 25.71 13.17
N ALA A 178 53.16 26.42 14.24
CA ALA A 178 54.08 25.90 15.25
C ALA A 178 53.51 24.67 15.98
N GLY A 179 52.20 24.64 16.23
CA GLY A 179 51.48 23.50 16.80
C GLY A 179 51.49 22.28 15.88
N CYS A 180 51.27 22.45 14.58
CA CYS A 180 51.37 21.38 13.59
C CYS A 180 52.77 20.77 13.56
N ASP A 181 53.82 21.62 13.51
CA ASP A 181 55.20 21.15 13.53
C ASP A 181 55.53 20.39 14.81
N ALA A 182 55.04 20.86 15.96
CA ALA A 182 55.21 20.18 17.25
C ALA A 182 54.48 18.83 17.32
N ILE A 183 53.28 18.73 16.73
CA ILE A 183 52.53 17.48 16.59
C ILE A 183 53.30 16.48 15.72
N TRP A 184 53.78 16.90 14.55
CA TRP A 184 54.49 16.02 13.62
C TRP A 184 55.86 15.55 14.11
N GLN A 185 56.46 16.24 15.09
CA GLN A 185 57.65 15.73 15.78
C GLN A 185 57.35 14.47 16.60
N VAL A 186 56.13 14.33 17.10
CA VAL A 186 55.67 13.17 17.89
C VAL A 186 55.02 12.12 16.99
N SER A 187 54.14 12.55 16.09
CA SER A 187 53.35 11.70 15.19
C SER A 187 53.51 12.19 13.76
N PRO A 188 54.57 11.78 13.03
CA PRO A 188 54.83 12.24 11.66
C PRO A 188 53.69 11.99 10.68
N ASP A 189 52.88 10.98 10.97
CA ASP A 189 51.78 10.45 10.18
C ASP A 189 50.46 11.18 10.47
N ALA A 190 50.42 12.06 11.49
CA ALA A 190 49.22 12.74 11.93
C ALA A 190 48.60 13.59 10.82
N ARG A 191 47.28 13.48 10.66
CA ARG A 191 46.49 14.29 9.72
C ARG A 191 45.97 15.54 10.42
N ILE A 192 45.90 16.65 9.70
CA ILE A 192 45.50 17.95 10.26
C ILE A 192 44.13 18.37 9.72
N LEU A 193 43.19 18.61 10.62
CA LEU A 193 41.86 19.12 10.33
C LEU A 193 41.77 20.60 10.73
N HIS A 194 41.43 21.48 9.78
CA HIS A 194 41.19 22.89 10.06
C HIS A 194 39.73 23.26 9.84
N CYS A 195 38.99 23.45 10.94
CA CYS A 195 37.60 23.86 10.90
C CYS A 195 37.46 25.38 10.89
N ASP A 196 36.56 25.93 10.07
CA ASP A 196 36.14 27.34 10.07
C ASP A 196 34.72 27.45 9.45
N PRO A 197 33.93 28.48 9.79
CA PRO A 197 32.59 28.66 9.25
C PRO A 197 32.60 29.07 7.77
N ILE A 198 31.68 28.49 7.01
CA ILE A 198 31.46 28.86 5.61
C ILE A 198 30.21 29.72 5.50
N ILE A 199 30.30 30.90 4.87
CA ILE A 199 29.26 31.93 4.95
C ILE A 199 28.86 32.45 3.57
N HIS A 200 27.66 33.02 3.48
CA HIS A 200 27.19 33.74 2.30
C HIS A 200 26.50 35.05 2.71
N VAL A 201 27.08 36.18 2.34
CA VAL A 201 26.57 37.51 2.67
C VAL A 201 26.09 38.19 1.40
N ILE A 202 24.89 38.79 1.45
CA ILE A 202 24.29 39.53 0.33
C ILE A 202 23.96 40.98 0.72
N PRO A 203 23.84 41.91 -0.24
CA PRO A 203 23.30 43.24 0.06
C PRO A 203 21.77 43.19 0.32
N PRO A 204 21.23 44.07 1.17
CA PRO A 204 19.79 44.32 1.25
C PRO A 204 19.22 44.74 -0.12
N LEU A 205 17.95 44.41 -0.38
CA LEU A 205 17.29 44.73 -1.66
C LEU A 205 17.23 46.25 -1.92
N GLU A 206 17.14 47.03 -0.84
CA GLU A 206 17.10 48.48 -0.85
C GLU A 206 18.46 49.12 -1.15
N ASN A 207 19.56 48.37 -1.03
CA ASN A 207 20.94 48.86 -1.13
C ASN A 207 21.83 47.98 -2.03
N PRO A 208 21.51 47.83 -3.33
CA PRO A 208 22.26 46.98 -4.25
C PRO A 208 23.72 47.45 -4.45
N GLU A 209 24.04 48.71 -4.17
CA GLU A 209 25.40 49.25 -4.24
C GLU A 209 26.38 48.62 -3.25
N TRP A 210 25.90 47.95 -2.19
CA TRP A 210 26.73 47.23 -1.22
C TRP A 210 27.21 45.86 -1.68
N ALA A 211 26.92 45.46 -2.93
CA ALA A 211 27.29 44.14 -3.47
C ALA A 211 28.79 43.83 -3.36
N GLN A 212 29.68 44.81 -3.60
CA GLN A 212 31.12 44.59 -3.46
C GLN A 212 31.51 44.35 -1.99
N TRP A 213 30.93 45.10 -1.07
CA TRP A 213 31.20 44.94 0.36
C TRP A 213 30.74 43.58 0.88
N ALA A 214 29.53 43.14 0.50
CA ALA A 214 29.04 41.80 0.82
C ALA A 214 29.95 40.69 0.25
N THR A 215 30.53 40.91 -0.94
CA THR A 215 31.50 40.00 -1.57
C THR A 215 32.82 39.95 -0.81
N ASP A 216 33.35 41.10 -0.38
CA ASP A 216 34.59 41.20 0.40
C ASP A 216 34.43 40.51 1.76
N TRP A 217 33.27 40.72 2.41
CA TRP A 217 32.96 40.08 3.69
C TRP A 217 32.81 38.56 3.55
N THR A 218 32.10 38.10 2.52
CA THR A 218 32.03 36.66 2.19
C THR A 218 33.42 36.09 1.97
N SER A 219 34.30 36.80 1.26
CA SER A 219 35.65 36.32 0.96
C SER A 219 36.57 36.20 2.18
N ALA A 220 36.32 37.00 3.24
CA ALA A 220 37.13 37.00 4.46
C ALA A 220 37.11 35.65 5.23
N GLN A 221 36.12 34.78 4.95
CA GLN A 221 36.05 33.42 5.50
C GLN A 221 37.26 32.56 5.11
N TYR A 222 37.90 32.86 3.97
CA TYR A 222 39.03 32.09 3.43
C TYR A 222 40.39 32.53 3.97
N ASP A 223 40.47 33.64 4.69
CA ASP A 223 41.73 34.27 5.08
C ASP A 223 42.63 33.34 5.90
N SER A 224 42.08 32.66 6.92
CA SER A 224 42.85 31.78 7.80
C SER A 224 43.48 30.63 7.01
N TRP A 225 42.68 29.97 6.15
CA TRP A 225 43.17 28.89 5.29
C TRP A 225 44.15 29.38 4.22
N ASP A 226 43.91 30.55 3.62
CA ASP A 226 44.84 31.15 2.66
C ASP A 226 46.19 31.51 3.32
N MET A 227 46.17 31.97 4.57
CA MET A 227 47.39 32.22 5.36
C MET A 227 48.11 30.92 5.71
N LEU A 228 47.38 29.89 6.19
CA LEU A 228 47.95 28.58 6.53
C LEU A 228 48.62 27.90 5.33
N CYS A 229 48.01 27.99 4.14
CA CYS A 229 48.57 27.40 2.93
C CYS A 229 49.57 28.30 2.18
N GLY A 230 49.84 29.51 2.70
CA GLY A 230 50.83 30.45 2.14
C GLY A 230 50.39 31.22 0.90
N ARG A 231 49.09 31.25 0.59
CA ARG A 231 48.50 32.06 -0.51
C ARG A 231 48.34 33.53 -0.14
N ARG A 232 48.14 33.81 1.15
CA ARG A 232 48.07 35.15 1.74
C ARG A 232 49.13 35.26 2.83
N GLU A 233 49.78 36.41 2.95
CA GLU A 233 50.76 36.70 4.01
C GLU A 233 51.80 35.57 4.22
N PRO A 234 52.55 35.18 3.16
CA PRO A 234 53.48 34.04 3.22
C PRO A 234 54.60 34.23 4.26
N GLU A 235 54.87 35.45 4.71
CA GLU A 235 55.82 35.74 5.78
C GLU A 235 55.46 35.11 7.14
N LEU A 236 54.21 34.64 7.30
CA LEU A 236 53.77 33.89 8.48
C LEU A 236 54.34 32.45 8.53
N GLY A 237 54.93 31.97 7.43
CA GLY A 237 55.48 30.60 7.32
C GLY A 237 54.49 29.57 6.78
N GLY A 238 53.34 30.01 6.25
CA GLY A 238 52.33 29.14 5.66
C GLY A 238 52.87 28.33 4.47
N HIS A 239 52.33 27.12 4.30
CA HIS A 239 52.70 26.18 3.24
C HIS A 239 51.53 25.24 2.97
N PRO A 240 51.30 24.76 1.72
CA PRO A 240 50.17 23.87 1.41
C PRO A 240 50.07 22.59 2.25
N ARG A 241 51.13 22.20 2.96
CA ARG A 241 51.16 21.02 3.86
C ARG A 241 50.32 21.21 5.12
N TYR A 242 50.16 22.46 5.59
CA TYR A 242 49.42 22.74 6.83
C TYR A 242 47.92 22.63 6.61
N LEU A 243 47.44 22.82 5.38
CA LEU A 243 46.05 22.62 5.02
C LEU A 243 45.86 21.23 4.41
N ASP A 244 45.59 20.24 5.26
CA ASP A 244 45.43 18.83 4.91
C ASP A 244 43.95 18.47 4.66
N ILE A 245 43.09 18.55 5.69
CA ILE A 245 41.63 18.36 5.59
C ILE A 245 40.93 19.66 5.99
N ILE A 246 39.94 20.07 5.20
CA ILE A 246 39.16 21.29 5.45
C ILE A 246 37.87 20.92 6.19
N GLY A 247 37.66 21.50 7.36
CA GLY A 247 36.40 21.41 8.11
C GLY A 247 35.50 22.60 7.80
N ALA A 248 34.41 22.39 7.07
CA ALA A 248 33.41 23.41 6.82
C ALA A 248 32.34 23.38 7.92
N ASN A 249 32.18 24.48 8.67
CA ASN A 249 31.10 24.61 9.64
C ASN A 249 29.91 25.32 8.99
N TYR A 250 28.75 24.66 8.98
CA TYR A 250 27.54 25.15 8.31
C TYR A 250 26.28 24.90 9.13
N TYR A 251 25.66 25.99 9.54
CA TYR A 251 24.39 26.06 10.24
C TYR A 251 23.37 26.86 9.43
N HIS A 252 22.12 26.81 9.87
CA HIS A 252 20.98 27.44 9.20
C HIS A 252 21.11 28.96 9.06
N ASP A 253 21.86 29.61 9.96
CA ASP A 253 22.09 31.05 10.02
C ASP A 253 23.43 31.53 9.43
N ASN A 254 24.18 30.67 8.74
CA ASN A 254 25.41 31.02 8.02
C ASN A 254 25.21 31.96 6.81
N GLN A 255 23.99 32.44 6.56
CA GLN A 255 23.69 33.32 5.43
C GLN A 255 22.77 34.48 5.83
N TRP A 256 23.19 35.71 5.54
CA TRP A 256 22.53 36.93 6.00
C TRP A 256 22.81 38.15 5.10
N GLU A 257 22.08 39.24 5.34
CA GLU A 257 22.29 40.53 4.69
C GLU A 257 23.38 41.35 5.38
N CYS A 258 24.31 41.95 4.63
CA CYS A 258 25.32 42.85 5.21
C CYS A 258 24.65 44.06 5.89
N GLU A 259 25.26 44.54 6.98
CA GLU A 259 24.82 45.65 7.86
C GLU A 259 23.51 45.42 8.62
N THR A 260 22.43 45.01 7.97
CA THR A 260 21.16 44.74 8.66
C THR A 260 21.23 43.48 9.51
N HIS A 261 22.13 42.56 9.17
CA HIS A 261 22.27 41.24 9.78
C HIS A 261 20.99 40.39 9.71
N ASN A 262 20.06 40.73 8.81
CA ASN A 262 18.85 39.95 8.60
C ASN A 262 19.24 38.56 8.07
N ARG A 263 18.81 37.52 8.78
CA ARG A 263 19.04 36.13 8.38
C ARG A 263 18.24 35.82 7.12
N LEU A 264 18.86 35.11 6.18
CA LEU A 264 18.13 34.51 5.08
C LEU A 264 17.44 33.25 5.60
N TRP A 265 16.13 33.28 5.78
CA TRP A 265 15.42 32.20 6.50
C TRP A 265 15.44 30.87 5.73
N TRP A 266 16.15 29.89 6.29
CA TRP A 266 16.24 28.54 5.73
C TRP A 266 14.88 27.85 5.61
N HIS A 267 14.10 27.84 6.69
CA HIS A 267 12.80 27.16 6.75
C HIS A 267 11.71 27.83 5.89
N LEU A 268 11.95 29.06 5.42
CA LEU A 268 11.07 29.76 4.48
C LEU A 268 11.55 29.65 3.03
N ALA A 269 12.59 28.85 2.78
CA ALA A 269 13.19 28.66 1.46
C ALA A 269 13.52 29.99 0.75
N ASP A 270 14.14 30.94 1.47
CA ASP A 270 14.53 32.23 0.89
C ASP A 270 15.40 32.03 -0.35
N SER A 271 14.88 32.46 -1.51
CA SER A 271 15.50 32.27 -2.83
C SER A 271 16.88 32.90 -2.99
N ARG A 272 17.25 33.82 -2.09
CA ARG A 272 18.55 34.50 -2.09
C ARG A 272 19.65 33.67 -1.41
N ARG A 273 19.29 32.57 -0.75
CA ARG A 273 20.27 31.65 -0.15
C ARG A 273 21.09 30.93 -1.22
N LYS A 274 22.37 30.73 -0.93
CA LYS A 274 23.27 29.90 -1.72
C LYS A 274 23.19 28.43 -1.28
N PRO A 275 23.01 27.46 -2.19
CA PRO A 275 23.00 26.04 -1.85
C PRO A 275 24.33 25.58 -1.22
N LEU A 276 24.25 24.67 -0.24
CA LEU A 276 25.43 24.18 0.47
C LEU A 276 26.39 23.43 -0.47
N HIS A 277 25.87 22.63 -1.40
CA HIS A 277 26.71 21.88 -2.32
C HIS A 277 27.59 22.77 -3.22
N GLU A 278 27.10 23.95 -3.60
CA GLU A 278 27.88 24.93 -4.35
C GLU A 278 29.00 25.52 -3.49
N MET A 279 28.71 25.86 -2.22
CA MET A 279 29.71 26.36 -1.27
C MET A 279 30.81 25.32 -1.02
N LEU A 280 30.45 24.04 -0.86
CA LEU A 280 31.42 22.94 -0.74
C LEU A 280 32.23 22.75 -2.03
N GLY A 281 31.59 22.89 -3.19
CA GLY A 281 32.25 22.85 -4.50
C GLY A 281 33.28 23.96 -4.69
N GLU A 282 32.99 25.17 -4.20
CA GLU A 282 33.93 26.30 -4.21
C GLU A 282 35.15 26.04 -3.32
N LEU A 283 34.96 25.46 -2.13
CA LEU A 283 36.06 25.06 -1.25
C LEU A 283 36.98 24.02 -1.92
N GLN A 284 36.40 22.96 -2.46
CA GLN A 284 37.17 21.91 -3.15
C GLN A 284 37.93 22.48 -4.35
N LYS A 285 37.28 23.33 -5.16
CA LYS A 285 37.93 23.98 -6.31
C LYS A 285 39.06 24.91 -5.86
N ARG A 286 38.89 25.63 -4.76
CA ARG A 286 39.89 26.57 -4.24
C ARG A 286 41.12 25.85 -3.73
N TYR A 287 40.96 24.83 -2.89
CA TYR A 287 42.08 24.23 -2.14
C TYR A 287 42.51 22.85 -2.62
N GLN A 288 41.67 22.12 -3.36
CA GLN A 288 41.95 20.75 -3.82
C GLN A 288 42.31 19.81 -2.66
N ARG A 289 41.57 19.92 -1.56
CA ARG A 289 41.73 19.13 -0.34
C ARG A 289 40.40 18.45 0.01
N PRO A 290 40.43 17.28 0.69
CA PRO A 290 39.22 16.66 1.22
C PRO A 290 38.45 17.61 2.14
N VAL A 291 37.11 17.58 2.04
CA VAL A 291 36.22 18.45 2.82
C VAL A 291 35.37 17.62 3.79
N LEU A 292 35.46 17.94 5.07
CA LEU A 292 34.55 17.46 6.11
C LEU A 292 33.52 18.55 6.37
N LEU A 293 32.21 18.22 6.35
CA LEU A 293 31.23 19.11 6.98
C LEU A 293 31.37 18.93 8.50
N ALA A 294 32.22 19.76 9.11
CA ALA A 294 32.80 19.51 10.42
C ALA A 294 31.88 19.90 11.57
N GLU A 295 30.90 20.76 11.31
CA GLU A 295 29.85 21.10 12.26
C GLU A 295 28.56 21.47 11.54
N THR A 296 27.47 20.82 11.95
CA THR A 296 26.13 21.19 11.52
C THR A 296 25.08 20.70 12.52
N SER A 297 24.08 21.55 12.77
CA SER A 297 22.84 21.21 13.46
C SER A 297 21.78 22.31 13.27
N HIS A 298 20.61 22.10 13.86
CA HIS A 298 19.55 23.09 14.01
C HIS A 298 19.09 23.11 15.48
N VAL A 299 18.29 24.10 15.85
CA VAL A 299 17.63 24.17 17.17
C VAL A 299 16.21 23.61 17.14
N GLY A 300 15.78 22.98 18.23
CA GLY A 300 14.39 22.56 18.45
C GLY A 300 13.86 21.57 17.41
N SER A 301 12.65 21.84 16.91
CA SER A 301 11.90 20.93 16.05
C SER A 301 12.42 20.84 14.60
N GLY A 302 13.17 21.84 14.12
CA GLY A 302 13.72 21.87 12.75
C GLY A 302 14.86 20.88 12.47
N ARG A 303 15.43 20.24 13.51
CA ARG A 303 16.61 19.34 13.41
C ARG A 303 16.42 18.17 12.45
N GLY A 304 15.24 17.53 12.48
CA GLY A 304 14.95 16.37 11.62
C GLY A 304 14.96 16.71 10.12
N ILE A 305 14.44 17.88 9.74
CA ILE A 305 14.43 18.32 8.35
C ILE A 305 15.77 18.91 7.93
N TRP A 306 16.42 19.64 8.82
CA TRP A 306 17.76 20.18 8.58
C TRP A 306 18.73 19.07 8.16
N ILE A 307 18.77 17.95 8.90
CA ILE A 307 19.73 16.90 8.60
C ILE A 307 19.43 16.14 7.30
N LYS A 308 18.14 15.98 6.97
CA LYS A 308 17.70 15.41 5.68
C LYS A 308 18.17 16.30 4.53
N GLN A 309 18.05 17.62 4.66
CA GLN A 309 18.52 18.56 3.63
C GLN A 309 20.04 18.59 3.53
N VAL A 310 20.76 18.61 4.65
CA VAL A 310 22.23 18.54 4.66
C VAL A 310 22.71 17.28 3.92
N ALA A 311 22.10 16.13 4.17
CA ALA A 311 22.44 14.90 3.43
C ALA A 311 22.18 15.02 1.92
N ALA A 312 21.06 15.63 1.51
CA ALA A 312 20.77 15.87 0.10
C ALA A 312 21.81 16.78 -0.56
N GLU A 313 22.19 17.87 0.10
CA GLU A 313 23.21 18.81 -0.37
C GLU A 313 24.60 18.16 -0.44
N VAL A 314 24.99 17.36 0.56
CA VAL A 314 26.26 16.62 0.52
C VAL A 314 26.27 15.59 -0.62
N ALA A 315 25.15 14.91 -0.88
CA ALA A 315 25.05 14.02 -2.05
C ALA A 315 25.17 14.79 -3.38
N LEU A 316 24.60 15.99 -3.49
CA LEU A 316 24.81 16.86 -4.67
C LEU A 316 26.27 17.24 -4.83
N ALA A 317 26.96 17.58 -3.73
CA ALA A 317 28.39 17.90 -3.76
C ALA A 317 29.22 16.69 -4.24
N LEU A 318 28.96 15.50 -3.68
CA LEU A 318 29.60 14.25 -4.10
C LEU A 318 29.36 13.97 -5.60
N LYS A 319 28.14 14.17 -6.09
CA LYS A 319 27.79 14.02 -7.52
C LYS A 319 28.57 14.98 -8.42
N GLN A 320 28.86 16.18 -7.94
CA GLN A 320 29.65 17.20 -8.63
C GLN A 320 31.18 16.99 -8.50
N GLY A 321 31.62 15.89 -7.87
CA GLY A 321 33.03 15.55 -7.73
C GLY A 321 33.74 16.20 -6.54
N VAL A 322 32.99 16.72 -5.56
CA VAL A 322 33.56 17.18 -4.29
C VAL A 322 34.03 15.98 -3.48
N GLU A 323 35.26 16.01 -2.98
CA GLU A 323 35.82 14.98 -2.10
C GLU A 323 35.34 15.20 -0.66
N CYS A 324 34.02 15.05 -0.46
CA CYS A 324 33.44 15.17 0.87
C CYS A 324 33.66 13.86 1.65
N VAL A 325 34.38 13.94 2.77
CA VAL A 325 34.83 12.78 3.56
C VAL A 325 33.98 12.53 4.81
N GLY A 326 33.00 13.38 5.11
CA GLY A 326 32.06 13.11 6.19
C GLY A 326 31.09 14.25 6.53
N ILE A 327 30.17 13.94 7.45
CA ILE A 327 29.23 14.87 8.07
C ILE A 327 29.30 14.70 9.58
N CYS A 328 29.65 15.77 10.31
CA CYS A 328 29.73 15.77 11.76
C CYS A 328 28.53 16.51 12.38
N LEU A 329 27.71 15.76 13.11
CA LEU A 329 26.60 16.27 13.90
C LEU A 329 27.15 17.02 15.10
N TYR A 330 26.96 18.34 15.16
CA TYR A 330 27.55 19.17 16.21
C TYR A 330 26.51 20.14 16.81
N PRO A 331 26.18 20.04 18.10
CA PRO A 331 26.73 19.08 19.06
C PRO A 331 25.98 17.73 19.07
N ALA A 332 26.62 16.69 19.60
CA ALA A 332 26.02 15.38 19.84
C ALA A 332 25.02 15.47 21.01
N ILE A 333 25.40 16.13 22.10
CA ILE A 333 24.54 16.41 23.25
C ILE A 333 24.15 17.89 23.20
N THR A 334 22.90 18.21 23.49
CA THR A 334 22.43 19.59 23.54
C THR A 334 23.25 20.43 24.53
N ARG A 335 23.23 21.75 24.34
CA ARG A 335 23.99 22.70 25.15
C ARG A 335 23.18 23.92 25.57
N HIS A 336 23.63 24.58 26.63
CA HIS A 336 23.20 25.93 26.96
C HIS A 336 23.90 26.99 26.10
N ASP A 337 23.40 28.22 26.16
CA ASP A 337 24.04 29.38 25.56
C ASP A 337 25.35 29.74 26.26
N TRP A 338 26.35 30.24 25.51
CA TRP A 338 27.64 30.61 26.09
C TRP A 338 27.53 31.79 27.06
N GLU A 339 26.58 32.69 26.86
CA GLU A 339 26.37 33.87 27.69
C GLU A 339 25.23 33.68 28.70
N ASN A 340 24.42 32.63 28.55
CA ASN A 340 23.29 32.35 29.45
C ASN A 340 23.10 30.83 29.71
N GLU A 341 23.55 30.37 30.88
CA GLU A 341 23.44 28.97 31.32
C GLU A 341 22.00 28.46 31.49
N HIS A 342 21.01 29.35 31.60
CA HIS A 342 19.61 28.99 31.76
C HIS A 342 18.92 28.74 30.42
N TRP A 343 19.52 29.19 29.31
CA TRP A 343 18.96 29.02 27.98
C TRP A 343 19.56 27.80 27.28
N TRP A 344 18.78 26.73 27.15
CA TRP A 344 19.19 25.50 26.47
C TRP A 344 18.65 25.45 25.04
N HIS A 345 19.55 25.30 24.08
CA HIS A 345 19.23 25.47 22.65
C HIS A 345 18.47 24.30 22.02
N GLN A 346 18.43 23.14 22.69
CA GLN A 346 17.87 21.90 22.11
C GLN A 346 18.46 21.64 20.72
N SER A 347 19.79 21.63 20.64
CA SER A 347 20.55 21.55 19.38
C SER A 347 21.28 20.22 19.18
N GLY A 348 21.24 19.33 20.18
CA GLY A 348 21.93 18.05 20.15
C GLY A 348 21.23 16.98 19.32
N VAL A 349 21.91 15.86 19.08
CA VAL A 349 21.27 14.57 18.77
C VAL A 349 20.48 14.05 19.96
N TRP A 350 21.01 14.23 21.16
CA TRP A 350 20.30 13.99 22.41
C TRP A 350 20.05 15.30 23.16
N ASP A 351 18.81 15.46 23.62
CA ASP A 351 18.42 16.48 24.59
C ASP A 351 18.67 15.98 26.02
N ILE A 352 18.52 16.89 27.00
CA ILE A 352 18.65 16.59 28.43
C ILE A 352 17.29 16.85 29.11
N GLU A 353 16.83 15.92 29.95
CA GLU A 353 15.47 15.90 30.51
C GLU A 353 15.11 17.11 31.40
N ASP A 354 16.03 17.57 32.25
CA ASP A 354 15.84 18.75 33.10
C ASP A 354 17.22 19.28 33.54
N PRO A 355 18.02 19.85 32.64
CA PRO A 355 19.35 20.30 32.99
C PRO A 355 19.28 21.52 33.95
N PRO A 356 20.16 21.63 34.94
CA PRO A 356 21.25 20.70 35.29
C PRO A 356 20.84 19.62 36.32
N LYS A 357 19.57 19.53 36.73
CA LYS A 357 19.11 18.64 37.81
C LYS A 357 19.13 17.17 37.42
N ASN A 358 18.75 16.89 36.17
CA ASN A 358 18.66 15.54 35.63
C ASN A 358 19.35 15.50 34.27
N MET A 359 20.57 14.96 34.26
CA MET A 359 21.43 14.86 33.08
C MET A 359 21.12 13.64 32.20
N ARG A 360 19.90 13.09 32.28
CA ARG A 360 19.50 11.94 31.44
C ARG A 360 19.29 12.36 30.00
N ARG A 361 19.83 11.57 29.08
CA ARG A 361 19.79 11.80 27.62
C ARG A 361 18.43 11.38 27.10
N ILE A 362 17.80 12.25 26.32
CA ILE A 362 16.54 12.00 25.64
C ILE A 362 16.82 12.08 24.15
N LEU A 363 16.50 11.02 23.42
CA LEU A 363 16.56 11.02 21.96
C LEU A 363 15.22 11.53 21.41
N PRO A 364 15.16 12.69 20.74
CA PRO A 364 13.93 13.16 20.12
C PRO A 364 13.54 12.25 18.96
N GLY A 365 12.32 11.74 18.95
CA GLY A 365 11.84 10.77 17.95
C GLY A 365 11.94 11.29 16.51
N PHE A 366 11.52 12.54 16.29
CA PHE A 366 11.56 13.20 14.97
C PHE A 366 12.99 13.34 14.43
N TYR A 367 13.95 13.67 15.30
CA TYR A 367 15.34 13.83 14.88
C TYR A 367 16.01 12.48 14.63
N ALA A 368 15.76 11.49 15.48
CA ALA A 368 16.25 10.13 15.27
C ALA A 368 15.78 9.55 13.94
N GLU A 369 14.52 9.77 13.58
CA GLU A 369 13.97 9.32 12.30
C GLU A 369 14.58 10.09 11.12
N GLY A 370 14.65 11.43 11.20
CA GLY A 370 15.29 12.24 10.17
C GLY A 370 16.77 11.87 9.94
N LEU A 371 17.52 11.58 11.00
CA LEU A 371 18.91 11.14 10.91
C LEU A 371 19.03 9.75 10.27
N ARG A 372 18.18 8.78 10.63
CA ARG A 372 18.21 7.45 9.97
C ARG A 372 17.89 7.55 8.48
N GLN A 373 16.91 8.38 8.11
CA GLN A 373 16.58 8.63 6.71
C GLN A 373 17.77 9.25 5.97
N ALA A 374 18.42 10.25 6.56
CA ALA A 374 19.61 10.88 6.01
C ALA A 374 20.79 9.89 5.84
N GLN A 375 21.02 9.02 6.84
CA GLN A 375 22.07 8.00 6.79
C GLN A 375 21.82 6.99 5.67
N ARG A 376 20.61 6.42 5.60
CA ARG A 376 20.23 5.48 4.54
C ARG A 376 20.37 6.11 3.15
N PHE A 377 19.93 7.36 3.00
CA PHE A 377 20.02 8.09 1.76
C PHE A 377 21.48 8.21 1.26
N ILE A 378 22.39 8.68 2.11
CA ILE A 378 23.83 8.78 1.77
C ILE A 378 24.43 7.41 1.46
N GLU A 379 24.13 6.40 2.27
CA GLU A 379 24.66 5.05 2.06
C GLU A 379 24.23 4.47 0.70
N ASN A 380 22.97 4.62 0.34
CA ASN A 380 22.44 4.16 -0.94
C ASN A 380 23.08 4.94 -2.10
N PHE A 381 23.18 6.27 -1.96
CA PHE A 381 23.81 7.13 -2.95
C PHE A 381 25.29 6.75 -3.20
N GLN A 382 26.07 6.54 -2.14
CA GLN A 382 27.48 6.15 -2.25
C GLN A 382 27.66 4.75 -2.85
N LYS A 383 26.81 3.78 -2.46
CA LYS A 383 26.83 2.42 -3.05
C LYS A 383 26.59 2.47 -4.56
N ASN A 384 25.59 3.23 -5.01
CA ASN A 384 25.24 3.35 -6.41
C ASN A 384 26.31 4.10 -7.22
N THR A 385 26.84 5.20 -6.67
CA THR A 385 27.95 5.95 -7.29
C THR A 385 29.21 5.10 -7.43
N SER A 386 29.57 4.34 -6.40
CA SER A 386 30.73 3.43 -6.44
C SER A 386 30.55 2.31 -7.46
N ALA A 387 29.34 1.75 -7.57
CA ALA A 387 29.01 0.75 -8.59
C ALA A 387 29.16 1.33 -10.01
N GLN A 388 28.73 2.57 -10.24
CA GLN A 388 28.91 3.24 -11.54
C GLN A 388 30.39 3.37 -11.93
N ILE A 389 31.23 3.83 -10.98
CA ILE A 389 32.66 4.02 -11.24
C ILE A 389 33.38 2.69 -11.48
N THR A 390 33.07 1.67 -10.69
CA THR A 390 33.78 0.37 -10.74
C THR A 390 33.35 -0.53 -11.89
N SER A 391 32.06 -0.52 -12.26
CA SER A 391 31.50 -1.42 -13.27
C SER A 391 31.17 -0.75 -14.60
N GLY A 392 31.19 0.59 -14.67
CA GLY A 392 30.73 1.36 -15.82
C GLY A 392 29.22 1.25 -16.08
N VAL A 393 28.47 0.57 -15.19
CA VAL A 393 27.01 0.40 -15.29
C VAL A 393 26.34 1.63 -14.71
N TYR A 394 25.71 2.42 -15.58
CA TYR A 394 24.95 3.60 -15.19
C TYR A 394 23.66 3.23 -14.44
N MET A 395 23.20 4.16 -13.59
CA MET A 395 21.89 4.00 -12.96
C MET A 395 20.80 4.00 -14.04
N PRO A 396 19.78 3.13 -13.94
CA PRO A 396 18.68 3.12 -14.88
C PRO A 396 17.92 4.45 -14.86
N THR A 397 17.47 4.90 -16.04
CA THR A 397 16.76 6.19 -16.18
C THR A 397 15.24 6.00 -16.14
N ILE A 398 14.55 6.89 -15.41
CA ILE A 398 13.10 7.09 -15.46
C ILE A 398 12.83 8.45 -16.12
N ILE A 399 12.08 8.48 -17.22
CA ILE A 399 11.58 9.71 -17.83
C ILE A 399 10.11 9.88 -17.45
N VAL A 400 9.79 10.99 -16.78
CA VAL A 400 8.47 11.26 -16.20
C VAL A 400 7.80 12.39 -16.96
N PHE A 401 6.63 12.17 -17.54
CA PHE A 401 5.80 13.24 -18.09
C PHE A 401 4.81 13.73 -17.04
N CYS A 402 4.94 14.99 -16.62
CA CYS A 402 4.18 15.58 -15.52
C CYS A 402 3.41 16.82 -15.96
N HIS A 403 2.12 16.89 -15.62
CA HIS A 403 1.28 18.08 -15.81
C HIS A 403 1.43 19.10 -14.67
N LEU A 404 2.07 18.70 -13.56
CA LEU A 404 2.39 19.56 -12.43
C LEU A 404 3.85 20.01 -12.53
N ARG A 405 4.07 21.31 -12.40
CA ARG A 405 5.43 21.87 -12.31
C ARG A 405 6.05 21.52 -10.95
N TRP A 406 7.35 21.30 -10.94
CA TRP A 406 8.10 20.92 -9.76
C TRP A 406 7.99 21.97 -8.65
N ASP A 407 8.04 23.26 -9.02
CA ASP A 407 8.05 24.43 -8.13
C ASP A 407 6.65 25.00 -7.82
N PHE A 408 5.57 24.42 -8.35
CA PHE A 408 4.22 24.95 -8.14
C PHE A 408 3.64 24.58 -6.77
N VAL A 409 3.28 23.32 -6.56
CA VAL A 409 2.82 22.82 -5.25
C VAL A 409 3.48 21.46 -5.03
N TYR A 410 4.18 21.33 -3.91
CA TYR A 410 4.87 20.09 -3.55
C TYR A 410 3.88 19.03 -3.08
N GLN A 411 3.83 17.90 -3.79
CA GLN A 411 2.80 16.87 -3.62
C GLN A 411 3.39 15.47 -3.89
N ARG A 412 2.51 14.48 -4.07
CA ARG A 412 2.84 13.07 -4.36
C ARG A 412 3.98 12.90 -5.39
N PRO A 413 3.99 13.55 -6.58
CA PRO A 413 5.05 13.34 -7.57
C PRO A 413 6.43 13.66 -7.02
N GLN A 414 6.60 14.82 -6.39
CA GLN A 414 7.90 15.22 -5.85
C GLN A 414 8.34 14.27 -4.73
N HIS A 415 7.45 13.88 -3.82
CA HIS A 415 7.78 12.90 -2.79
C HIS A 415 8.23 11.56 -3.36
N LEU A 416 7.44 10.95 -4.26
CA LEU A 416 7.72 9.63 -4.81
C LEU A 416 8.98 9.62 -5.68
N LEU A 417 9.15 10.63 -6.53
CA LEU A 417 10.33 10.74 -7.39
C LEU A 417 11.58 10.96 -6.54
N CYS A 418 11.55 11.78 -5.50
CA CYS A 418 12.67 11.91 -4.55
C CYS A 418 13.04 10.57 -3.88
N GLN A 419 12.07 9.71 -3.57
CA GLN A 419 12.35 8.38 -3.03
C GLN A 419 12.95 7.43 -4.09
N LEU A 420 12.39 7.42 -5.30
CA LEU A 420 12.88 6.59 -6.40
C LEU A 420 14.28 7.03 -6.90
N ALA A 421 14.62 8.31 -6.76
CA ALA A 421 15.92 8.88 -7.16
C ALA A 421 17.12 8.28 -6.39
N GLN A 422 16.86 7.57 -5.29
CA GLN A 422 17.88 6.78 -4.60
C GLN A 422 18.40 5.63 -5.47
N ASN A 423 17.58 5.10 -6.40
CA ASN A 423 17.89 3.94 -7.23
C ASN A 423 17.88 4.23 -8.75
N PHE A 424 17.40 5.41 -9.17
CA PHE A 424 17.24 5.77 -10.57
C PHE A 424 17.76 7.19 -10.86
N GLU A 425 18.20 7.43 -12.09
CA GLU A 425 18.28 8.80 -12.63
C GLU A 425 16.88 9.20 -13.12
N ILE A 426 16.31 10.28 -12.60
CA ILE A 426 14.96 10.73 -12.93
C ILE A 426 15.04 12.00 -13.77
N ILE A 427 14.38 11.99 -14.91
CA ILE A 427 14.20 13.14 -15.79
C ILE A 427 12.71 13.48 -15.81
N VAL A 428 12.33 14.62 -15.24
CA VAL A 428 10.93 15.09 -15.22
C VAL A 428 10.73 16.09 -16.35
N VAL A 429 9.82 15.78 -17.27
CA VAL A 429 9.41 16.67 -18.36
C VAL A 429 8.12 17.37 -17.94
N GLU A 430 8.22 18.68 -17.76
CA GLU A 430 7.07 19.55 -17.46
C GLU A 430 6.31 19.95 -18.73
N GLU A 431 5.14 20.57 -18.54
CA GLU A 431 4.40 21.19 -19.63
C GLU A 431 5.17 22.37 -20.26
N PRO A 432 5.10 22.51 -21.59
CA PRO A 432 5.79 23.57 -22.32
C PRO A 432 5.36 24.97 -21.87
N LEU A 433 6.32 25.88 -21.81
CA LEU A 433 6.13 27.31 -21.63
C LEU A 433 6.21 28.01 -22.99
N TYR A 434 5.34 29.01 -23.17
CA TYR A 434 5.44 29.87 -24.34
C TYR A 434 6.74 30.69 -24.28
N HIS A 435 7.47 30.70 -25.39
CA HIS A 435 8.66 31.52 -25.59
C HIS A 435 8.76 31.93 -27.05
N GLU A 436 9.02 33.22 -27.30
CA GLU A 436 9.28 33.70 -28.65
C GLU A 436 10.66 33.26 -29.13
N GLY A 437 10.70 32.38 -30.13
CA GLY A 437 11.96 31.97 -30.77
C GLY A 437 12.06 30.47 -31.03
N LYS A 438 13.30 29.99 -31.09
CA LYS A 438 13.59 28.56 -31.32
C LYS A 438 13.30 27.76 -30.06
N SER A 439 12.65 26.61 -30.19
CA SER A 439 12.35 25.73 -29.08
C SER A 439 13.62 25.19 -28.40
N PHE A 440 13.62 25.14 -27.07
CA PHE A 440 14.74 24.65 -26.26
C PHE A 440 14.26 24.03 -24.93
N LEU A 441 15.14 23.25 -24.28
CA LEU A 441 14.91 22.73 -22.93
C LEU A 441 15.70 23.57 -21.92
N LYS A 442 15.01 24.16 -20.95
CA LYS A 442 15.64 24.67 -19.74
C LYS A 442 15.70 23.53 -18.72
N THR A 443 16.88 23.25 -18.19
CA THR A 443 17.08 22.14 -17.23
C THR A 443 17.65 22.62 -15.91
N TYR A 444 17.20 22.03 -14.80
CA TYR A 444 17.78 22.23 -13.47
C TYR A 444 17.63 20.98 -12.61
N ALA A 445 18.39 20.87 -11.53
CA ALA A 445 18.41 19.69 -10.65
C ALA A 445 17.95 20.06 -9.24
N PRO A 446 16.66 19.86 -8.89
CA PRO A 446 16.14 20.24 -7.57
C PRO A 446 16.50 19.28 -6.45
N ALA A 447 16.97 18.07 -6.77
CA ALA A 447 17.40 17.05 -5.82
C ALA A 447 18.45 16.12 -6.47
N PRO A 448 19.25 15.39 -5.67
CA PRO A 448 20.14 14.35 -6.19
C PRO A 448 19.41 13.40 -7.14
N ASN A 449 20.02 13.16 -8.29
CA ASN A 449 19.50 12.27 -9.34
C ASN A 449 18.17 12.69 -9.98
N ILE A 450 17.67 13.90 -9.73
CA ILE A 450 16.49 14.44 -10.41
C ILE A 450 16.92 15.60 -11.30
N THR A 451 16.54 15.55 -12.58
CA THR A 451 16.65 16.65 -13.54
C THR A 451 15.25 17.02 -14.00
N VAL A 452 14.87 18.28 -13.84
CA VAL A 452 13.64 18.82 -14.38
C VAL A 452 13.94 19.49 -15.71
N CYS A 453 13.17 19.14 -16.73
CA CYS A 453 13.23 19.63 -18.10
C CYS A 453 11.96 20.44 -18.38
N GLN A 454 12.14 21.75 -18.60
CA GLN A 454 11.08 22.68 -18.95
C GLN A 454 11.19 23.01 -20.45
N PRO A 455 10.30 22.48 -21.30
CA PRO A 455 10.28 22.86 -22.71
C PRO A 455 9.82 24.30 -22.89
N HIS A 456 10.51 25.05 -23.72
CA HIS A 456 10.10 26.38 -24.18
C HIS A 456 9.80 26.29 -25.68
N THR A 457 8.61 26.70 -26.10
CA THR A 457 8.13 26.58 -27.49
C THR A 457 7.41 27.85 -27.94
N ALA A 458 7.39 28.12 -29.25
CA ALA A 458 6.64 29.23 -29.83
C ALA A 458 5.13 28.93 -30.01
N VAL A 459 4.64 27.81 -29.48
CA VAL A 459 3.25 27.35 -29.63
C VAL A 459 2.42 27.84 -28.45
N HIS A 460 1.31 28.52 -28.73
CA HIS A 460 0.42 29.08 -27.72
C HIS A 460 -0.47 28.04 -27.00
N ALA A 461 -0.64 26.85 -27.59
CA ALA A 461 -1.41 25.79 -26.96
C ALA A 461 -0.74 25.33 -25.65
N THR A 462 -1.50 25.14 -24.58
CA THR A 462 -0.98 24.78 -23.26
C THR A 462 -0.81 23.26 -23.10
N GLY A 463 0.02 22.83 -22.16
CA GLY A 463 0.23 21.42 -21.84
C GLY A 463 0.78 20.59 -23.00
N PHE A 464 0.57 19.28 -22.98
CA PHE A 464 0.99 18.36 -24.05
C PHE A 464 -0.07 18.29 -25.19
N HIS A 465 -0.54 19.45 -25.64
CA HIS A 465 -1.48 19.55 -26.76
C HIS A 465 -0.84 19.09 -28.09
N ASP A 466 -1.67 18.76 -29.09
CA ASP A 466 -1.20 18.20 -30.37
C ASP A 466 -0.30 19.17 -31.13
N ASP A 467 -0.61 20.47 -31.05
CA ASP A 467 0.19 21.53 -31.67
C ASP A 467 1.61 21.63 -31.08
N GLN A 468 1.82 21.12 -29.86
CA GLN A 468 3.12 21.11 -29.20
C GLN A 468 4.02 19.96 -29.66
N LEU A 469 3.45 18.87 -30.20
CA LEU A 469 4.18 17.62 -30.43
C LEU A 469 5.34 17.78 -31.41
N ALA A 470 5.17 18.57 -32.48
CA ALA A 470 6.21 18.79 -33.49
C ALA A 470 7.47 19.47 -32.91
N GLU A 471 7.29 20.37 -31.95
CA GLU A 471 8.38 21.07 -31.26
C GLU A 471 8.97 20.22 -30.13
N LEU A 472 8.15 19.40 -29.46
CA LEU A 472 8.57 18.56 -28.34
C LEU A 472 9.34 17.31 -28.78
N GLU A 473 8.92 16.61 -29.84
CA GLU A 473 9.56 15.38 -30.31
C GLU A 473 11.11 15.46 -30.42
N PRO A 474 11.71 16.47 -31.07
CA PRO A 474 13.17 16.57 -31.16
C PRO A 474 13.84 16.90 -29.81
N LEU A 475 13.15 17.64 -28.92
CA LEU A 475 13.67 17.93 -27.58
C LEU A 475 13.69 16.68 -26.69
N ILE A 476 12.66 15.83 -26.80
CA ILE A 476 12.51 14.62 -26.00
C ILE A 476 13.43 13.49 -26.46
N ALA A 477 13.67 13.35 -27.77
CA ALA A 477 14.53 12.30 -28.32
C ALA A 477 15.97 12.34 -27.77
N GLY A 478 16.45 13.52 -27.32
CA GLY A 478 17.77 13.71 -26.74
C GLY A 478 17.89 13.48 -25.24
N LEU A 479 16.81 13.10 -24.55
CA LEU A 479 16.82 12.95 -23.08
C LEU A 479 17.44 11.63 -22.61
N SER A 480 17.40 10.59 -23.43
CA SER A 480 18.02 9.29 -23.14
C SER A 480 19.39 9.18 -23.79
N ARG A 481 20.32 8.49 -23.11
CA ARG A 481 21.62 8.16 -23.69
C ARG A 481 21.44 7.17 -24.84
N GLU A 482 22.32 7.24 -25.83
CA GLU A 482 22.26 6.33 -26.98
C GLU A 482 22.39 4.86 -26.53
N GLY A 483 21.39 4.03 -26.84
CA GLY A 483 21.32 2.63 -26.43
C GLY A 483 20.65 2.36 -25.07
N ASP A 484 20.31 3.41 -24.31
CA ASP A 484 19.58 3.27 -23.04
C ASP A 484 18.08 2.97 -23.30
N LYS A 485 17.46 2.22 -22.38
CA LYS A 485 16.03 1.88 -22.45
C LYS A 485 15.34 2.34 -21.16
N PRO A 486 14.83 3.58 -21.11
CA PRO A 486 14.29 4.16 -19.89
C PRO A 486 12.96 3.51 -19.49
N ILE A 487 12.62 3.63 -18.21
CA ILE A 487 11.23 3.50 -17.76
C ILE A 487 10.53 4.81 -18.08
N VAL A 488 9.39 4.77 -18.75
CA VAL A 488 8.61 5.98 -19.07
C VAL A 488 7.39 6.04 -18.17
N TRP A 489 7.31 7.08 -17.36
CA TRP A 489 6.30 7.28 -16.33
C TRP A 489 5.36 8.42 -16.71
N PHE A 490 4.05 8.19 -16.62
CA PHE A 490 3.04 9.18 -16.96
C PHE A 490 2.24 9.61 -15.73
N TYR A 491 2.20 10.91 -15.46
CA TYR A 491 1.18 11.56 -14.62
C TYR A 491 0.07 12.20 -15.46
N THR A 492 0.21 12.24 -16.78
CA THR A 492 -0.80 12.76 -17.70
C THR A 492 -0.87 11.92 -18.98
N PRO A 493 -2.06 11.46 -19.38
CA PRO A 493 -2.24 10.75 -20.66
C PRO A 493 -1.94 11.62 -21.88
N MET A 494 -1.96 12.95 -21.74
CA MET A 494 -1.76 13.86 -22.86
C MET A 494 -0.37 13.71 -23.50
N ALA A 495 0.65 13.32 -22.74
CA ALA A 495 2.01 13.13 -23.24
C ALA A 495 2.23 11.80 -23.98
N LEU A 496 1.24 10.90 -24.01
CA LEU A 496 1.36 9.57 -24.62
C LEU A 496 1.97 9.55 -26.04
N PRO A 497 1.66 10.49 -26.97
CA PRO A 497 2.27 10.50 -28.29
C PRO A 497 3.80 10.63 -28.32
N LEU A 498 4.41 11.16 -27.25
CA LEU A 498 5.85 11.33 -27.12
C LEU A 498 6.58 10.02 -26.76
N LEU A 499 5.85 8.99 -26.32
CA LEU A 499 6.41 7.68 -25.96
C LEU A 499 7.22 7.05 -27.10
N LYS A 500 6.79 7.27 -28.35
CA LYS A 500 7.44 6.73 -29.55
C LYS A 500 8.91 7.13 -29.71
N GLN A 501 9.33 8.23 -29.07
CA GLN A 501 10.71 8.75 -29.15
C GLN A 501 11.67 8.11 -28.14
N LEU A 502 11.16 7.40 -27.11
CA LEU A 502 11.94 7.04 -25.92
C LEU A 502 12.33 5.57 -25.79
N HIS A 503 11.98 4.69 -26.75
CA HIS A 503 12.33 3.26 -26.73
C HIS A 503 12.18 2.58 -25.35
N ALA A 504 11.04 2.81 -24.70
CA ALA A 504 10.81 2.43 -23.31
C ALA A 504 11.04 0.94 -23.02
N GLN A 505 11.72 0.61 -21.92
CA GLN A 505 11.75 -0.76 -21.40
C GLN A 505 10.47 -1.13 -20.65
N MET A 506 9.81 -0.14 -20.06
CA MET A 506 8.60 -0.28 -19.25
C MET A 506 7.83 1.04 -19.25
N VAL A 507 6.51 0.95 -19.24
CA VAL A 507 5.58 2.07 -19.14
C VAL A 507 4.86 2.02 -17.79
N VAL A 508 4.98 3.09 -17.01
CA VAL A 508 4.27 3.28 -15.73
C VAL A 508 3.21 4.36 -15.91
N TYR A 509 1.99 4.12 -15.43
CA TYR A 509 0.96 5.16 -15.34
C TYR A 509 0.56 5.39 -13.87
N ASP A 510 0.88 6.55 -13.30
CA ASP A 510 0.44 6.95 -11.95
C ASP A 510 -0.78 7.88 -12.07
N CYS A 511 -1.96 7.28 -12.03
CA CYS A 511 -3.25 7.94 -12.04
C CYS A 511 -3.51 8.51 -10.64
N MET A 512 -3.01 9.73 -10.38
CA MET A 512 -3.21 10.40 -9.09
C MET A 512 -4.55 11.12 -8.98
N ASP A 513 -5.03 11.69 -10.09
CA ASP A 513 -6.28 12.43 -10.21
C ASP A 513 -7.06 11.96 -11.45
N GLU A 514 -8.39 12.04 -11.39
CA GLU A 514 -9.25 11.85 -12.56
C GLU A 514 -9.23 13.12 -13.42
N LEU A 515 -8.16 13.32 -14.20
CA LEU A 515 -7.95 14.53 -15.01
C LEU A 515 -9.10 14.80 -15.99
N SER A 516 -9.85 13.76 -16.38
CA SER A 516 -11.02 13.87 -17.25
C SER A 516 -12.23 14.54 -16.58
N ALA A 517 -12.25 14.62 -15.25
CA ALA A 517 -13.34 15.20 -14.46
C ALA A 517 -13.19 16.70 -14.18
N PHE A 518 -12.06 17.32 -14.54
CA PHE A 518 -11.85 18.76 -14.40
C PHE A 518 -12.65 19.56 -15.44
N HIS A 519 -13.01 20.80 -15.11
CA HIS A 519 -13.66 21.67 -16.08
C HIS A 519 -12.76 21.92 -17.31
N ASN A 520 -13.36 21.89 -18.50
CA ASN A 520 -12.69 22.07 -19.79
C ASN A 520 -11.59 21.04 -20.11
N ALA A 521 -11.65 19.82 -19.55
CA ALA A 521 -10.73 18.75 -19.91
C ALA A 521 -10.72 18.48 -21.44
N PRO A 522 -9.55 18.36 -22.09
CA PRO A 522 -9.47 18.08 -23.52
C PRO A 522 -10.17 16.78 -23.89
N ARG A 523 -10.91 16.76 -25.01
CA ARG A 523 -11.65 15.56 -25.48
C ARG A 523 -10.73 14.36 -25.71
N GLN A 524 -9.48 14.61 -26.11
CA GLN A 524 -8.47 13.60 -26.35
C GLN A 524 -8.02 12.88 -25.07
N LEU A 525 -8.22 13.49 -23.89
CA LEU A 525 -7.70 12.97 -22.62
C LEU A 525 -8.29 11.58 -22.30
N LEU A 526 -9.61 11.42 -22.41
CA LEU A 526 -10.27 10.12 -22.20
C LEU A 526 -9.80 9.05 -23.19
N GLN A 527 -9.58 9.41 -24.45
CA GLN A 527 -9.10 8.48 -25.47
C GLN A 527 -7.67 8.04 -25.18
N ARG A 528 -6.81 8.99 -24.80
CA ARG A 528 -5.41 8.73 -24.44
C ARG A 528 -5.27 7.97 -23.13
N GLU A 529 -6.13 8.23 -22.16
CA GLU A 529 -6.13 7.48 -20.91
C GLU A 529 -6.45 6.01 -21.16
N LYS A 530 -7.49 5.71 -21.94
CA LYS A 530 -7.79 4.33 -22.37
C LYS A 530 -6.61 3.68 -23.10
N ALA A 531 -5.97 4.42 -24.01
CA ALA A 531 -4.80 3.92 -24.72
C ALA A 531 -3.62 3.66 -23.78
N LEU A 532 -3.35 4.57 -22.84
CA LEU A 532 -2.28 4.45 -21.85
C LEU A 532 -2.53 3.29 -20.88
N LEU A 533 -3.76 3.11 -20.39
CA LEU A 533 -4.16 1.96 -19.56
C LEU A 533 -3.94 0.63 -20.29
N ASN A 534 -4.11 0.59 -21.62
CA ASN A 534 -3.89 -0.63 -22.40
C ASN A 534 -2.41 -0.98 -22.61
N ILE A 535 -1.50 0.00 -22.53
CA ILE A 535 -0.06 -0.21 -22.83
C ILE A 535 0.84 -0.13 -21.59
N ALA A 536 0.35 0.43 -20.48
CA ALA A 536 1.11 0.51 -19.25
C ALA A 536 1.40 -0.90 -18.73
N ASP A 537 2.63 -1.17 -18.31
CA ASP A 537 2.98 -2.44 -17.67
C ASP A 537 2.51 -2.47 -16.22
N ILE A 538 2.45 -1.29 -15.58
CA ILE A 538 1.97 -1.11 -14.21
C ILE A 538 1.24 0.23 -14.08
N VAL A 539 0.13 0.19 -13.33
CA VAL A 539 -0.70 1.35 -13.03
C VAL A 539 -0.73 1.56 -11.52
N PHE A 540 -0.48 2.79 -11.08
CA PHE A 540 -0.62 3.21 -9.70
C PHE A 540 -1.81 4.16 -9.58
N THR A 541 -2.54 4.10 -8.48
CA THR A 541 -3.66 5.02 -8.21
C THR A 541 -3.47 5.77 -6.89
N GLY A 542 -3.85 7.05 -6.88
CA GLY A 542 -3.65 7.97 -5.75
C GLY A 542 -4.56 7.78 -4.53
N GLY A 543 -5.65 7.02 -4.65
CA GLY A 543 -6.60 6.78 -3.56
C GLY A 543 -7.50 5.56 -3.79
N PRO A 544 -8.17 5.05 -2.73
CA PRO A 544 -9.05 3.89 -2.82
C PRO A 544 -10.20 4.05 -3.82
N SER A 545 -10.84 5.22 -3.88
CA SER A 545 -11.93 5.47 -4.82
C SER A 545 -11.48 5.34 -6.28
N LEU A 546 -10.33 5.93 -6.62
CA LEU A 546 -9.73 5.85 -7.94
C LEU A 546 -9.23 4.43 -8.27
N PHE A 547 -8.67 3.72 -7.29
CA PHE A 547 -8.34 2.31 -7.42
C PHE A 547 -9.57 1.48 -7.79
N GLN A 548 -10.69 1.66 -7.09
CA GLN A 548 -11.93 0.94 -7.39
C GLN A 548 -12.44 1.25 -8.81
N ALA A 549 -12.29 2.49 -9.27
CA ALA A 549 -12.67 2.88 -10.63
C ALA A 549 -11.79 2.24 -11.71
N LYS A 550 -10.48 2.09 -11.47
CA LYS A 550 -9.50 1.64 -12.48
C LYS A 550 -9.14 0.15 -12.39
N ARG A 551 -9.39 -0.55 -11.27
CA ARG A 551 -8.97 -1.95 -11.05
C ARG A 551 -9.55 -2.99 -12.02
N ASN A 552 -10.67 -2.67 -12.68
CA ASN A 552 -11.29 -3.53 -13.69
C ASN A 552 -10.85 -3.16 -15.14
N LEU A 553 -10.05 -2.10 -15.30
CA LEU A 553 -9.60 -1.60 -16.60
C LEU A 553 -8.17 -2.05 -16.95
N HIS A 554 -7.37 -2.44 -15.95
CA HIS A 554 -6.01 -2.93 -16.14
C HIS A 554 -5.69 -4.03 -15.11
N GLN A 555 -4.85 -5.01 -15.48
CA GLN A 555 -4.59 -6.20 -14.65
C GLN A 555 -3.57 -5.94 -13.53
N ASN A 556 -2.68 -4.97 -13.73
CA ASN A 556 -1.59 -4.65 -12.80
C ASN A 556 -1.80 -3.23 -12.22
N VAL A 557 -2.91 -3.05 -11.51
CA VAL A 557 -3.27 -1.78 -10.84
C VAL A 557 -3.00 -1.92 -9.35
N HIS A 558 -2.31 -0.94 -8.76
CA HIS A 558 -2.01 -0.92 -7.32
C HIS A 558 -2.48 0.37 -6.69
N CYS A 559 -3.14 0.25 -5.53
CA CYS A 559 -3.56 1.39 -4.75
C CYS A 559 -2.43 1.82 -3.82
N PHE A 560 -1.93 3.04 -4.01
CA PHE A 560 -1.06 3.70 -3.06
C PHE A 560 -1.73 5.00 -2.64
N PRO A 561 -2.53 5.00 -1.56
CA PRO A 561 -3.13 6.23 -1.03
C PRO A 561 -2.07 7.26 -0.65
N SER A 562 -2.51 8.49 -0.37
CA SER A 562 -1.66 9.57 0.14
C SER A 562 -0.87 9.16 1.40
N SER A 563 0.38 9.64 1.48
CA SER A 563 1.26 9.53 2.65
C SER A 563 1.63 10.93 3.18
N VAL A 564 2.42 11.00 4.26
CA VAL A 564 2.88 12.25 4.87
C VAL A 564 4.39 12.21 5.15
N ASP A 565 5.06 13.36 5.05
CA ASP A 565 6.38 13.57 5.65
C ASP A 565 6.21 14.00 7.11
N ALA A 566 6.08 13.03 8.00
CA ALA A 566 5.78 13.28 9.41
C ALA A 566 6.83 14.18 10.08
N VAL A 567 8.13 13.92 9.80
CA VAL A 567 9.25 14.72 10.33
C VAL A 567 9.11 16.20 9.93
N HIS A 568 8.53 16.48 8.76
CA HIS A 568 8.31 17.85 8.29
C HIS A 568 7.21 18.56 9.08
N PHE A 569 6.06 17.92 9.22
CA PHE A 569 4.88 18.54 9.82
C PHE A 569 4.86 18.50 11.36
N GLU A 570 5.64 17.61 12.00
CA GLU A 570 5.83 17.62 13.46
C GLU A 570 6.46 18.92 13.99
N GLN A 571 7.09 19.73 13.12
CA GLN A 571 7.53 21.08 13.48
C GLN A 571 6.41 21.97 14.00
N ALA A 572 5.16 21.74 13.59
CA ALA A 572 3.99 22.49 14.06
C ALA A 572 3.61 22.19 15.53
N LEU A 573 4.19 21.14 16.12
CA LEU A 573 4.02 20.84 17.56
C LEU A 573 4.79 21.84 18.43
N ASP A 574 5.84 22.45 17.88
CA ASP A 574 6.51 23.58 18.51
C ASP A 574 5.70 24.85 18.27
N ARG A 575 4.80 25.14 19.22
CA ARG A 575 3.84 26.25 19.09
C ARG A 575 4.49 27.64 19.12
N CYS A 576 5.81 27.74 19.29
CA CYS A 576 6.57 29.00 19.25
C CYS A 576 7.10 29.32 17.85
N ASN A 577 6.97 28.40 16.88
CA ASN A 577 7.49 28.50 15.52
C ASN A 577 6.41 28.95 14.52
N GLY A 578 5.75 30.08 14.81
CA GLY A 578 4.66 30.63 13.99
C GLY A 578 5.14 31.33 12.72
N HIS A 579 4.30 31.38 11.69
CA HIS A 579 4.64 32.02 10.42
C HIS A 579 4.50 33.56 10.52
N PRO A 580 5.48 34.37 10.07
CA PRO A 580 5.43 35.83 10.20
C PRO A 580 4.19 36.49 9.57
N LEU A 581 3.68 35.95 8.47
CA LEU A 581 2.51 36.51 7.76
C LEU A 581 1.21 36.49 8.58
N GLN A 582 1.09 35.65 9.60
CA GLN A 582 -0.11 35.56 10.45
C GLN A 582 0.14 35.99 11.90
N ALA A 583 1.34 36.50 12.21
CA ALA A 583 1.75 36.88 13.56
C ALA A 583 0.85 37.98 14.18
N ASN A 584 0.33 38.89 13.34
CA ASN A 584 -0.52 40.00 13.78
C ASN A 584 -2.02 39.70 13.65
N ILE A 585 -2.41 38.45 13.37
CA ILE A 585 -3.82 38.05 13.25
C ILE A 585 -4.30 37.50 14.59
N GLU A 586 -5.19 38.24 15.24
CA GLU A 586 -5.78 37.87 16.54
C GLU A 586 -7.07 37.06 16.37
N GLY A 587 -7.35 36.17 17.34
CA GLY A 587 -8.54 35.31 17.37
C GLY A 587 -8.32 33.90 16.82
N PRO A 588 -9.34 33.03 16.90
CA PRO A 588 -9.23 31.63 16.47
C PRO A 588 -8.95 31.51 14.97
N LYS A 589 -7.89 30.80 14.60
CA LYS A 589 -7.45 30.64 13.20
C LYS A 589 -7.91 29.29 12.65
N LEU A 590 -8.74 29.35 11.60
CA LEU A 590 -9.26 28.18 10.88
C LEU A 590 -8.61 28.15 9.52
N GLY A 591 -7.72 27.18 9.27
CA GLY A 591 -6.83 27.23 8.13
C GLY A 591 -7.03 26.13 7.10
N PHE A 592 -6.78 26.47 5.83
CA PHE A 592 -6.61 25.52 4.74
C PHE A 592 -5.37 25.93 3.93
N TYR A 593 -4.56 24.95 3.56
CA TYR A 593 -3.57 25.14 2.51
C TYR A 593 -3.79 24.18 1.34
N GLY A 594 -3.43 24.62 0.14
CA GLY A 594 -3.60 23.88 -1.10
C GLY A 594 -3.98 24.78 -2.27
N VAL A 595 -4.13 24.17 -3.44
CA VAL A 595 -4.56 24.90 -4.64
C VAL A 595 -5.98 25.43 -4.41
N ILE A 596 -6.20 26.73 -4.62
CA ILE A 596 -7.51 27.37 -4.56
C ILE A 596 -8.07 27.37 -5.99
N ASP A 597 -8.89 26.37 -6.29
CA ASP A 597 -9.52 26.16 -7.59
C ASP A 597 -10.98 25.67 -7.45
N GLU A 598 -11.58 25.17 -8.53
CA GLU A 598 -12.94 24.63 -8.59
C GLU A 598 -13.28 23.51 -7.58
N ARG A 599 -12.25 22.92 -6.95
CA ARG A 599 -12.43 21.90 -5.91
C ARG A 599 -12.76 22.50 -4.55
N LEU A 600 -12.52 23.80 -4.32
CA LEU A 600 -12.81 24.46 -3.05
C LEU A 600 -14.23 25.04 -3.04
N ASP A 601 -14.99 24.82 -1.98
CA ASP A 601 -16.34 25.39 -1.84
C ASP A 601 -16.26 26.85 -1.34
N LEU A 602 -16.19 27.78 -2.28
CA LEU A 602 -16.11 29.22 -1.97
C LEU A 602 -17.36 29.75 -1.23
N ASN A 603 -18.53 29.13 -1.42
CA ASN A 603 -19.75 29.52 -0.72
C ASN A 603 -19.71 29.06 0.74
N LEU A 604 -19.17 27.87 1.00
CA LEU A 604 -18.92 27.39 2.36
C LEU A 604 -17.90 28.27 3.09
N ILE A 605 -16.82 28.68 2.43
CA ILE A 605 -15.84 29.63 3.00
C ILE A 605 -16.51 30.95 3.37
N ALA A 606 -17.32 31.51 2.46
CA ALA A 606 -18.11 32.70 2.72
C ALA A 606 -19.03 32.53 3.95
N ALA A 607 -19.76 31.42 4.01
CA ALA A 607 -20.67 31.12 5.11
C ALA A 607 -19.95 30.95 6.45
N LEU A 608 -18.77 30.31 6.46
CA LEU A 608 -17.93 30.19 7.66
C LEU A 608 -17.50 31.55 8.20
N ALA A 609 -17.04 32.44 7.31
CA ALA A 609 -16.64 33.80 7.69
C ALA A 609 -17.82 34.62 8.24
N ASP A 610 -19.01 34.45 7.66
CA ASP A 610 -20.24 35.14 8.06
C ASP A 610 -20.86 34.56 9.36
N ALA A 611 -20.61 33.28 9.67
CA ALA A 611 -21.16 32.60 10.84
C ALA A 611 -20.58 33.12 12.17
N ASN A 612 -19.29 33.47 12.20
CA ASN A 612 -18.64 34.02 13.38
C ASN A 612 -17.53 35.01 13.01
N ALA A 613 -17.79 36.31 13.22
CA ALA A 613 -16.86 37.38 12.89
C ALA A 613 -15.53 37.35 13.69
N SER A 614 -15.45 36.57 14.79
CA SER A 614 -14.21 36.40 15.54
C SER A 614 -13.26 35.37 14.92
N TRP A 615 -13.77 34.43 14.11
CA TRP A 615 -12.95 33.43 13.42
C TRP A 615 -12.16 34.06 12.29
N GLN A 616 -10.88 33.69 12.20
CA GLN A 616 -9.97 34.12 11.14
C GLN A 616 -9.77 32.96 10.17
N ILE A 617 -10.30 33.08 8.95
CA ILE A 617 -10.20 32.05 7.92
C ILE A 617 -8.90 32.26 7.14
N ILE A 618 -7.98 31.32 7.26
CA ILE A 618 -6.63 31.40 6.69
C ILE A 618 -6.54 30.52 5.46
N LEU A 619 -6.31 31.10 4.28
CA LEU A 619 -6.22 30.39 3.01
C LEU A 619 -4.82 30.58 2.39
N VAL A 620 -4.06 29.48 2.33
CA VAL A 620 -2.68 29.48 1.85
C VAL A 620 -2.56 28.64 0.58
N GLY A 621 -2.34 29.29 -0.56
CA GLY A 621 -2.04 28.62 -1.82
C GLY A 621 -2.36 29.46 -3.05
N PRO A 622 -1.92 29.00 -4.23
CA PRO A 622 -2.17 29.69 -5.48
C PRO A 622 -3.64 29.62 -5.89
N VAL A 623 -4.16 30.72 -6.44
CA VAL A 623 -5.48 30.79 -7.06
C VAL A 623 -5.33 30.47 -8.55
N VAL A 624 -5.94 29.37 -9.01
CA VAL A 624 -5.82 28.92 -10.40
C VAL A 624 -7.14 28.33 -10.89
N LYS A 625 -7.33 28.27 -12.21
CA LYS A 625 -8.51 27.72 -12.92
C LYS A 625 -9.85 28.43 -12.66
N ILE A 626 -9.94 29.26 -11.63
CA ILE A 626 -11.07 30.12 -11.32
C ILE A 626 -10.72 31.59 -11.55
N ASN A 627 -11.74 32.45 -11.72
CA ASN A 627 -11.53 33.90 -11.76
C ASN A 627 -11.25 34.41 -10.33
N PRO A 628 -10.09 35.04 -10.04
CA PRO A 628 -9.79 35.62 -8.73
C PRO A 628 -10.87 36.56 -8.19
N ASP A 629 -11.61 37.25 -9.07
CA ASP A 629 -12.71 38.16 -8.66
C ASP A 629 -13.90 37.43 -7.99
N THR A 630 -13.98 36.10 -8.13
CA THR A 630 -15.03 35.28 -7.51
C THR A 630 -14.71 34.87 -6.07
N LEU A 631 -13.51 35.15 -5.59
CA LEU A 631 -13.10 34.80 -4.23
C LEU A 631 -13.92 35.57 -3.19
N PRO A 632 -14.39 34.92 -2.12
CA PRO A 632 -15.13 35.60 -1.07
C PRO A 632 -14.25 36.65 -0.36
N GLN A 633 -14.77 37.88 -0.28
CA GLN A 633 -14.10 39.02 0.35
C GLN A 633 -14.82 39.37 1.67
N ARG A 634 -14.27 38.92 2.80
CA ARG A 634 -14.69 39.34 4.16
C ARG A 634 -13.46 39.79 4.93
N ALA A 635 -13.64 40.68 5.92
CA ALA A 635 -12.53 41.24 6.70
C ALA A 635 -11.74 40.20 7.51
N ASN A 636 -12.35 39.04 7.78
CA ASN A 636 -11.76 37.92 8.51
C ASN A 636 -11.32 36.75 7.61
N ILE A 637 -11.25 36.95 6.29
CA ILE A 637 -10.64 35.99 5.36
C ILE A 637 -9.28 36.53 4.91
N HIS A 638 -8.25 35.69 5.03
CA HIS A 638 -6.87 36.05 4.73
C HIS A 638 -6.32 35.13 3.64
N TYR A 639 -5.91 35.69 2.51
CA TYR A 639 -5.29 34.96 1.41
C TYR A 639 -3.78 35.23 1.38
N PHE A 640 -2.97 34.19 1.57
CA PHE A 640 -1.50 34.32 1.59
C PHE A 640 -0.80 33.90 0.30
N GLY A 641 -1.57 33.53 -0.74
CA GLY A 641 -1.03 33.08 -2.01
C GLY A 641 -0.19 31.80 -1.88
N GLN A 642 0.57 31.48 -2.93
CA GLN A 642 1.48 30.34 -2.93
C GLN A 642 2.60 30.55 -1.91
N GLN A 643 2.81 29.57 -1.03
CA GLN A 643 3.91 29.55 -0.07
C GLN A 643 4.79 28.32 -0.33
N PRO A 644 6.10 28.39 -0.04
CA PRO A 644 6.99 27.24 -0.11
C PRO A 644 6.50 26.11 0.81
N TYR A 645 6.67 24.86 0.38
CA TYR A 645 6.29 23.69 1.16
C TYR A 645 6.96 23.67 2.56
N GLN A 646 8.19 24.20 2.63
CA GLN A 646 8.98 24.30 3.85
C GLN A 646 8.31 25.17 4.93
N ALA A 647 7.49 26.15 4.52
CA ALA A 647 6.83 27.11 5.41
C ALA A 647 5.47 26.64 5.96
N LEU A 648 4.90 25.55 5.42
CA LEU A 648 3.56 25.08 5.79
C LEU A 648 3.43 24.67 7.27
N PRO A 649 4.42 24.00 7.91
CA PRO A 649 4.33 23.69 9.34
C PRO A 649 4.20 24.93 10.23
N GLN A 650 4.87 26.03 9.87
CA GLN A 650 4.79 27.30 10.61
C GLN A 650 3.41 27.95 10.50
N PHE A 651 2.67 27.70 9.41
CA PHE A 651 1.27 28.10 9.35
C PHE A 651 0.42 27.31 10.35
N LEU A 652 0.59 25.99 10.39
CA LEU A 652 -0.14 25.11 11.32
C LEU A 652 0.13 25.46 12.79
N THR A 653 1.32 25.96 13.11
CA THR A 653 1.69 26.41 14.46
C THR A 653 0.72 27.42 15.08
N ASP A 654 0.06 28.28 14.30
CA ASP A 654 -0.89 29.24 14.86
C ASP A 654 -2.35 28.87 14.61
N TRP A 655 -2.62 27.75 13.92
CA TRP A 655 -3.99 27.32 13.63
C TRP A 655 -4.61 26.60 14.81
N ASP A 656 -5.89 26.87 15.06
CA ASP A 656 -6.70 26.19 16.08
C ASP A 656 -7.49 25.03 15.47
N LEU A 657 -7.81 25.13 14.17
CA LEU A 657 -8.58 24.14 13.43
C LEU A 657 -8.15 24.10 11.96
N CYS A 658 -8.01 22.90 11.42
CA CYS A 658 -7.70 22.68 10.01
C CYS A 658 -8.97 22.34 9.22
N LEU A 659 -9.13 22.97 8.05
CA LEU A 659 -10.29 22.85 7.18
C LEU A 659 -9.96 22.01 5.95
N LEU A 660 -10.94 21.22 5.50
CA LEU A 660 -10.99 20.58 4.18
C LEU A 660 -12.34 20.89 3.51
N PRO A 661 -12.57 22.15 3.09
CA PRO A 661 -13.86 22.63 2.59
C PRO A 661 -13.98 22.36 1.09
N PHE A 662 -13.91 21.08 0.69
CA PHE A 662 -13.99 20.70 -0.72
C PHE A 662 -15.45 20.75 -1.20
N ALA A 663 -15.65 21.34 -2.39
CA ALA A 663 -16.92 21.28 -3.11
C ALA A 663 -17.23 19.83 -3.49
N LEU A 664 -18.46 19.36 -3.30
CA LEU A 664 -18.87 18.00 -3.66
C LEU A 664 -19.33 17.96 -5.12
N ASN A 665 -18.38 17.75 -6.05
CA ASN A 665 -18.60 17.75 -7.50
C ASN A 665 -17.79 16.63 -8.19
N GLU A 666 -17.86 16.51 -9.52
CA GLU A 666 -17.15 15.45 -10.25
C GLU A 666 -15.62 15.51 -10.05
N SER A 667 -15.03 16.71 -9.93
CA SER A 667 -13.58 16.90 -9.77
C SER A 667 -13.04 16.46 -8.40
N THR A 668 -13.90 16.39 -7.37
CA THR A 668 -13.54 15.95 -6.01
C THR A 668 -14.03 14.55 -5.69
N ARG A 669 -14.78 13.90 -6.59
CA ARG A 669 -15.32 12.56 -6.41
C ARG A 669 -14.27 11.50 -6.08
N PHE A 670 -13.07 11.65 -6.63
CA PHE A 670 -11.94 10.72 -6.46
C PHE A 670 -10.77 11.31 -5.67
N ILE A 671 -10.98 12.43 -4.96
CA ILE A 671 -9.89 13.12 -4.27
C ILE A 671 -9.49 12.37 -3.00
N SER A 672 -8.20 12.09 -2.84
CA SER A 672 -7.60 11.54 -1.61
C SER A 672 -6.61 12.57 -1.02
N PRO A 673 -7.09 13.52 -0.19
CA PRO A 673 -6.31 14.68 0.20
C PRO A 673 -5.17 14.33 1.16
N THR A 674 -3.92 14.63 0.77
CA THR A 674 -2.73 14.48 1.65
C THR A 674 -2.85 15.29 2.93
N LYS A 675 -3.52 16.45 2.86
CA LYS A 675 -3.71 17.40 3.96
C LYS A 675 -4.26 16.77 5.24
N VAL A 676 -5.11 15.75 5.14
CA VAL A 676 -5.63 15.06 6.33
C VAL A 676 -4.46 14.53 7.18
N LEU A 677 -3.50 13.85 6.55
CA LEU A 677 -2.36 13.26 7.24
C LEU A 677 -1.35 14.33 7.69
N GLU A 678 -1.20 15.40 6.92
CA GLU A 678 -0.34 16.55 7.25
C GLU A 678 -0.86 17.28 8.51
N TYR A 679 -2.18 17.49 8.62
CA TYR A 679 -2.84 18.05 9.80
C TYR A 679 -2.78 17.09 11.01
N MET A 680 -2.90 15.78 10.77
CA MET A 680 -2.73 14.76 11.83
C MET A 680 -1.31 14.72 12.37
N ALA A 681 -0.29 14.93 11.53
CA ALA A 681 1.10 15.02 11.98
C ALA A 681 1.33 16.28 12.86
N ALA A 682 0.63 17.37 12.56
CA ALA A 682 0.56 18.57 13.42
C ALA A 682 -0.37 18.41 14.65
N GLN A 683 -1.09 17.30 14.77
CA GLN A 683 -2.01 16.98 15.87
C GLN A 683 -3.13 18.02 16.07
N LEU A 684 -3.60 18.63 14.98
CA LEU A 684 -4.67 19.64 15.00
C LEU A 684 -6.03 19.03 14.68
N PRO A 685 -7.13 19.55 15.27
CA PRO A 685 -8.48 19.18 14.86
C PRO A 685 -8.68 19.39 13.37
N VAL A 686 -9.44 18.49 12.72
CA VAL A 686 -9.73 18.55 11.29
C VAL A 686 -11.24 18.47 11.05
N VAL A 687 -11.77 19.40 10.25
CA VAL A 687 -13.16 19.38 9.78
C VAL A 687 -13.15 19.30 8.25
N SER A 688 -13.87 18.32 7.70
CA SER A 688 -13.93 18.05 6.26
C SER A 688 -15.37 18.01 5.76
N THR A 689 -15.59 18.40 4.51
CA THR A 689 -16.81 17.99 3.81
C THR A 689 -16.77 16.48 3.57
N ALA A 690 -17.90 15.89 3.22
CA ALA A 690 -18.08 14.44 3.11
C ALA A 690 -17.38 13.78 1.90
N ILE A 691 -16.08 14.01 1.74
CA ILE A 691 -15.21 13.34 0.77
C ILE A 691 -15.06 11.86 1.12
N THR A 692 -15.36 10.99 0.16
CA THR A 692 -15.37 9.53 0.37
C THR A 692 -14.06 8.98 0.95
N ASP A 693 -12.92 9.42 0.38
CA ASP A 693 -11.59 8.97 0.80
C ASP A 693 -11.08 9.69 2.07
N VAL A 694 -11.91 10.52 2.72
CA VAL A 694 -11.70 11.03 4.10
C VAL A 694 -12.63 10.32 5.07
N VAL A 695 -13.92 10.21 4.71
CA VAL A 695 -14.97 9.62 5.56
C VAL A 695 -14.67 8.15 5.88
N LEU A 696 -14.32 7.36 4.86
CA LEU A 696 -14.11 5.92 5.04
C LEU A 696 -12.90 5.58 5.94
N PRO A 697 -11.71 6.15 5.71
CA PRO A 697 -10.53 5.81 6.52
C PRO A 697 -10.40 6.60 7.83
N TYR A 698 -11.00 7.79 7.94
CA TYR A 698 -10.71 8.73 9.03
C TYR A 698 -11.94 9.30 9.74
N GLY A 699 -13.16 8.86 9.43
CA GLY A 699 -14.40 9.43 9.97
C GLY A 699 -14.58 9.30 11.49
N ASP A 700 -13.75 8.52 12.18
CA ASP A 700 -13.71 8.40 13.65
C ASP A 700 -12.72 9.37 14.33
N ILE A 701 -11.94 10.10 13.52
CA ILE A 701 -10.92 11.08 13.96
C ILE A 701 -11.22 12.47 13.38
N VAL A 702 -11.66 12.54 12.12
CA VAL A 702 -11.98 13.77 11.39
C VAL A 702 -13.47 14.06 11.51
N ALA A 703 -13.85 15.28 11.88
CA ALA A 703 -15.24 15.68 11.92
C ALA A 703 -15.77 15.94 10.50
N ILE A 704 -16.96 15.41 10.18
CA ILE A 704 -17.53 15.43 8.83
C ILE A 704 -18.78 16.29 8.81
N GLY A 705 -18.80 17.34 7.97
CA GLY A 705 -19.99 18.10 7.65
C GLY A 705 -20.60 17.66 6.32
N HIS A 706 -21.87 17.25 6.32
CA HIS A 706 -22.59 16.88 5.08
C HIS A 706 -23.27 18.08 4.40
N ASP A 707 -23.46 19.17 5.14
CA ASP A 707 -23.98 20.44 4.67
C ASP A 707 -23.29 21.61 5.38
N THR A 708 -23.56 22.84 4.92
CA THR A 708 -22.95 24.06 5.47
C THR A 708 -23.18 24.22 6.97
N ALA A 709 -24.39 23.92 7.47
CA ALA A 709 -24.73 24.10 8.88
C ALA A 709 -24.00 23.07 9.75
N GLN A 710 -23.97 21.81 9.32
CA GLN A 710 -23.21 20.75 10.00
C GLN A 710 -21.71 21.01 9.98
N PHE A 711 -21.17 21.53 8.87
CA PHE A 711 -19.75 21.87 8.78
C PHE A 711 -19.39 22.99 9.77
N ILE A 712 -20.20 24.06 9.83
CA ILE A 712 -20.02 25.14 10.82
C ILE A 712 -20.11 24.60 12.25
N GLY A 713 -21.13 23.79 12.56
CA GLY A 713 -21.28 23.18 13.88
C GLY A 713 -20.10 22.29 14.26
N ALA A 714 -19.55 21.53 13.30
CA ALA A 714 -18.34 20.75 13.51
C ALA A 714 -17.11 21.63 13.80
N CYS A 715 -17.01 22.82 13.20
CA CYS A 715 -15.97 23.79 13.55
C CYS A 715 -16.14 24.33 14.98
N GLU A 716 -17.37 24.63 15.41
CA GLU A 716 -17.66 25.06 16.79
C GLU A 716 -17.26 23.98 17.80
N ASP A 717 -17.67 22.73 17.56
CA ASP A 717 -17.35 21.58 18.41
C ASP A 717 -15.83 21.34 18.49
N ALA A 718 -15.12 21.47 17.36
CA ALA A 718 -13.67 21.29 17.32
C ALA A 718 -12.91 22.36 18.12
N LEU A 719 -13.36 23.62 18.06
CA LEU A 719 -12.79 24.72 18.85
C LEU A 719 -13.13 24.59 20.35
N ALA A 720 -14.23 23.92 20.69
CA ALA A 720 -14.67 23.68 22.06
C ALA A 720 -14.01 22.44 22.73
N LEU A 721 -13.15 21.70 22.02
CA LEU A 721 -12.48 20.51 22.56
C LEU A 721 -11.65 20.84 23.82
N THR A 722 -11.86 20.06 24.87
CA THR A 722 -11.04 20.11 26.08
C THR A 722 -9.63 19.56 25.82
N GLU A 723 -8.66 19.96 26.62
CA GLU A 723 -7.27 19.46 26.52
C GLU A 723 -7.18 17.93 26.63
N GLN A 724 -8.06 17.29 27.42
CA GLN A 724 -8.11 15.82 27.50
C GLN A 724 -8.61 15.19 26.20
N GLN A 725 -9.63 15.77 25.56
CA GLN A 725 -10.11 15.28 24.27
C GLN A 725 -9.08 15.50 23.16
N LYS A 726 -8.39 16.66 23.15
CA LYS A 726 -7.28 16.93 22.22
C LYS A 726 -6.17 15.90 22.36
N LYS A 727 -5.79 15.52 23.59
CA LYS A 727 -4.79 14.46 23.82
C LYS A 727 -5.20 13.10 23.26
N VAL A 728 -6.45 12.68 23.50
CA VAL A 728 -6.98 11.40 22.97
C VAL A 728 -7.05 11.42 21.44
N MET A 729 -7.48 12.55 20.85
CA MET A 729 -7.47 12.75 19.40
C MET A 729 -6.04 12.66 18.84
N ALA A 730 -5.09 13.36 19.45
CA ALA A 730 -3.69 13.35 19.05
C ALA A 730 -3.06 11.95 19.12
N GLU A 731 -3.41 11.13 20.12
CA GLU A 731 -2.98 9.72 20.20
C GLU A 731 -3.47 8.89 19.01
N LYS A 732 -4.75 9.03 18.63
CA LYS A 732 -5.29 8.36 17.43
C LYS A 732 -4.61 8.85 16.15
N MET A 733 -4.40 10.16 16.02
CA MET A 733 -3.72 10.76 14.87
C MET A 733 -2.29 10.22 14.72
N ARG A 734 -1.51 10.16 15.81
CA ARG A 734 -0.17 9.56 15.80
C ARG A 734 -0.19 8.10 15.38
N ALA A 735 -1.18 7.33 15.83
CA ALA A 735 -1.31 5.93 15.43
C ALA A 735 -1.54 5.79 13.91
N VAL A 736 -2.36 6.66 13.30
CA VAL A 736 -2.57 6.69 11.85
C VAL A 736 -1.29 7.09 11.12
N VAL A 737 -0.69 8.22 11.49
CA VAL A 737 0.54 8.75 10.85
C VAL A 737 1.68 7.73 10.89
N ALA A 738 1.86 7.01 12.00
CA ALA A 738 2.91 5.99 12.12
C ALA A 738 2.78 4.81 11.14
N THR A 739 1.59 4.60 10.54
CA THR A 739 1.38 3.49 9.58
C THR A 739 1.75 3.85 8.14
N THR A 740 2.01 5.12 7.84
CA THR A 740 2.24 5.62 6.48
C THR A 740 3.47 6.52 6.40
N SER A 741 4.24 6.41 5.32
CA SER A 741 5.32 7.33 4.99
C SER A 741 5.58 7.32 3.49
N TRP A 742 6.13 8.41 2.96
CA TRP A 742 6.53 8.45 1.55
C TRP A 742 7.66 7.48 1.23
N GLU A 743 8.59 7.24 2.17
CA GLU A 743 9.66 6.23 2.04
C GLU A 743 9.07 4.83 1.81
N ARG A 744 8.17 4.37 2.70
CA ARG A 744 7.54 3.05 2.59
C ARG A 744 6.72 2.90 1.31
N THR A 745 6.03 3.96 0.88
CA THR A 745 5.29 3.96 -0.38
C THR A 745 6.24 3.85 -1.57
N GLY A 746 7.32 4.65 -1.60
CA GLY A 746 8.34 4.61 -2.64
C GLY A 746 9.05 3.25 -2.72
N GLU A 747 9.39 2.64 -1.58
CA GLU A 747 9.98 1.29 -1.50
C GLU A 747 9.05 0.22 -2.11
N LYS A 748 7.77 0.22 -1.73
CA LYS A 748 6.79 -0.74 -2.30
C LYS A 748 6.58 -0.53 -3.80
N MET A 749 6.55 0.71 -4.27
CA MET A 749 6.48 1.01 -5.71
C MET A 749 7.75 0.54 -6.42
N PHE A 750 8.92 0.76 -5.83
CA PHE A 750 10.20 0.27 -6.33
C PHE A 750 10.22 -1.26 -6.43
N GLU A 751 9.79 -1.99 -5.41
CA GLU A 751 9.69 -3.45 -5.41
C GLU A 751 8.81 -3.96 -6.55
N LEU A 752 7.66 -3.32 -6.77
CA LEU A 752 6.76 -3.68 -7.87
C LEU A 752 7.40 -3.40 -9.24
N ILE A 753 8.07 -2.27 -9.41
CA ILE A 753 8.80 -1.93 -10.65
C ILE A 753 9.92 -2.96 -10.90
N GLN A 754 10.69 -3.33 -9.89
CA GLN A 754 11.73 -4.35 -10.00
C GLN A 754 11.15 -5.71 -10.35
N LYS A 755 10.03 -6.09 -9.74
CA LYS A 755 9.34 -7.35 -10.02
C LYS A 755 8.92 -7.45 -11.49
N VAL A 756 8.37 -6.37 -12.06
CA VAL A 756 8.02 -6.32 -13.49
C VAL A 756 9.28 -6.36 -14.36
N ALA A 757 10.33 -5.59 -14.01
CA ALA A 757 11.57 -5.56 -14.79
C ALA A 757 12.34 -6.91 -14.81
N GLN A 758 12.26 -7.71 -13.74
CA GLN A 758 12.90 -9.02 -13.65
C GLN A 758 12.21 -10.09 -14.51
N VAL A 759 10.89 -10.01 -14.66
CA VAL A 759 10.12 -10.88 -15.56
C VAL A 759 10.53 -10.67 -17.03
N ASP A 760 10.92 -9.44 -17.39
CA ASP A 760 11.39 -9.12 -18.76
C ASP A 760 12.87 -9.45 -19.03
N LYS A 761 13.76 -9.37 -18.03
CA LYS A 761 15.19 -9.71 -18.23
C LYS A 761 15.44 -11.22 -18.38
N THR A 762 14.64 -12.04 -17.70
CA THR A 762 14.73 -13.51 -17.80
C THR A 762 14.16 -14.07 -19.11
N SER A 763 13.24 -13.35 -19.77
CA SER A 763 12.73 -13.71 -21.09
C SER A 763 13.70 -13.38 -22.23
N ARG A 764 14.50 -12.30 -22.09
CA ARG A 764 15.42 -11.80 -23.15
C ARG A 764 16.78 -12.50 -23.23
N SER A 765 17.28 -13.12 -22.16
CA SER A 765 18.61 -13.77 -22.17
C SER A 765 18.62 -15.13 -22.87
N HIS A 766 17.47 -15.75 -23.10
CA HIS A 766 17.35 -17.06 -23.75
C HIS A 766 17.28 -17.01 -25.29
N ASP A 767 16.98 -15.85 -25.87
CA ASP A 767 16.72 -15.72 -27.31
C ASP A 767 17.94 -15.42 -28.17
N ALA A 768 18.98 -14.80 -27.61
CA ALA A 768 20.15 -14.35 -28.34
C ALA A 768 21.02 -15.49 -28.93
N ILE A 769 20.71 -16.75 -28.64
CA ILE A 769 21.45 -17.93 -29.12
C ILE A 769 20.74 -18.63 -30.31
N SER A 770 19.49 -18.26 -30.64
CA SER A 770 18.69 -19.04 -31.61
C SER A 770 18.59 -18.47 -33.03
N GLU A 771 19.09 -17.26 -33.29
CA GLU A 771 19.03 -16.63 -34.63
C GLU A 771 20.16 -17.10 -35.56
N ARG A 772 20.24 -18.42 -35.79
CA ARG A 772 20.87 -19.00 -36.98
C ARG A 772 20.15 -20.30 -37.33
N ASN A 773 18.94 -20.22 -37.89
CA ASN A 773 18.53 -21.14 -38.96
C ASN A 773 17.11 -20.85 -39.47
N GLN A 774 17.07 -20.70 -40.80
CA GLN A 774 16.03 -21.17 -41.73
C GLN A 774 14.69 -20.41 -41.77
N GLY A 775 14.47 -19.79 -42.94
CA GLY A 775 13.14 -19.48 -43.44
C GLY A 775 12.52 -20.64 -44.23
N ALA A 776 11.20 -20.66 -44.30
CA ALA A 776 10.41 -20.91 -45.51
C ALA A 776 8.90 -20.85 -45.24
N SER A 777 8.20 -20.19 -46.17
CA SER A 777 6.80 -20.36 -46.62
C SER A 777 5.63 -19.90 -45.73
N MET A 778 5.05 -18.77 -46.16
CA MET A 778 3.76 -18.22 -45.77
C MET A 778 2.60 -18.89 -46.53
N THR A 779 1.48 -19.11 -45.85
CA THR A 779 0.11 -18.97 -46.41
C THR A 779 -0.84 -18.45 -45.33
N GLN A 780 -1.65 -17.47 -45.72
CA GLN A 780 -2.35 -16.46 -44.90
C GLN A 780 -3.59 -16.97 -44.12
N LEU A 781 -3.85 -16.35 -42.96
CA LEU A 781 -5.14 -15.86 -42.41
C LEU A 781 -4.83 -14.87 -41.25
N PRO A 782 -5.74 -13.96 -40.84
CA PRO A 782 -5.48 -12.51 -40.72
C PRO A 782 -4.77 -12.02 -39.44
N ALA A 783 -4.02 -10.93 -39.64
CA ALA A 783 -3.16 -10.26 -38.67
C ALA A 783 -3.94 -9.47 -37.59
N ASN A 784 -3.69 -9.79 -36.33
CA ASN A 784 -3.23 -8.86 -35.28
C ASN A 784 -3.12 -9.60 -33.93
N VAL A 785 -2.06 -10.41 -33.79
CA VAL A 785 -1.53 -10.81 -32.48
C VAL A 785 -0.04 -10.57 -32.57
N ASN A 786 0.46 -9.63 -31.77
CA ASN A 786 1.85 -9.22 -31.78
C ASN A 786 2.71 -10.40 -31.31
N ALA A 787 3.53 -10.93 -32.21
CA ALA A 787 4.40 -12.09 -31.98
C ALA A 787 5.72 -11.63 -31.33
N LEU A 788 5.69 -11.32 -30.04
CA LEU A 788 6.90 -11.09 -29.22
C LEU A 788 6.65 -11.58 -27.78
N ARG A 789 6.62 -12.89 -27.57
CA ARG A 789 6.98 -13.48 -26.28
C ARG A 789 7.80 -14.74 -26.53
N PRO A 790 9.04 -14.80 -26.02
CA PRO A 790 9.79 -16.03 -26.02
C PRO A 790 9.43 -16.84 -24.77
N LYS A 791 9.66 -18.14 -24.85
CA LYS A 791 9.32 -19.12 -23.81
C LYS A 791 10.17 -18.89 -22.53
N THR A 792 9.78 -17.99 -21.65
CA THR A 792 10.25 -17.99 -20.24
C THR A 792 9.49 -19.04 -19.45
N ALA A 793 10.18 -19.71 -18.51
CA ALA A 793 9.63 -20.80 -17.72
C ALA A 793 8.32 -20.39 -17.04
N LEU A 794 7.28 -21.17 -17.29
CA LEU A 794 5.93 -20.95 -16.80
C LEU A 794 5.93 -20.98 -15.26
N PRO A 795 5.26 -20.02 -14.57
CA PRO A 795 5.13 -20.07 -13.12
C PRO A 795 4.50 -21.42 -12.73
N SER A 796 5.23 -22.19 -11.92
CA SER A 796 4.84 -23.53 -11.47
C SER A 796 4.29 -23.46 -10.06
N VAL A 797 3.18 -24.15 -9.80
CA VAL A 797 2.54 -24.26 -8.48
C VAL A 797 2.35 -25.73 -8.13
N SER A 798 2.54 -26.11 -6.86
CA SER A 798 2.37 -27.52 -6.49
C SER A 798 0.90 -27.97 -6.54
N CYS A 799 -0.06 -27.06 -6.34
CA CYS A 799 -1.47 -27.32 -6.62
C CYS A 799 -2.18 -26.10 -7.24
N ALA A 800 -2.80 -26.28 -8.40
CA ALA A 800 -3.76 -25.33 -8.95
C ALA A 800 -5.20 -25.79 -8.69
N ILE A 801 -6.14 -24.87 -8.51
CA ILE A 801 -7.57 -25.13 -8.33
C ILE A 801 -8.34 -24.28 -9.32
N ILE A 802 -9.23 -24.89 -10.11
CA ILE A 802 -10.11 -24.16 -11.05
C ILE A 802 -11.52 -24.07 -10.46
N GLY A 803 -11.95 -22.83 -10.20
CA GLY A 803 -13.27 -22.43 -9.71
C GLY A 803 -13.29 -22.15 -8.21
N ALA A 804 -13.66 -20.93 -7.80
CA ALA A 804 -13.80 -20.51 -6.41
C ALA A 804 -15.25 -20.62 -5.91
N GLY A 805 -15.92 -21.72 -6.26
CA GLY A 805 -17.17 -22.12 -5.61
C GLY A 805 -16.94 -22.71 -4.22
N PRO A 806 -18.01 -23.16 -3.52
CA PRO A 806 -17.93 -23.81 -2.21
C PRO A 806 -16.83 -24.89 -2.11
N THR A 807 -16.72 -25.74 -3.14
CA THR A 807 -15.70 -26.80 -3.20
C THR A 807 -14.29 -26.27 -3.33
N GLY A 808 -14.03 -25.34 -4.26
CA GLY A 808 -12.68 -24.81 -4.49
C GLY A 808 -12.18 -23.96 -3.33
N LEU A 809 -13.07 -23.17 -2.71
CA LEU A 809 -12.76 -22.41 -1.49
C LEU A 809 -12.44 -23.34 -0.33
N SER A 810 -13.20 -24.41 -0.16
CA SER A 810 -12.91 -25.41 0.87
C SER A 810 -11.59 -26.14 0.60
N ALA A 811 -11.28 -26.51 -0.65
CA ALA A 811 -9.99 -27.10 -1.00
C ALA A 811 -8.82 -26.13 -0.68
N ALA A 812 -8.93 -24.86 -1.09
CA ALA A 812 -7.92 -23.84 -0.81
C ALA A 812 -7.73 -23.57 0.69
N TYR A 813 -8.79 -23.66 1.50
CA TYR A 813 -8.71 -23.53 2.96
C TYR A 813 -7.86 -24.64 3.61
N HIS A 814 -7.85 -25.84 3.04
CA HIS A 814 -7.12 -27.00 3.57
C HIS A 814 -5.69 -27.13 3.01
N LEU A 815 -5.35 -26.39 1.96
CA LEU A 815 -4.04 -26.42 1.32
C LEU A 815 -3.11 -25.29 1.81
N GLY A 816 -1.83 -25.39 1.44
CA GLY A 816 -0.76 -24.50 1.87
C GLY A 816 -0.63 -23.22 1.05
N ALA A 817 0.44 -22.46 1.31
CA ALA A 817 0.71 -21.19 0.62
C ALA A 817 1.06 -21.36 -0.88
N ASP A 818 1.50 -22.55 -1.30
CA ASP A 818 1.87 -22.87 -2.69
C ASP A 818 0.67 -23.37 -3.53
N THR A 819 -0.52 -22.85 -3.24
CA THR A 819 -1.76 -23.20 -3.94
C THR A 819 -2.29 -21.99 -4.71
N LEU A 820 -2.72 -22.22 -5.95
CA LEU A 820 -3.31 -21.19 -6.82
C LEU A 820 -4.77 -21.51 -7.11
N LEU A 821 -5.70 -20.69 -6.60
CA LEU A 821 -7.13 -20.78 -6.89
C LEU A 821 -7.52 -19.79 -7.99
N LEU A 822 -7.96 -20.28 -9.14
CA LEU A 822 -8.38 -19.50 -10.30
C LEU A 822 -9.91 -19.40 -10.39
N GLU A 823 -10.45 -18.20 -10.53
CA GLU A 823 -11.89 -17.96 -10.70
C GLU A 823 -12.14 -16.95 -11.81
N ARG A 824 -12.98 -17.33 -12.80
CA ARG A 824 -13.31 -16.46 -13.95
C ARG A 824 -14.10 -15.22 -13.57
N ASN A 825 -14.85 -15.26 -12.47
CA ASN A 825 -15.69 -14.16 -12.02
C ASN A 825 -14.90 -13.16 -11.15
N ALA A 826 -15.42 -11.92 -11.05
CA ALA A 826 -14.88 -10.88 -10.19
C ALA A 826 -15.09 -11.10 -8.68
N THR A 827 -15.84 -12.13 -8.30
CA THR A 827 -16.13 -12.51 -6.91
C THR A 827 -16.17 -14.03 -6.74
N VAL A 828 -15.74 -14.51 -5.57
CA VAL A 828 -15.85 -15.92 -5.18
C VAL A 828 -17.30 -16.32 -4.89
N GLY A 829 -17.58 -17.61 -4.89
CA GLY A 829 -18.86 -18.18 -4.47
C GLY A 829 -19.56 -19.03 -5.52
N GLY A 830 -19.10 -19.03 -6.78
CA GLY A 830 -19.71 -19.82 -7.86
C GLY A 830 -21.21 -19.52 -8.02
N TRP A 831 -22.05 -20.55 -7.88
CA TRP A 831 -23.51 -20.42 -7.92
C TRP A 831 -24.15 -20.07 -6.57
N CYS A 832 -23.35 -20.03 -5.50
CA CYS A 832 -23.78 -19.63 -4.16
C CYS A 832 -23.58 -18.13 -3.88
N ARG A 833 -23.47 -17.32 -4.94
CA ARG A 833 -23.33 -15.86 -4.87
C ARG A 833 -24.69 -15.19 -4.63
N SER A 834 -24.62 -13.94 -4.18
CA SER A 834 -25.78 -13.08 -3.95
C SER A 834 -25.62 -11.74 -4.66
N ILE A 835 -26.75 -11.11 -5.01
CA ILE A 835 -26.89 -9.82 -5.69
C ILE A 835 -27.61 -8.88 -4.73
N LYS A 836 -27.10 -7.66 -4.56
CA LYS A 836 -27.81 -6.59 -3.86
C LYS A 836 -28.33 -5.57 -4.85
N ASP A 837 -29.63 -5.31 -4.83
CA ASP A 837 -30.29 -4.45 -5.80
C ASP A 837 -31.50 -3.72 -5.17
N GLN A 838 -31.52 -2.39 -5.26
CA GLN A 838 -32.55 -1.53 -4.62
C GLN A 838 -32.89 -1.88 -3.16
N GLY A 839 -31.87 -2.27 -2.38
CA GLY A 839 -32.03 -2.66 -0.98
C GLY A 839 -32.44 -4.12 -0.74
N PHE A 840 -32.79 -4.87 -1.79
CA PHE A 840 -33.04 -6.30 -1.73
C PHE A 840 -31.74 -7.10 -1.89
N THR A 841 -31.67 -8.27 -1.25
CA THR A 841 -30.59 -9.25 -1.45
C THR A 841 -31.17 -10.53 -2.01
N PHE A 842 -30.76 -10.92 -3.22
CA PHE A 842 -31.18 -12.13 -3.91
C PHE A 842 -29.99 -13.07 -4.09
N ASP A 843 -30.17 -14.36 -3.81
CA ASP A 843 -29.18 -15.36 -4.20
C ASP A 843 -29.33 -15.69 -5.69
N TYR A 844 -28.26 -16.22 -6.31
CA TYR A 844 -28.30 -16.67 -7.71
C TYR A 844 -29.32 -17.81 -7.92
N ALA A 845 -29.61 -18.59 -6.87
CA ALA A 845 -30.72 -19.54 -6.74
C ALA A 845 -31.02 -19.75 -5.24
N GLY A 846 -32.09 -20.44 -4.86
CA GLY A 846 -32.38 -20.69 -3.43
C GLY A 846 -31.35 -21.58 -2.74
N HIS A 847 -30.65 -21.06 -1.73
CA HIS A 847 -29.67 -21.78 -0.91
C HIS A 847 -30.00 -21.73 0.59
N ILE A 848 -29.63 -22.78 1.32
CA ILE A 848 -29.82 -22.88 2.78
C ILE A 848 -28.63 -23.61 3.42
N MET A 849 -28.33 -23.28 4.67
CA MET A 849 -27.33 -23.98 5.50
C MET A 849 -28.01 -25.12 6.23
N PHE A 850 -27.57 -26.35 5.99
CA PHE A 850 -27.94 -27.50 6.80
C PHE A 850 -26.80 -28.52 6.75
N SER A 851 -26.58 -29.24 7.84
CA SER A 851 -25.64 -30.36 7.91
C SER A 851 -25.86 -31.14 9.20
N ASN A 852 -25.66 -32.47 9.15
CA ASN A 852 -25.52 -33.31 10.35
C ASN A 852 -24.05 -33.60 10.69
N ASP A 853 -23.12 -33.16 9.84
CA ASP A 853 -21.68 -33.35 10.02
C ASP A 853 -21.14 -32.31 11.04
N PRO A 854 -20.57 -32.76 12.17
CA PRO A 854 -20.05 -31.85 13.20
C PRO A 854 -18.94 -30.93 12.72
N TYR A 855 -18.13 -31.36 11.75
CA TYR A 855 -17.08 -30.54 11.17
C TYR A 855 -17.68 -29.40 10.34
N VAL A 856 -18.71 -29.67 9.53
CA VAL A 856 -19.39 -28.63 8.74
C VAL A 856 -20.12 -27.63 9.64
N LEU A 857 -20.75 -28.09 10.72
CA LEU A 857 -21.39 -27.19 11.69
C LEU A 857 -20.37 -26.24 12.35
N LYS A 858 -19.22 -26.78 12.77
CA LYS A 858 -18.12 -25.96 13.30
C LYS A 858 -17.56 -25.00 12.24
N LEU A 859 -17.55 -25.42 10.98
CA LEU A 859 -17.10 -24.56 9.88
C LEU A 859 -18.07 -23.38 9.68
N TYR A 860 -19.38 -23.57 9.81
CA TYR A 860 -20.33 -22.45 9.81
C TYR A 860 -20.02 -21.43 10.92
N ASP A 861 -19.69 -21.89 12.12
CA ASP A 861 -19.30 -21.01 13.24
C ASP A 861 -18.03 -20.21 12.94
N ILE A 862 -17.02 -20.86 12.35
CA ILE A 862 -15.76 -20.19 11.96
C ILE A 862 -16.01 -19.11 10.90
N LEU A 863 -16.80 -19.44 9.88
CA LEU A 863 -16.96 -18.56 8.70
C LEU A 863 -17.93 -17.41 8.92
N LEU A 864 -18.95 -17.58 9.77
CA LEU A 864 -20.02 -16.60 9.96
C LEU A 864 -20.06 -15.97 11.36
N GLY A 865 -19.53 -16.62 12.39
CA GLY A 865 -19.66 -16.17 13.77
C GLY A 865 -21.13 -15.86 14.14
N ASP A 866 -21.39 -14.64 14.60
CA ASP A 866 -22.72 -14.16 15.00
C ASP A 866 -23.69 -13.88 13.83
N ASN A 867 -23.20 -13.92 12.59
CA ASN A 867 -23.98 -13.66 11.37
C ASN A 867 -24.87 -14.85 10.94
N GLN A 868 -25.21 -15.77 11.84
CA GLN A 868 -26.04 -16.94 11.56
C GLN A 868 -27.50 -16.73 11.99
N HIS A 869 -28.45 -17.16 11.17
CA HIS A 869 -29.88 -17.16 11.45
C HIS A 869 -30.48 -18.56 11.28
N TRP A 870 -30.85 -19.23 12.39
CA TRP A 870 -31.39 -20.58 12.39
C TRP A 870 -32.89 -20.60 12.63
N GLN A 871 -33.65 -21.33 11.81
CA GLN A 871 -35.11 -21.35 11.87
C GLN A 871 -35.74 -22.67 11.38
N ASN A 872 -37.02 -22.84 11.70
CA ASN A 872 -37.80 -23.99 11.25
C ASN A 872 -38.26 -23.79 9.81
N ARG A 873 -38.23 -24.88 9.03
CA ARG A 873 -38.56 -24.86 7.61
C ARG A 873 -40.06 -24.73 7.37
N GLU A 874 -40.42 -23.83 6.45
CA GLU A 874 -41.78 -23.64 5.95
C GLU A 874 -41.80 -23.81 4.43
N ALA A 875 -41.90 -25.06 3.98
CA ALA A 875 -41.89 -25.45 2.57
C ALA A 875 -43.26 -25.98 2.13
N TRP A 876 -43.75 -25.54 0.98
CA TRP A 876 -45.14 -25.76 0.55
C TRP A 876 -45.24 -26.15 -0.92
N VAL A 877 -46.36 -26.74 -1.30
CA VAL A 877 -46.73 -27.10 -2.68
C VAL A 877 -48.01 -26.36 -3.02
N TYR A 878 -48.04 -25.66 -4.15
CA TYR A 878 -49.23 -25.00 -4.67
C TYR A 878 -49.81 -25.82 -5.82
N SER A 879 -50.98 -26.42 -5.62
CA SER A 879 -51.66 -27.25 -6.62
C SER A 879 -53.15 -27.15 -6.43
N LYS A 880 -53.93 -27.16 -7.52
CA LYS A 880 -55.41 -27.04 -7.47
C LYS A 880 -55.88 -25.80 -6.71
N ASN A 881 -55.16 -24.70 -6.85
CA ASN A 881 -55.40 -23.43 -6.16
C ASN A 881 -55.36 -23.50 -4.61
N VAL A 882 -54.71 -24.51 -4.04
CA VAL A 882 -54.52 -24.64 -2.59
C VAL A 882 -53.04 -24.85 -2.24
N HIS A 883 -52.67 -24.45 -1.03
CA HIS A 883 -51.33 -24.66 -0.48
C HIS A 883 -51.34 -25.87 0.47
N THR A 884 -50.54 -26.88 0.17
CA THR A 884 -50.30 -28.04 1.05
C THR A 884 -48.85 -28.05 1.52
N ARG A 885 -48.59 -28.48 2.76
CA ARG A 885 -47.22 -28.57 3.28
C ARG A 885 -46.39 -29.59 2.48
N TYR A 886 -45.09 -29.37 2.37
CA TYR A 886 -44.17 -30.38 1.87
C TYR A 886 -43.83 -31.38 2.99
N PRO A 887 -43.82 -32.71 2.72
CA PRO A 887 -43.94 -33.34 1.41
C PRO A 887 -45.38 -33.65 0.98
N PHE A 888 -45.71 -33.46 -0.31
CA PHE A 888 -47.06 -33.61 -0.87
C PHE A 888 -47.69 -34.96 -0.52
N GLN A 889 -46.91 -36.04 -0.65
CA GLN A 889 -47.34 -37.41 -0.42
C GLN A 889 -47.85 -37.65 1.02
N GLY A 890 -47.35 -36.93 2.02
CA GLY A 890 -47.77 -37.05 3.42
C GLY A 890 -48.65 -35.91 3.90
N ALA A 891 -49.07 -34.99 3.04
CA ALA A 891 -49.79 -33.77 3.41
C ALA A 891 -50.92 -33.46 2.41
N LEU A 892 -51.83 -34.42 2.24
CA LEU A 892 -52.95 -34.35 1.30
C LEU A 892 -54.14 -33.52 1.83
N TYR A 893 -54.15 -33.21 3.13
CA TYR A 893 -55.20 -32.44 3.78
C TYR A 893 -55.39 -31.06 3.14
N GLY A 894 -56.64 -30.73 2.80
CA GLY A 894 -57.00 -29.47 2.12
C GLY A 894 -57.04 -29.54 0.60
N LEU A 895 -56.62 -30.66 -0.03
CA LEU A 895 -56.83 -30.89 -1.46
C LEU A 895 -58.32 -31.20 -1.77
N PRO A 896 -58.76 -31.04 -3.03
CA PRO A 896 -60.10 -31.45 -3.43
C PRO A 896 -60.36 -32.93 -3.10
N PRO A 897 -61.54 -33.31 -2.55
CA PRO A 897 -61.81 -34.69 -2.13
C PRO A 897 -61.59 -35.76 -3.21
N ALA A 898 -61.87 -35.42 -4.49
CA ALA A 898 -61.60 -36.31 -5.61
C ALA A 898 -60.11 -36.60 -5.81
N VAL A 899 -59.24 -35.60 -5.58
CA VAL A 899 -57.78 -35.71 -5.67
C VAL A 899 -57.24 -36.55 -4.51
N ILE A 900 -57.72 -36.28 -3.28
CA ILE A 900 -57.35 -37.08 -2.09
C ILE A 900 -57.70 -38.56 -2.31
N LYS A 901 -58.91 -38.83 -2.79
CA LYS A 901 -59.36 -40.19 -3.11
C LYS A 901 -58.45 -40.86 -4.14
N GLU A 902 -58.10 -40.19 -5.24
CA GLU A 902 -57.19 -40.74 -6.25
C GLU A 902 -55.79 -41.04 -5.67
N CYS A 903 -55.25 -40.15 -4.83
CA CYS A 903 -53.96 -40.33 -4.17
C CYS A 903 -53.94 -41.55 -3.24
N ILE A 904 -54.93 -41.67 -2.34
CA ILE A 904 -55.01 -42.78 -1.39
C ILE A 904 -55.22 -44.11 -2.12
N LEU A 905 -56.17 -44.17 -3.06
CA LEU A 905 -56.43 -45.40 -3.83
C LEU A 905 -55.19 -45.83 -4.64
N GLY A 906 -54.50 -44.87 -5.26
CA GLY A 906 -53.25 -45.15 -5.98
C GLY A 906 -52.16 -45.72 -5.09
N ALA A 907 -51.97 -45.17 -3.89
CA ALA A 907 -50.98 -45.66 -2.92
C ALA A 907 -51.32 -47.07 -2.39
N VAL A 908 -52.61 -47.34 -2.11
CA VAL A 908 -53.09 -48.68 -1.73
C VAL A 908 -52.83 -49.68 -2.85
N GLU A 909 -53.17 -49.34 -4.10
CA GLU A 909 -52.96 -50.22 -5.24
C GLU A 909 -51.48 -50.56 -5.46
N ALA A 910 -50.59 -49.57 -5.38
CA ALA A 910 -49.15 -49.78 -5.51
C ALA A 910 -48.58 -50.72 -4.44
N ARG A 911 -49.11 -50.64 -3.21
CA ARG A 911 -48.68 -51.48 -2.07
C ARG A 911 -49.13 -52.94 -2.20
N TYR A 912 -50.31 -53.20 -2.76
CA TYR A 912 -50.97 -54.52 -2.68
C TYR A 912 -51.16 -55.26 -4.02
N LYS A 913 -50.86 -54.66 -5.20
CA LYS A 913 -51.04 -55.32 -6.52
C LYS A 913 -49.86 -56.18 -7.04
N ASN A 914 -48.79 -56.46 -6.28
CA ASN A 914 -47.62 -57.20 -6.78
C ASN A 914 -47.45 -58.60 -6.13
N PRO A 915 -47.85 -59.73 -6.76
CA PRO A 915 -47.96 -61.05 -6.11
C PRO A 915 -46.72 -62.00 -6.22
N ALA A 916 -45.55 -61.55 -6.68
CA ALA A 916 -44.52 -62.47 -7.20
C ALA A 916 -43.37 -62.90 -6.25
N SER A 917 -43.43 -62.71 -4.93
CA SER A 917 -42.27 -63.01 -4.06
C SER A 917 -42.60 -63.71 -2.73
N ASN A 918 -43.35 -64.81 -2.79
CA ASN A 918 -43.47 -65.75 -1.67
C ASN A 918 -42.98 -67.14 -2.12
N GLU A 919 -41.72 -67.50 -1.82
CA GLU A 919 -41.33 -68.87 -1.47
C GLU A 919 -39.98 -68.91 -0.72
N PRO A 920 -39.78 -69.84 0.25
CA PRO A 920 -38.59 -69.90 1.12
C PRO A 920 -37.61 -71.01 0.71
N LEU A 921 -36.29 -70.76 0.69
CA LEU A 921 -35.29 -71.80 0.44
C LEU A 921 -34.09 -71.76 1.40
N ALA A 922 -33.77 -72.96 1.85
CA ALA A 922 -32.81 -73.36 2.87
C ALA A 922 -31.41 -73.66 2.31
N GLY A 923 -30.41 -73.56 3.18
CA GLY A 923 -29.22 -74.43 3.24
C GLY A 923 -28.06 -74.12 2.29
N GLN A 924 -26.92 -73.69 2.86
CA GLN A 924 -25.68 -74.48 2.96
C GLN A 924 -24.51 -73.65 3.51
N SER A 925 -23.65 -74.31 4.26
CA SER A 925 -22.62 -73.80 5.16
C SER A 925 -21.24 -73.59 4.53
N ALA A 926 -20.61 -72.48 4.93
CA ALA A 926 -19.21 -72.27 5.34
C ALA A 926 -18.03 -72.95 4.60
N THR A 927 -17.03 -72.14 4.19
CA THR A 927 -15.59 -72.34 4.48
C THR A 927 -14.82 -71.03 4.28
N ALA A 928 -13.75 -70.83 5.07
CA ALA A 928 -13.09 -69.54 5.34
C ALA A 928 -11.84 -69.24 4.49
N ALA A 929 -11.57 -67.94 4.25
CA ALA A 929 -10.26 -67.33 3.91
C ALA A 929 -10.35 -65.78 4.04
N PRO A 930 -9.23 -65.03 4.04
CA PRO A 930 -8.39 -64.66 5.17
C PRO A 930 -8.61 -63.22 5.68
N VAL A 931 -8.05 -62.93 6.85
CA VAL A 931 -7.94 -61.61 7.50
C VAL A 931 -7.29 -60.58 6.56
N PHE A 932 -7.95 -59.43 6.38
CA PHE A 932 -7.36 -58.19 5.86
C PHE A 932 -7.70 -57.01 6.80
N ASP A 933 -6.68 -56.18 6.97
CA ASP A 933 -6.46 -55.03 7.88
C ASP A 933 -7.56 -53.93 7.79
N PRO A 934 -8.05 -53.36 8.91
CA PRO A 934 -9.08 -52.33 8.88
C PRO A 934 -8.48 -50.94 8.62
N LYS A 935 -8.23 -50.61 7.35
CA LYS A 935 -8.06 -49.22 6.89
C LYS A 935 -8.52 -49.07 5.43
N ASP A 936 -9.82 -48.89 5.24
CA ASP A 936 -10.37 -48.15 4.10
C ASP A 936 -11.67 -47.47 4.57
N ASP A 937 -11.53 -46.21 4.98
CA ASP A 937 -12.65 -45.28 5.13
C ASP A 937 -13.09 -44.83 3.72
N ASP A 938 -13.89 -45.64 3.04
CA ASP A 938 -14.73 -45.17 1.95
C ASP A 938 -16.00 -44.56 2.55
N CYS A 939 -15.87 -43.30 2.99
CA CYS A 939 -16.89 -42.59 3.75
C CYS A 939 -18.04 -42.16 2.82
N CYS A 940 -18.94 -43.11 2.57
CA CYS A 940 -20.23 -42.97 1.90
C CYS A 940 -21.38 -42.77 2.92
N ALA A 941 -22.06 -41.64 2.76
CA ALA A 941 -23.50 -41.41 2.95
C ALA A 941 -24.27 -42.21 4.01
N ASP A 942 -24.36 -41.69 5.23
CA ASP A 942 -25.62 -41.45 5.93
C ASP A 942 -25.41 -40.63 7.21
N GLY A 943 -26.38 -39.78 7.51
CA GLY A 943 -26.42 -38.97 8.72
C GLY A 943 -27.72 -39.22 9.45
N THR A 944 -27.97 -40.45 9.87
CA THR A 944 -28.84 -40.76 11.02
C THR A 944 -28.34 -41.99 11.76
N SER A 945 -27.77 -41.79 12.94
CA SER A 945 -27.99 -42.74 14.03
C SER A 945 -29.13 -42.20 14.90
N LEU A 946 -30.28 -42.87 14.94
CA LEU A 946 -31.05 -43.00 16.17
C LEU A 946 -31.70 -44.38 16.18
N SER A 947 -31.56 -45.02 17.33
CA SER A 947 -31.97 -46.39 17.63
C SER A 947 -33.50 -46.62 17.56
N THR A 948 -33.83 -47.88 17.25
CA THR A 948 -35.08 -48.64 17.48
C THR A 948 -36.30 -48.36 16.59
N SER A 949 -36.50 -49.18 15.55
CA SER A 949 -37.38 -50.38 15.57
C SER A 949 -37.37 -51.05 14.19
N GLU A 950 -37.53 -52.37 14.17
CA GLU A 950 -37.23 -53.27 13.06
C GLU A 950 -38.25 -53.24 11.89
N SER A 951 -37.70 -53.26 10.66
CA SER A 951 -38.20 -53.95 9.43
C SER A 951 -39.48 -53.47 8.71
N PRO A 952 -39.64 -53.67 7.37
CA PRO A 952 -38.92 -54.63 6.52
C PRO A 952 -38.11 -54.02 5.37
N VAL A 953 -36.98 -54.70 5.12
CA VAL A 953 -36.13 -54.64 3.93
C VAL A 953 -36.99 -54.79 2.67
N CYS A 954 -36.97 -53.77 1.81
CA CYS A 954 -37.47 -53.90 0.45
C CYS A 954 -36.46 -54.75 -0.33
N SER A 955 -36.87 -55.97 -0.65
CA SER A 955 -36.17 -56.92 -1.53
C SER A 955 -35.71 -56.23 -2.81
N GLN A 956 -34.48 -56.54 -3.25
CA GLN A 956 -33.88 -56.16 -4.52
C GLN A 956 -34.78 -56.52 -5.72
N GLY A 957 -35.71 -55.64 -6.08
CA GLY A 957 -36.14 -55.42 -7.45
C GLY A 957 -35.54 -54.10 -7.89
N ARG A 958 -34.48 -54.12 -8.70
CA ARG A 958 -33.93 -52.90 -9.31
C ARG A 958 -35.04 -52.27 -10.16
N THR A 959 -35.75 -51.27 -9.63
CA THR A 959 -36.57 -50.39 -10.47
C THR A 959 -35.64 -49.75 -11.48
N GLN A 960 -35.95 -49.91 -12.77
CA GLN A 960 -35.00 -49.54 -13.82
C GLN A 960 -34.93 -48.02 -13.95
N ASN A 961 -36.07 -47.31 -13.81
CA ASN A 961 -36.13 -45.86 -13.98
C ASN A 961 -37.01 -45.12 -12.94
N PHE A 962 -36.89 -43.79 -12.93
CA PHE A 962 -37.52 -42.91 -11.94
C PHE A 962 -39.05 -42.85 -12.10
N GLU A 963 -39.59 -43.00 -13.31
CA GLU A 963 -41.03 -43.05 -13.53
C GLU A 963 -41.65 -44.31 -12.92
N GLU A 964 -41.05 -45.49 -13.15
CA GLU A 964 -41.44 -46.75 -12.52
C GLU A 964 -41.34 -46.68 -10.99
N PHE A 965 -40.30 -46.03 -10.47
CA PHE A 965 -40.18 -45.78 -9.04
C PHE A 965 -41.34 -44.95 -8.50
N ILE A 966 -41.70 -43.84 -9.17
CA ILE A 966 -42.82 -42.96 -8.75
C ILE A 966 -44.12 -43.75 -8.69
N TYR A 967 -44.43 -44.53 -9.72
CA TYR A 967 -45.64 -45.35 -9.75
C TYR A 967 -45.61 -46.50 -8.73
N GLY A 968 -44.46 -47.16 -8.57
CA GLY A 968 -44.30 -48.29 -7.65
C GLY A 968 -44.31 -47.90 -6.18
N VAL A 969 -43.84 -46.68 -5.84
CA VAL A 969 -43.70 -46.24 -4.45
C VAL A 969 -44.85 -45.33 -4.01
N TRP A 970 -45.29 -44.38 -4.83
CA TRP A 970 -46.35 -43.42 -4.45
C TRP A 970 -47.69 -43.67 -5.14
N GLY A 971 -47.74 -44.56 -6.14
CA GLY A 971 -48.98 -44.91 -6.82
C GLY A 971 -49.51 -43.87 -7.79
N ALA A 972 -50.50 -44.29 -8.60
CA ALA A 972 -50.96 -43.52 -9.76
C ALA A 972 -51.57 -42.14 -9.44
N GLY A 973 -52.17 -41.97 -8.25
CA GLY A 973 -52.76 -40.70 -7.85
C GLY A 973 -51.72 -39.64 -7.52
N ILE A 974 -50.77 -39.94 -6.62
CA ILE A 974 -49.68 -39.01 -6.28
C ILE A 974 -48.78 -38.76 -7.50
N ALA A 975 -48.55 -39.79 -8.31
CA ALA A 975 -47.86 -39.67 -9.60
C ALA A 975 -48.53 -38.60 -10.49
N LYS A 976 -49.84 -38.70 -10.71
CA LYS A 976 -50.61 -37.81 -11.57
C LYS A 976 -50.65 -36.36 -11.07
N HIS A 977 -50.87 -36.15 -9.76
CA HIS A 977 -51.19 -34.81 -9.22
C HIS A 977 -49.96 -34.00 -8.79
N PHE A 978 -48.81 -34.64 -8.57
CA PHE A 978 -47.61 -33.94 -8.14
C PHE A 978 -46.34 -34.52 -8.76
N ALA A 979 -46.03 -35.79 -8.50
CA ALA A 979 -44.67 -36.30 -8.74
C ALA A 979 -44.28 -36.28 -10.22
N ILE A 980 -45.13 -36.74 -11.14
CA ILE A 980 -44.87 -36.69 -12.59
C ILE A 980 -44.84 -35.24 -13.12
N PRO A 981 -45.89 -34.41 -12.93
CA PRO A 981 -45.89 -33.06 -13.50
C PRO A 981 -44.76 -32.18 -12.94
N TYR A 982 -44.48 -32.25 -11.63
CA TYR A 982 -43.37 -31.50 -11.02
C TYR A 982 -42.02 -31.94 -11.58
N ASN A 983 -41.74 -33.25 -11.58
CA ASN A 983 -40.43 -33.75 -12.03
C ASN A 983 -40.24 -33.55 -13.54
N LYS A 984 -41.27 -33.69 -14.37
CA LYS A 984 -41.19 -33.31 -15.80
C LYS A 984 -40.86 -31.83 -15.98
N LYS A 985 -41.43 -30.97 -15.13
CA LYS A 985 -41.19 -29.52 -15.18
C LYS A 985 -39.79 -29.13 -14.73
N LEU A 986 -39.27 -29.77 -13.67
CA LEU A 986 -37.94 -29.57 -13.10
C LEU A 986 -36.82 -30.18 -13.97
N TRP A 987 -36.95 -31.46 -14.31
CA TRP A 987 -35.90 -32.22 -15.01
C TRP A 987 -35.97 -32.06 -16.52
N THR A 988 -37.11 -31.67 -17.09
CA THR A 988 -37.28 -31.40 -18.53
C THR A 988 -36.93 -32.56 -19.48
N VAL A 989 -36.70 -33.75 -18.93
CA VAL A 989 -36.42 -35.00 -19.66
C VAL A 989 -37.46 -36.06 -19.30
N PRO A 990 -37.67 -37.08 -20.16
CA PRO A 990 -38.50 -38.22 -19.79
C PRO A 990 -37.97 -38.89 -18.52
N LEU A 991 -38.84 -39.10 -17.53
CA LEU A 991 -38.45 -39.69 -16.25
C LEU A 991 -38.08 -41.18 -16.39
N THR A 992 -38.49 -41.81 -17.49
CA THR A 992 -38.06 -43.15 -17.91
C THR A 992 -36.58 -43.25 -18.27
N GLU A 993 -35.91 -42.13 -18.55
CA GLU A 993 -34.47 -42.09 -18.86
C GLU A 993 -33.61 -41.87 -17.61
N MET A 994 -34.22 -41.54 -16.46
CA MET A 994 -33.50 -41.28 -15.22
C MET A 994 -33.43 -42.53 -14.35
N GLU A 995 -32.26 -42.86 -13.83
CA GLU A 995 -32.08 -43.92 -12.83
C GLU A 995 -32.43 -43.44 -11.41
N THR A 996 -32.40 -44.37 -10.45
CA THR A 996 -32.90 -44.19 -9.07
C THR A 996 -31.81 -44.12 -8.00
N SER A 997 -30.54 -44.28 -8.38
CA SER A 997 -29.37 -44.31 -7.47
C SER A 997 -29.23 -43.04 -6.61
N TRP A 998 -29.64 -41.88 -7.14
CA TRP A 998 -29.52 -40.57 -6.48
C TRP A 998 -30.62 -40.27 -5.45
N LEU A 999 -31.64 -41.12 -5.31
CA LEU A 999 -32.80 -40.86 -4.45
C LEU A 999 -32.51 -41.06 -2.95
N GLY A 1000 -31.45 -41.79 -2.59
CA GLY A 1000 -31.12 -42.21 -1.21
C GLY A 1000 -31.19 -41.07 -0.18
N GLY A 1001 -32.19 -41.14 0.71
CA GLY A 1001 -32.42 -40.18 1.81
C GLY A 1001 -32.98 -38.80 1.41
N ARG A 1002 -33.16 -38.51 0.11
CA ARG A 1002 -33.51 -37.18 -0.40
C ARG A 1002 -35.00 -36.97 -0.63
N VAL A 1003 -35.72 -38.04 -0.96
CA VAL A 1003 -37.16 -37.98 -1.11
C VAL A 1003 -37.83 -38.66 0.08
N PRO A 1004 -38.74 -37.97 0.80
CA PRO A 1004 -39.45 -38.57 1.91
C PRO A 1004 -40.38 -39.69 1.42
N LEU A 1005 -40.34 -40.81 2.11
CA LEU A 1005 -41.10 -42.02 1.81
C LEU A 1005 -42.08 -42.29 2.95
N PRO A 1006 -43.21 -41.56 3.02
CA PRO A 1006 -44.19 -41.84 4.05
C PRO A 1006 -44.81 -43.22 3.83
N ASP A 1007 -45.13 -43.90 4.92
CA ASP A 1007 -45.87 -45.15 4.84
C ASP A 1007 -47.36 -44.90 4.52
N LEU A 1008 -48.10 -45.98 4.24
CA LEU A 1008 -49.51 -45.87 3.87
C LEU A 1008 -50.37 -45.26 5.00
N GLY A 1009 -50.02 -45.51 6.27
CA GLY A 1009 -50.70 -44.90 7.42
C GLY A 1009 -50.47 -43.40 7.47
N GLU A 1010 -49.22 -42.96 7.32
CA GLU A 1010 -48.86 -41.54 7.27
C GLU A 1010 -49.53 -40.78 6.11
N ILE A 1011 -49.69 -41.42 4.94
CA ILE A 1011 -50.43 -40.85 3.80
C ILE A 1011 -51.92 -40.65 4.14
N ILE A 1012 -52.53 -41.61 4.86
CA ILE A 1012 -53.94 -41.55 5.27
C ILE A 1012 -54.14 -40.50 6.35
N ASP A 1013 -53.29 -40.48 7.38
CA ASP A 1013 -53.35 -39.50 8.47
C ASP A 1013 -53.16 -38.08 7.92
N GLY A 1014 -52.18 -37.89 7.03
CA GLY A 1014 -51.93 -36.64 6.34
C GLY A 1014 -53.03 -36.20 5.36
N ALA A 1015 -54.02 -37.06 5.07
CA ALA A 1015 -55.23 -36.71 4.34
C ALA A 1015 -56.40 -36.32 5.25
N LEU A 1016 -56.41 -36.82 6.49
CA LEU A 1016 -57.48 -36.59 7.47
C LEU A 1016 -57.25 -35.33 8.30
N GLU A 1017 -55.99 -35.00 8.61
CA GLU A 1017 -55.63 -33.87 9.47
C GLU A 1017 -54.41 -33.07 8.92
N PRO A 1018 -54.27 -31.78 9.29
CA PRO A 1018 -53.08 -30.99 8.93
C PRO A 1018 -51.80 -31.56 9.56
N VAL A 1019 -50.72 -31.64 8.76
CA VAL A 1019 -49.40 -32.08 9.25
C VAL A 1019 -48.76 -31.01 10.15
N ALA A 1020 -48.57 -31.33 11.43
CA ALA A 1020 -48.13 -30.37 12.45
C ALA A 1020 -46.62 -30.07 12.48
N LYS A 1021 -45.75 -30.93 11.92
CA LYS A 1021 -44.28 -30.79 11.99
C LYS A 1021 -43.61 -30.85 10.61
N PRO A 1022 -42.60 -30.01 10.33
CA PRO A 1022 -41.80 -30.15 9.11
C PRO A 1022 -40.98 -31.45 9.12
N MET A 1023 -41.02 -32.22 8.03
CA MET A 1023 -40.35 -33.53 7.89
C MET A 1023 -39.10 -33.48 6.99
N GLY A 1024 -38.10 -34.33 7.29
CA GLY A 1024 -36.87 -34.50 6.49
C GLY A 1024 -35.64 -33.79 7.05
N PRO A 1025 -34.45 -34.00 6.44
CA PRO A 1025 -33.15 -33.60 7.02
C PRO A 1025 -33.00 -32.08 7.21
N ASN A 1026 -33.77 -31.28 6.47
CA ASN A 1026 -33.71 -29.82 6.50
C ASN A 1026 -34.89 -29.21 7.29
N ALA A 1027 -35.50 -29.96 8.21
CA ALA A 1027 -36.64 -29.48 9.01
C ALA A 1027 -36.31 -28.22 9.81
N ARG A 1028 -35.03 -28.06 10.19
CA ARG A 1028 -34.41 -26.82 10.64
C ARG A 1028 -33.27 -26.47 9.70
N PHE A 1029 -33.13 -25.20 9.35
CA PHE A 1029 -32.05 -24.73 8.48
C PHE A 1029 -31.51 -23.39 8.98
N GLY A 1030 -30.28 -23.07 8.59
CA GLY A 1030 -29.61 -21.81 8.82
C GLY A 1030 -29.52 -20.98 7.54
N TYR A 1031 -29.39 -19.67 7.68
CA TYR A 1031 -29.05 -18.75 6.61
C TYR A 1031 -28.25 -17.55 7.18
N PRO A 1032 -27.36 -16.88 6.42
CA PRO A 1032 -26.67 -15.70 6.94
C PRO A 1032 -27.64 -14.56 7.25
N LYS A 1033 -27.49 -13.90 8.41
CA LYS A 1033 -28.33 -12.72 8.77
C LYS A 1033 -28.13 -11.61 7.74
N LYS A 1034 -26.88 -11.25 7.43
CA LYS A 1034 -26.54 -10.20 6.46
C LYS A 1034 -25.75 -10.75 5.28
N GLY A 1035 -25.94 -10.15 4.12
CA GLY A 1035 -25.11 -10.37 2.93
C GLY A 1035 -25.51 -11.55 2.05
N GLY A 1036 -26.65 -12.20 2.34
CA GLY A 1036 -27.10 -13.39 1.61
C GLY A 1036 -26.13 -14.56 1.73
N PHE A 1037 -26.31 -15.58 0.90
CA PHE A 1037 -25.42 -16.74 0.92
C PHE A 1037 -23.97 -16.41 0.51
N GLN A 1038 -23.75 -15.28 -0.18
CA GLN A 1038 -22.42 -14.71 -0.45
C GLN A 1038 -21.58 -14.55 0.83
N ALA A 1039 -22.19 -14.18 1.97
CA ALA A 1039 -21.46 -13.99 3.22
C ALA A 1039 -20.76 -15.27 3.70
N LEU A 1040 -21.41 -16.43 3.54
CA LEU A 1040 -20.84 -17.72 3.93
C LEU A 1040 -19.63 -18.09 3.06
N VAL A 1041 -19.74 -17.93 1.75
CA VAL A 1041 -18.64 -18.28 0.83
C VAL A 1041 -17.48 -17.27 0.90
N SER A 1042 -17.77 -15.97 1.09
CA SER A 1042 -16.74 -14.96 1.33
C SER A 1042 -16.00 -15.16 2.65
N GLY A 1043 -16.64 -15.79 3.65
CA GLY A 1043 -16.02 -16.12 4.94
C GLY A 1043 -14.79 -17.02 4.84
N PHE A 1044 -14.61 -17.76 3.73
CA PHE A 1044 -13.40 -18.57 3.51
C PHE A 1044 -12.16 -17.72 3.20
N VAL A 1045 -12.33 -16.56 2.55
CA VAL A 1045 -11.23 -15.77 1.97
C VAL A 1045 -10.16 -15.38 3.01
N PRO A 1046 -10.51 -14.89 4.22
CA PRO A 1046 -9.52 -14.55 5.23
C PRO A 1046 -8.69 -15.74 5.76
N HIS A 1047 -9.14 -16.97 5.50
CA HIS A 1047 -8.51 -18.20 6.01
C HIS A 1047 -7.71 -18.97 4.94
N ILE A 1048 -7.79 -18.57 3.67
CA ILE A 1048 -7.04 -19.20 2.58
C ILE A 1048 -5.59 -18.70 2.61
N LYS A 1049 -4.64 -19.63 2.61
CA LYS A 1049 -3.20 -19.35 2.66
C LYS A 1049 -2.57 -19.16 1.27
N GLY A 1050 -3.15 -19.82 0.26
CA GLY A 1050 -2.73 -19.75 -1.13
C GLY A 1050 -3.20 -18.49 -1.86
N GLN A 1051 -2.76 -18.33 -3.11
CA GLN A 1051 -3.14 -17.22 -3.98
C GLN A 1051 -4.53 -17.45 -4.57
N ILE A 1052 -5.37 -16.41 -4.59
CA ILE A 1052 -6.67 -16.40 -5.28
C ILE A 1052 -6.60 -15.40 -6.43
N GLU A 1053 -6.79 -15.87 -7.65
CA GLU A 1053 -6.85 -15.07 -8.88
C GLU A 1053 -8.30 -14.98 -9.36
N LEU A 1054 -8.88 -13.78 -9.25
CA LEU A 1054 -10.20 -13.46 -9.78
C LEU A 1054 -10.09 -12.92 -11.21
N ASN A 1055 -11.19 -12.97 -11.98
CA ASN A 1055 -11.19 -12.67 -13.41
C ASN A 1055 -10.19 -13.52 -14.23
N ALA A 1056 -9.90 -14.73 -13.75
CA ALA A 1056 -9.01 -15.70 -14.38
C ALA A 1056 -9.84 -16.68 -15.22
N ASP A 1057 -10.16 -16.29 -16.46
CA ASP A 1057 -10.93 -17.15 -17.37
C ASP A 1057 -10.02 -18.18 -18.05
N VAL A 1058 -10.16 -19.45 -17.66
CA VAL A 1058 -9.40 -20.56 -18.24
C VAL A 1058 -9.96 -20.90 -19.62
N VAL A 1059 -9.15 -20.72 -20.66
CA VAL A 1059 -9.56 -20.92 -22.06
C VAL A 1059 -8.95 -22.17 -22.69
N GLN A 1060 -7.90 -22.73 -22.09
CA GLN A 1060 -7.29 -23.96 -22.54
C GLN A 1060 -6.59 -24.67 -21.37
N LEU A 1061 -6.65 -26.00 -21.37
CA LEU A 1061 -5.90 -26.86 -20.47
C LEU A 1061 -5.09 -27.85 -21.31
N LEU A 1062 -3.80 -28.03 -21.01
CA LEU A 1062 -2.89 -28.94 -21.72
C LEU A 1062 -2.35 -29.94 -20.70
N PRO A 1063 -3.06 -31.06 -20.43
CA PRO A 1063 -2.69 -32.00 -19.39
C PRO A 1063 -1.32 -32.63 -19.59
N SER A 1064 -0.92 -32.94 -20.83
CA SER A 1064 0.40 -33.52 -21.13
C SER A 1064 1.58 -32.59 -20.79
N GLU A 1065 1.35 -31.28 -20.80
CA GLU A 1065 2.32 -30.25 -20.42
C GLU A 1065 2.13 -29.74 -18.98
N HIS A 1066 1.09 -30.23 -18.28
CA HIS A 1066 0.63 -29.73 -16.99
C HIS A 1066 0.40 -28.22 -16.99
N LEU A 1067 -0.31 -27.71 -18.00
CA LEU A 1067 -0.38 -26.28 -18.28
C LEU A 1067 -1.82 -25.76 -18.38
N ILE A 1068 -2.12 -24.69 -17.64
CA ILE A 1068 -3.37 -23.93 -17.70
C ILE A 1068 -3.12 -22.65 -18.50
N VAL A 1069 -4.01 -22.31 -19.43
CA VAL A 1069 -3.96 -21.06 -20.21
C VAL A 1069 -5.20 -20.22 -19.95
N LEU A 1070 -4.99 -18.95 -19.65
CA LEU A 1070 -6.04 -17.96 -19.42
C LEU A 1070 -6.34 -17.12 -20.67
N ALA A 1071 -7.54 -16.53 -20.72
CA ALA A 1071 -8.01 -15.69 -21.84
C ALA A 1071 -7.11 -14.47 -22.11
N ASP A 1072 -6.48 -13.94 -21.06
CA ASP A 1072 -5.53 -12.83 -21.12
C ASP A 1072 -4.11 -13.24 -21.56
N GLY A 1073 -3.92 -14.52 -21.91
CA GLY A 1073 -2.66 -15.06 -22.39
C GLY A 1073 -1.70 -15.50 -21.27
N ARG A 1074 -2.04 -15.34 -19.98
CA ARG A 1074 -1.27 -15.92 -18.87
C ARG A 1074 -1.32 -17.44 -18.93
N ARG A 1075 -0.25 -18.08 -18.45
CA ARG A 1075 -0.08 -19.53 -18.47
C ARG A 1075 0.53 -20.00 -17.14
N PHE A 1076 -0.01 -21.06 -16.54
CA PHE A 1076 0.44 -21.61 -15.26
C PHE A 1076 0.76 -23.10 -15.39
N ARG A 1077 1.93 -23.50 -14.92
CA ARG A 1077 2.28 -24.91 -14.78
C ARG A 1077 1.81 -25.42 -13.42
N TYR A 1078 1.32 -26.65 -13.34
CA TYR A 1078 0.88 -27.26 -12.08
C TYR A 1078 1.53 -28.63 -11.86
N ASP A 1079 1.78 -29.00 -10.60
CA ASP A 1079 2.11 -30.40 -10.31
C ASP A 1079 0.82 -31.21 -10.14
N ASN A 1080 -0.16 -30.67 -9.42
CA ASN A 1080 -1.50 -31.23 -9.25
C ASN A 1080 -2.58 -30.20 -9.60
N LEU A 1081 -3.70 -30.64 -10.16
CA LEU A 1081 -4.84 -29.78 -10.48
C LEU A 1081 -6.12 -30.28 -9.81
N ILE A 1082 -6.79 -29.44 -9.03
CA ILE A 1082 -8.16 -29.70 -8.56
C ILE A 1082 -9.14 -28.91 -9.44
N SER A 1083 -9.97 -29.60 -10.21
CA SER A 1083 -11.01 -28.94 -11.02
C SER A 1083 -12.37 -29.04 -10.37
N THR A 1084 -13.05 -27.90 -10.24
CA THR A 1084 -14.46 -27.80 -9.82
C THR A 1084 -15.40 -27.37 -10.95
N MET A 1085 -14.85 -27.19 -12.16
CA MET A 1085 -15.55 -26.82 -13.38
C MET A 1085 -16.51 -27.93 -13.84
N PRO A 1086 -17.60 -27.61 -14.57
CA PRO A 1086 -18.38 -28.63 -15.27
C PRO A 1086 -17.53 -29.57 -16.14
N LEU A 1087 -17.69 -30.87 -15.92
CA LEU A 1087 -16.86 -31.90 -16.55
C LEU A 1087 -16.84 -31.84 -18.10
N PRO A 1088 -17.96 -31.59 -18.80
CA PRO A 1088 -17.94 -31.38 -20.25
C PRO A 1088 -17.15 -30.14 -20.68
N GLU A 1089 -17.21 -29.05 -19.92
CA GLU A 1089 -16.43 -27.84 -20.22
C GLU A 1089 -14.94 -28.10 -20.00
N LEU A 1090 -14.57 -28.81 -18.93
CA LEU A 1090 -13.19 -29.20 -18.68
C LEU A 1090 -12.61 -30.00 -19.86
N VAL A 1091 -13.33 -31.02 -20.31
CA VAL A 1091 -12.91 -31.83 -21.47
C VAL A 1091 -12.88 -31.00 -22.77
N ARG A 1092 -13.81 -30.05 -22.94
CA ARG A 1092 -13.81 -29.11 -24.07
C ARG A 1092 -12.57 -28.21 -24.07
N LEU A 1093 -12.14 -27.70 -22.92
CA LEU A 1093 -10.94 -26.86 -22.78
C LEU A 1093 -9.64 -27.66 -22.98
N ILE A 1094 -9.65 -28.96 -22.68
CA ILE A 1094 -8.55 -29.89 -23.00
C ILE A 1094 -8.47 -30.15 -24.52
N GLY A 1095 -9.63 -30.24 -25.18
CA GLY A 1095 -9.70 -30.40 -26.62
C GLY A 1095 -9.10 -31.73 -27.10
N LYS A 1096 -8.13 -31.67 -28.02
CA LYS A 1096 -7.60 -32.85 -28.73
C LYS A 1096 -6.72 -33.76 -27.86
N GLU A 1097 -6.25 -33.29 -26.71
CA GLU A 1097 -5.47 -34.13 -25.78
C GLU A 1097 -6.33 -35.17 -25.06
N ALA A 1098 -7.64 -34.92 -24.93
CA ALA A 1098 -8.58 -35.91 -24.44
C ALA A 1098 -8.81 -36.97 -25.54
N PRO A 1099 -8.63 -38.28 -25.27
CA PRO A 1099 -8.97 -39.35 -26.19
C PRO A 1099 -10.43 -39.29 -26.67
N LYS A 1100 -10.70 -39.87 -27.85
CA LYS A 1100 -12.03 -39.78 -28.48
C LYS A 1100 -13.14 -40.39 -27.62
N ASP A 1101 -12.86 -41.50 -26.95
CA ASP A 1101 -13.77 -42.13 -25.99
C ASP A 1101 -14.03 -41.26 -24.75
N VAL A 1102 -13.05 -40.51 -24.27
CA VAL A 1102 -13.21 -39.52 -23.17
C VAL A 1102 -14.06 -38.33 -23.64
N GLN A 1103 -13.81 -37.80 -24.84
CA GLN A 1103 -14.64 -36.74 -25.44
C GLN A 1103 -16.09 -37.20 -25.64
N ASP A 1104 -16.28 -38.41 -26.16
CA ASP A 1104 -17.61 -38.98 -26.40
C ASP A 1104 -18.35 -39.25 -25.07
N ALA A 1105 -17.65 -39.75 -24.05
CA ALA A 1105 -18.19 -39.91 -22.70
C ALA A 1105 -18.62 -38.57 -22.08
N ALA A 1106 -17.78 -37.53 -22.18
CA ALA A 1106 -18.09 -36.20 -21.67
C ALA A 1106 -19.27 -35.53 -22.40
N ASN A 1107 -19.34 -35.66 -23.73
CA ASN A 1107 -20.47 -35.18 -24.53
C ASN A 1107 -21.78 -35.93 -24.23
N GLY A 1108 -21.67 -37.17 -23.74
CA GLY A 1108 -22.81 -37.98 -23.29
C GLY A 1108 -23.35 -37.57 -21.92
N LEU A 1109 -22.73 -36.64 -21.19
CA LEU A 1109 -23.20 -36.18 -19.89
C LEU A 1109 -24.28 -35.11 -20.03
N ARG A 1110 -25.46 -35.38 -19.48
CA ARG A 1110 -26.63 -34.49 -19.58
C ARG A 1110 -26.81 -33.64 -18.33
N HIS A 1111 -27.29 -32.41 -18.53
CA HIS A 1111 -27.57 -31.45 -17.48
C HIS A 1111 -28.80 -30.62 -17.82
N ILE A 1112 -29.34 -29.94 -16.80
CA ILE A 1112 -30.43 -28.97 -16.89
C ILE A 1112 -29.94 -27.60 -16.49
N SER A 1113 -30.40 -26.60 -17.23
CA SER A 1113 -30.14 -25.19 -16.96
C SER A 1113 -31.31 -24.58 -16.19
N VAL A 1114 -31.03 -23.57 -15.37
CA VAL A 1114 -32.05 -22.81 -14.63
C VAL A 1114 -31.90 -21.33 -14.93
N ARG A 1115 -33.03 -20.68 -15.21
CA ARG A 1115 -33.14 -19.22 -15.25
C ARG A 1115 -33.85 -18.78 -13.98
N CYS A 1116 -33.21 -17.90 -13.21
CA CYS A 1116 -33.78 -17.30 -12.01
C CYS A 1116 -34.24 -15.88 -12.34
N VAL A 1117 -35.48 -15.55 -11.98
CA VAL A 1117 -36.03 -14.19 -12.05
C VAL A 1117 -36.23 -13.70 -10.63
N ASN A 1118 -35.41 -12.74 -10.22
CA ASN A 1118 -35.48 -12.08 -8.93
C ASN A 1118 -36.45 -10.92 -9.01
N ILE A 1119 -37.40 -10.82 -8.09
CA ILE A 1119 -38.44 -9.80 -8.09
C ILE A 1119 -38.54 -9.21 -6.68
N GLY A 1120 -38.42 -7.88 -6.58
CA GLY A 1120 -38.72 -7.10 -5.38
C GLY A 1120 -39.94 -6.22 -5.59
N ILE A 1121 -40.91 -6.26 -4.68
CA ILE A 1121 -42.16 -5.49 -4.78
C ILE A 1121 -42.35 -4.54 -3.60
N ASP A 1122 -43.24 -3.55 -3.76
CA ASP A 1122 -43.58 -2.51 -2.76
C ASP A 1122 -44.65 -2.95 -1.73
N ARG A 1123 -44.62 -4.22 -1.34
CA ARG A 1123 -45.50 -4.75 -0.30
C ARG A 1123 -44.76 -5.70 0.62
N GLU A 1124 -44.82 -5.43 1.92
CA GLU A 1124 -44.23 -6.32 2.92
C GLU A 1124 -45.08 -7.57 3.19
N LYS A 1125 -44.44 -8.59 3.78
CA LYS A 1125 -45.10 -9.79 4.34
C LYS A 1125 -46.04 -10.51 3.36
N VAL A 1126 -45.59 -10.64 2.11
CA VAL A 1126 -46.35 -11.27 1.02
C VAL A 1126 -46.72 -12.72 1.35
N THR A 1127 -45.80 -13.44 1.98
CA THR A 1127 -46.01 -14.81 2.43
C THR A 1127 -45.14 -15.10 3.65
N ASP A 1128 -45.50 -16.12 4.43
CA ASP A 1128 -44.75 -16.67 5.56
C ASP A 1128 -43.85 -17.85 5.16
N LYS A 1129 -43.87 -18.23 3.87
CA LYS A 1129 -43.23 -19.44 3.34
C LYS A 1129 -41.78 -19.16 2.97
N HIS A 1130 -40.93 -20.17 3.10
CA HIS A 1130 -39.52 -20.10 2.67
C HIS A 1130 -39.36 -20.49 1.20
N TRP A 1131 -40.07 -21.52 0.74
CA TRP A 1131 -40.17 -21.85 -0.68
C TRP A 1131 -41.44 -22.63 -1.03
N ILE A 1132 -41.85 -22.50 -2.28
CA ILE A 1132 -43.10 -23.06 -2.80
C ILE A 1132 -42.83 -23.79 -4.11
N TYR A 1133 -43.35 -25.01 -4.24
CA TYR A 1133 -43.27 -25.83 -5.44
C TYR A 1133 -44.54 -25.72 -6.28
N TYR A 1134 -44.39 -25.61 -7.60
CA TYR A 1134 -45.48 -25.40 -8.56
C TYR A 1134 -45.49 -26.49 -9.64
N PRO A 1135 -46.20 -27.62 -9.42
CA PRO A 1135 -46.33 -28.70 -10.41
C PRO A 1135 -47.14 -28.34 -11.66
N GLU A 1136 -48.05 -27.35 -11.57
CA GLU A 1136 -49.05 -27.06 -12.61
C GLU A 1136 -48.57 -26.01 -13.64
N ASP A 1137 -49.51 -25.36 -14.31
CA ASP A 1137 -49.31 -24.44 -15.43
C ASP A 1137 -48.83 -23.05 -14.99
N THR A 1138 -47.58 -22.99 -14.52
CA THR A 1138 -46.79 -21.76 -14.34
C THR A 1138 -45.46 -21.91 -15.05
N ILE A 1139 -44.78 -20.81 -15.37
CA ILE A 1139 -43.45 -20.87 -15.98
C ILE A 1139 -42.39 -21.39 -15.01
N PHE A 1140 -42.44 -20.96 -13.75
CA PHE A 1140 -41.52 -21.39 -12.69
C PHE A 1140 -41.94 -22.72 -12.06
N HIS A 1141 -40.98 -23.55 -11.70
CA HIS A 1141 -41.23 -24.79 -10.96
C HIS A 1141 -41.12 -24.58 -9.45
N ARG A 1142 -40.37 -23.55 -9.02
CA ARG A 1142 -40.17 -23.22 -7.61
C ARG A 1142 -40.04 -21.70 -7.43
N ILE A 1143 -40.54 -21.19 -6.31
CA ILE A 1143 -40.22 -19.86 -5.82
C ILE A 1143 -39.48 -20.00 -4.49
N PHE A 1144 -38.35 -19.31 -4.34
CA PHE A 1144 -37.62 -19.19 -3.08
C PHE A 1144 -37.80 -17.76 -2.54
N VAL A 1145 -38.04 -17.64 -1.24
CA VAL A 1145 -38.38 -16.37 -0.59
C VAL A 1145 -37.24 -15.97 0.34
N GLN A 1146 -36.20 -15.34 -0.24
CA GLN A 1146 -34.99 -14.93 0.50
C GLN A 1146 -35.31 -14.01 1.68
N GLY A 1147 -36.31 -13.13 1.54
CA GLY A 1147 -36.74 -12.21 2.60
C GLY A 1147 -37.23 -12.90 3.88
N ASN A 1148 -37.68 -14.16 3.79
CA ASN A 1148 -38.04 -14.97 4.95
C ASN A 1148 -36.88 -15.85 5.44
N ALA A 1149 -35.89 -16.14 4.58
CA ALA A 1149 -34.66 -16.81 4.99
C ALA A 1149 -33.82 -15.93 5.94
N SER A 1150 -33.79 -14.62 5.66
CA SER A 1150 -33.29 -13.61 6.60
C SER A 1150 -34.09 -12.30 6.50
N PRO A 1151 -34.47 -11.70 7.64
CA PRO A 1151 -35.18 -10.42 7.66
C PRO A 1151 -34.39 -9.27 7.03
N GLU A 1152 -33.05 -9.36 6.95
CA GLU A 1152 -32.23 -8.30 6.35
C GLU A 1152 -32.07 -8.41 4.82
N CYS A 1153 -32.72 -9.40 4.19
CA CYS A 1153 -32.70 -9.53 2.72
C CYS A 1153 -33.76 -8.68 2.01
N ASN A 1154 -34.75 -8.14 2.74
CA ASN A 1154 -35.77 -7.26 2.17
C ASN A 1154 -35.39 -5.78 2.32
N ALA A 1155 -35.73 -4.98 1.31
CA ALA A 1155 -35.74 -3.53 1.45
C ALA A 1155 -36.85 -3.11 2.43
N PRO A 1156 -36.68 -2.01 3.20
CA PRO A 1156 -37.74 -1.47 4.03
C PRO A 1156 -39.01 -1.17 3.21
N GLY A 1157 -40.18 -1.62 3.66
CA GLY A 1157 -41.44 -1.44 2.92
C GLY A 1157 -41.65 -2.43 1.76
N GLY A 1158 -40.70 -3.33 1.47
CA GLY A 1158 -40.75 -4.22 0.32
C GLY A 1158 -40.54 -5.70 0.63
N PHE A 1159 -40.76 -6.55 -0.38
CA PHE A 1159 -40.57 -8.00 -0.26
C PHE A 1159 -39.97 -8.63 -1.52
N GLY A 1160 -38.89 -9.39 -1.34
CA GLY A 1160 -38.11 -10.01 -2.41
C GLY A 1160 -38.26 -11.53 -2.47
N PHE A 1161 -38.41 -12.07 -3.68
CA PHE A 1161 -38.44 -13.51 -3.96
C PHE A 1161 -37.84 -13.84 -5.33
N THR A 1162 -37.49 -15.11 -5.53
CA THR A 1162 -36.86 -15.62 -6.75
C THR A 1162 -37.71 -16.71 -7.39
N CYS A 1163 -38.08 -16.52 -8.65
CA CYS A 1163 -38.73 -17.53 -9.47
C CYS A 1163 -37.67 -18.37 -10.19
N GLU A 1164 -37.70 -19.69 -10.04
CA GLU A 1164 -36.77 -20.62 -10.69
C GLU A 1164 -37.45 -21.35 -11.85
N ILE A 1165 -36.85 -21.28 -13.05
CA ILE A 1165 -37.38 -21.83 -14.29
C ILE A 1165 -36.35 -22.79 -14.88
N SER A 1166 -36.65 -24.09 -14.91
CA SER A 1166 -35.81 -25.08 -15.58
C SER A 1166 -36.04 -25.07 -17.09
N TYR A 1167 -34.95 -25.10 -17.84
CA TYR A 1167 -34.96 -25.20 -19.29
C TYR A 1167 -33.84 -26.13 -19.79
N SER A 1168 -34.04 -26.65 -20.99
CA SER A 1168 -33.09 -27.51 -21.69
C SER A 1168 -33.36 -27.44 -23.20
N PRO A 1169 -32.51 -28.03 -24.06
CA PRO A 1169 -32.81 -28.12 -25.49
C PRO A 1169 -34.15 -28.80 -25.81
N TRP A 1170 -34.65 -29.68 -24.92
CA TRP A 1170 -35.92 -30.40 -25.09
C TRP A 1170 -37.13 -29.62 -24.54
N LYS A 1171 -36.89 -28.66 -23.65
CA LYS A 1171 -37.88 -27.73 -23.12
C LYS A 1171 -37.25 -26.33 -23.07
N PRO A 1172 -37.14 -25.65 -24.22
CA PRO A 1172 -36.57 -24.31 -24.28
C PRO A 1172 -37.45 -23.32 -23.51
N LEU A 1173 -36.86 -22.19 -23.10
CA LEU A 1173 -37.64 -21.10 -22.52
C LEU A 1173 -38.60 -20.55 -23.60
N PRO A 1174 -39.88 -20.33 -23.27
CA PRO A 1174 -40.83 -19.78 -24.22
C PRO A 1174 -40.56 -18.30 -24.53
N VAL A 1175 -39.97 -17.57 -23.57
CA VAL A 1175 -39.58 -16.15 -23.63
C VAL A 1175 -38.34 -15.94 -22.74
N ASP A 1176 -37.57 -14.88 -22.97
CA ASP A 1176 -36.39 -14.49 -22.16
C ASP A 1176 -36.36 -12.97 -21.90
N GLY A 1177 -35.43 -12.49 -21.08
CA GLY A 1177 -35.28 -11.07 -20.77
C GLY A 1177 -36.52 -10.47 -20.09
N ASP A 1178 -36.89 -9.26 -20.49
CA ASP A 1178 -38.03 -8.54 -19.90
C ASP A 1178 -39.37 -9.25 -20.12
N GLU A 1179 -39.52 -9.99 -21.23
CA GLU A 1179 -40.74 -10.79 -21.49
C GLU A 1179 -40.87 -11.96 -20.50
N LEU A 1180 -39.74 -12.56 -20.10
CA LEU A 1180 -39.74 -13.59 -19.06
C LEU A 1180 -40.04 -13.00 -17.68
N ILE A 1181 -39.53 -11.80 -17.38
CA ILE A 1181 -39.89 -11.07 -16.15
C ILE A 1181 -41.41 -10.82 -16.13
N ALA A 1182 -41.96 -10.27 -17.22
CA ALA A 1182 -43.39 -10.01 -17.34
C ALA A 1182 -44.22 -11.29 -17.19
N ARG A 1183 -43.79 -12.40 -17.80
CA ARG A 1183 -44.45 -13.70 -17.66
C ARG A 1183 -44.39 -14.24 -16.22
N CYS A 1184 -43.26 -14.09 -15.53
CA CYS A 1184 -43.14 -14.47 -14.13
C CYS A 1184 -44.07 -13.63 -13.24
N VAL A 1185 -44.19 -12.33 -13.49
CA VAL A 1185 -45.14 -11.45 -12.78
C VAL A 1185 -46.59 -11.89 -13.03
N GLU A 1186 -46.96 -12.15 -14.28
CA GLU A 1186 -48.30 -12.65 -14.63
C GLU A 1186 -48.63 -13.97 -13.92
N ASP A 1187 -47.71 -14.94 -13.96
CA ASP A 1187 -47.89 -16.23 -13.29
C ASP A 1187 -47.89 -16.07 -11.75
N CYS A 1188 -47.14 -15.12 -11.18
CA CYS A 1188 -47.19 -14.79 -9.75
C CYS A 1188 -48.55 -14.19 -9.34
N ILE A 1189 -49.16 -13.37 -10.20
CA ILE A 1189 -50.52 -12.86 -10.00
C ILE A 1189 -51.54 -14.00 -10.13
N LYS A 1190 -51.39 -14.86 -11.15
CA LYS A 1190 -52.25 -16.02 -11.40
C LYS A 1190 -52.33 -16.97 -10.20
N VAL A 1191 -51.20 -17.23 -9.54
CA VAL A 1191 -51.15 -18.10 -8.34
C VAL A 1191 -51.42 -17.37 -7.02
N GLY A 1192 -51.70 -16.07 -7.07
CA GLY A 1192 -52.05 -15.25 -5.91
C GLY A 1192 -50.88 -14.89 -4.99
N LEU A 1193 -49.63 -14.97 -5.47
CA LEU A 1193 -48.47 -14.46 -4.73
C LEU A 1193 -48.39 -12.93 -4.83
N MET A 1194 -48.69 -12.38 -6.02
CA MET A 1194 -48.79 -10.95 -6.28
C MET A 1194 -50.24 -10.54 -6.55
N THR A 1195 -50.55 -9.26 -6.36
CA THR A 1195 -51.78 -8.64 -6.86
C THR A 1195 -51.47 -7.68 -8.01
N LYS A 1196 -52.49 -7.18 -8.70
CA LYS A 1196 -52.30 -6.21 -9.81
C LYS A 1196 -51.87 -4.83 -9.32
N GLU A 1197 -52.06 -4.56 -8.04
CA GLU A 1197 -51.73 -3.31 -7.36
C GLU A 1197 -50.28 -3.29 -6.87
N ASP A 1198 -49.64 -4.45 -6.74
CA ASP A 1198 -48.22 -4.57 -6.36
C ASP A 1198 -47.33 -3.98 -7.46
N LYS A 1199 -46.43 -3.06 -7.09
CA LYS A 1199 -45.44 -2.49 -7.99
C LYS A 1199 -44.13 -3.24 -7.86
N VAL A 1200 -43.57 -3.63 -9.00
CA VAL A 1200 -42.21 -4.17 -9.08
C VAL A 1200 -41.22 -3.01 -8.89
N LEU A 1201 -40.48 -3.04 -7.77
CA LEU A 1201 -39.43 -2.09 -7.44
C LEU A 1201 -38.11 -2.43 -8.12
N THR A 1202 -37.81 -3.73 -8.21
CA THR A 1202 -36.68 -4.23 -8.98
C THR A 1202 -36.97 -5.61 -9.54
N ALA A 1203 -36.38 -5.92 -10.69
CA ALA A 1203 -36.28 -7.26 -11.23
C ALA A 1203 -34.95 -7.47 -11.95
N ASN A 1204 -34.34 -8.65 -11.78
CA ASN A 1204 -33.14 -9.03 -12.49
C ASN A 1204 -33.12 -10.54 -12.79
N LEU A 1205 -32.30 -10.93 -13.77
CA LEU A 1205 -32.20 -12.30 -14.25
C LEU A 1205 -30.82 -12.89 -13.95
N VAL A 1206 -30.80 -14.14 -13.49
CA VAL A 1206 -29.57 -14.94 -13.36
C VAL A 1206 -29.70 -16.21 -14.19
N ASN A 1207 -28.71 -16.46 -15.05
CA ASN A 1207 -28.67 -17.67 -15.88
C ASN A 1207 -27.66 -18.69 -15.33
N MET A 1208 -28.13 -19.90 -15.04
CA MET A 1208 -27.32 -21.03 -14.59
C MET A 1208 -27.32 -22.12 -15.68
N PRO A 1209 -26.34 -22.13 -16.59
CA PRO A 1209 -26.28 -23.10 -17.68
C PRO A 1209 -26.14 -24.54 -17.16
N TYR A 1210 -25.36 -24.75 -16.10
CA TYR A 1210 -25.23 -26.03 -15.41
C TYR A 1210 -25.85 -25.89 -14.01
N ALA A 1211 -27.11 -26.28 -13.86
CA ALA A 1211 -27.80 -26.24 -12.56
C ALA A 1211 -27.97 -27.64 -11.97
N TYR A 1212 -28.53 -28.59 -12.74
CA TYR A 1212 -28.73 -29.97 -12.29
C TYR A 1212 -28.03 -30.97 -13.20
N VAL A 1213 -27.30 -31.91 -12.61
CA VAL A 1213 -26.75 -33.08 -13.32
C VAL A 1213 -27.83 -34.14 -13.45
N ILE A 1214 -27.95 -34.77 -14.62
CA ILE A 1214 -28.96 -35.82 -14.86
C ILE A 1214 -28.33 -37.18 -14.60
N TYR A 1215 -29.00 -37.99 -13.77
CA TYR A 1215 -28.66 -39.38 -13.54
C TYR A 1215 -29.39 -40.24 -14.57
N ASP A 1216 -28.86 -40.29 -15.79
CA ASP A 1216 -29.31 -41.26 -16.79
C ASP A 1216 -28.52 -42.57 -16.68
N HIS A 1217 -28.96 -43.60 -17.39
CA HIS A 1217 -28.32 -44.93 -17.35
C HIS A 1217 -26.88 -44.97 -17.90
N SER A 1218 -26.45 -43.95 -18.64
CA SER A 1218 -25.09 -43.87 -19.20
C SER A 1218 -24.14 -43.07 -18.33
N ARG A 1219 -24.66 -42.24 -17.41
CA ARG A 1219 -23.89 -41.35 -16.52
C ARG A 1219 -22.73 -42.08 -15.83
N ALA A 1220 -23.01 -43.14 -15.08
CA ALA A 1220 -22.01 -43.81 -14.25
C ALA A 1220 -20.82 -44.31 -15.09
N LYS A 1221 -21.11 -44.90 -16.26
CA LYS A 1221 -20.09 -45.33 -17.21
C LYS A 1221 -19.29 -44.15 -17.75
N ASN A 1222 -19.97 -43.10 -18.18
CA ASN A 1222 -19.33 -41.92 -18.77
C ASN A 1222 -18.43 -41.18 -17.77
N VAL A 1223 -18.91 -40.98 -16.54
CA VAL A 1223 -18.12 -40.38 -15.45
C VAL A 1223 -16.90 -41.24 -15.12
N ALA A 1224 -17.06 -42.58 -15.04
CA ALA A 1224 -15.94 -43.48 -14.76
C ALA A 1224 -14.85 -43.42 -15.85
N VAL A 1225 -15.25 -43.37 -17.14
CA VAL A 1225 -14.30 -43.22 -18.26
C VAL A 1225 -13.50 -41.92 -18.15
N VAL A 1226 -14.18 -40.79 -17.91
CA VAL A 1226 -13.50 -39.49 -17.81
C VAL A 1226 -12.62 -39.42 -16.55
N LYS A 1227 -13.13 -39.85 -15.39
CA LYS A 1227 -12.40 -39.83 -14.11
C LYS A 1227 -11.12 -40.67 -14.18
N ALA A 1228 -11.19 -41.90 -14.69
CA ALA A 1228 -10.03 -42.77 -14.81
C ALA A 1228 -8.94 -42.22 -15.74
N TRP A 1229 -9.30 -41.36 -16.68
CA TRP A 1229 -8.34 -40.65 -17.52
C TRP A 1229 -7.76 -39.43 -16.81
N MET A 1230 -8.59 -38.61 -16.16
CA MET A 1230 -8.15 -37.40 -15.43
C MET A 1230 -7.16 -37.73 -14.29
N GLU A 1231 -7.40 -38.82 -13.55
CA GLU A 1231 -6.49 -39.28 -12.49
C GLU A 1231 -5.09 -39.63 -13.02
N LYS A 1232 -4.98 -40.09 -14.27
CA LYS A 1232 -3.68 -40.37 -14.90
C LYS A 1232 -2.95 -39.11 -15.40
N GLN A 1233 -3.60 -37.94 -15.29
CA GLN A 1233 -3.07 -36.65 -15.73
C GLN A 1233 -2.86 -35.69 -14.55
N ASP A 1234 -2.86 -36.22 -13.32
CA ASP A 1234 -2.74 -35.45 -12.08
C ASP A 1234 -3.86 -34.40 -11.90
N ILE A 1235 -5.05 -34.69 -12.45
CA ILE A 1235 -6.26 -33.87 -12.33
C ILE A 1235 -7.26 -34.56 -11.39
N THR A 1236 -7.46 -33.98 -10.22
CA THR A 1236 -8.48 -34.39 -9.24
C THR A 1236 -9.80 -33.67 -9.54
N LEU A 1237 -10.86 -34.44 -9.79
CA LEU A 1237 -12.21 -33.92 -9.96
C LEU A 1237 -12.88 -33.76 -8.59
N ALA A 1238 -13.45 -32.59 -8.30
CA ALA A 1238 -14.11 -32.34 -7.02
C ALA A 1238 -15.37 -31.48 -7.17
N GLY A 1239 -16.44 -31.85 -6.46
CA GLY A 1239 -17.66 -31.03 -6.36
C GLY A 1239 -18.71 -31.33 -7.42
N ARG A 1240 -19.87 -30.68 -7.28
CA ARG A 1240 -21.13 -30.99 -8.00
C ARG A 1240 -20.96 -31.20 -9.51
N TYR A 1241 -20.25 -30.30 -10.17
CA TYR A 1241 -20.19 -30.30 -11.64
C TYR A 1241 -18.95 -31.00 -12.19
N SER A 1242 -17.92 -31.22 -11.39
CA SER A 1242 -16.69 -31.89 -11.83
C SER A 1242 -16.78 -33.40 -11.61
N GLU A 1243 -17.30 -33.83 -10.46
CA GLU A 1243 -17.64 -35.24 -10.19
C GLU A 1243 -18.96 -35.66 -10.86
N TRP A 1244 -19.69 -34.68 -11.41
CA TRP A 1244 -21.00 -34.85 -12.02
C TRP A 1244 -22.06 -35.43 -11.06
N GLU A 1245 -21.92 -35.18 -9.77
CA GLU A 1245 -22.78 -35.67 -8.69
C GLU A 1245 -23.73 -34.57 -8.20
N TYR A 1246 -24.94 -34.94 -7.77
CA TYR A 1246 -25.86 -33.98 -7.18
C TYR A 1246 -25.47 -33.70 -5.72
N TYR A 1247 -24.89 -32.53 -5.46
CA TYR A 1247 -24.47 -32.07 -4.13
C TYR A 1247 -25.24 -30.86 -3.61
N ASN A 1248 -25.35 -30.77 -2.29
CA ASN A 1248 -25.68 -29.55 -1.55
C ASN A 1248 -24.36 -28.88 -1.06
N SER A 1249 -24.45 -27.71 -0.42
CA SER A 1249 -23.27 -26.93 -0.03
C SER A 1249 -22.37 -27.62 1.00
N ASP A 1250 -22.96 -28.36 1.96
CA ASP A 1250 -22.24 -29.17 2.96
C ASP A 1250 -21.35 -30.25 2.30
N HIS A 1251 -21.93 -31.00 1.37
CA HIS A 1251 -21.20 -32.01 0.58
C HIS A 1251 -20.14 -31.37 -0.31
N ALA A 1252 -20.42 -30.18 -0.86
CA ALA A 1252 -19.45 -29.43 -1.64
C ALA A 1252 -18.23 -29.01 -0.81
N PHE A 1253 -18.41 -28.63 0.46
CA PHE A 1253 -17.30 -28.37 1.39
C PHE A 1253 -16.52 -29.64 1.70
N LEU A 1254 -17.20 -30.74 2.03
CA LEU A 1254 -16.53 -32.02 2.31
C LEU A 1254 -15.74 -32.54 1.10
N ALA A 1255 -16.26 -32.37 -0.12
CA ALA A 1255 -15.55 -32.72 -1.35
C ALA A 1255 -14.27 -31.90 -1.53
N GLY A 1256 -14.30 -30.59 -1.22
CA GLY A 1256 -13.11 -29.74 -1.27
C GLY A 1256 -12.04 -30.18 -0.28
N LYS A 1257 -12.44 -30.47 0.96
CA LYS A 1257 -11.56 -31.04 1.99
C LYS A 1257 -10.95 -32.38 1.55
N LYS A 1258 -11.76 -33.33 1.08
CA LYS A 1258 -11.29 -34.66 0.63
C LYS A 1258 -10.29 -34.53 -0.54
N ALA A 1259 -10.53 -33.63 -1.48
CA ALA A 1259 -9.61 -33.36 -2.60
C ALA A 1259 -8.26 -32.80 -2.11
N ALA A 1260 -8.28 -31.83 -1.19
CA ALA A 1260 -7.07 -31.28 -0.59
C ALA A 1260 -6.26 -32.34 0.18
N GLU A 1261 -6.93 -33.23 0.92
CA GLU A 1261 -6.30 -34.34 1.65
C GLU A 1261 -5.71 -35.41 0.71
N ALA A 1262 -6.34 -35.65 -0.43
CA ALA A 1262 -5.80 -36.55 -1.47
C ALA A 1262 -4.51 -36.01 -2.08
N VAL A 1263 -4.53 -34.74 -2.51
CA VAL A 1263 -3.34 -34.06 -3.08
C VAL A 1263 -2.23 -33.92 -2.04
N SER A 1264 -2.54 -33.58 -0.80
CA SER A 1264 -1.53 -33.46 0.28
C SER A 1264 -0.82 -34.79 0.57
N ARG A 1265 -1.53 -35.93 0.48
CA ARG A 1265 -0.93 -37.27 0.61
C ARG A 1265 0.01 -37.60 -0.55
N GLN A 1266 -0.31 -37.14 -1.77
CA GLN A 1266 0.55 -37.31 -2.95
C GLN A 1266 1.82 -36.44 -2.86
N ILE A 1267 1.72 -35.21 -2.35
CA ILE A 1267 2.86 -34.31 -2.13
C ILE A 1267 3.79 -34.85 -1.01
N GLY A 1268 3.22 -35.42 0.06
CA GLY A 1268 3.99 -35.97 1.18
C GLY A 1268 4.73 -37.28 0.90
N SER A 1269 4.28 -38.09 -0.07
CA SER A 1269 4.97 -39.34 -0.44
C SER A 1269 6.23 -39.09 -1.28
N LEU A 1270 6.26 -38.02 -2.08
CA LEU A 1270 7.43 -37.62 -2.88
C LEU A 1270 8.62 -37.12 -2.03
N THR A 1271 8.36 -36.43 -0.92
CA THR A 1271 9.40 -35.90 -0.01
C THR A 1271 10.11 -36.95 0.83
N THR A 1272 9.59 -38.19 0.87
CA THR A 1272 10.20 -39.30 1.64
C THR A 1272 11.16 -40.14 0.80
N VAL A 1273 11.04 -40.09 -0.54
CA VAL A 1273 11.90 -40.88 -1.46
C VAL A 1273 13.23 -40.20 -1.72
N GLU A 1274 13.29 -38.86 -1.75
CA GLU A 1274 14.54 -38.09 -1.99
C GLU A 1274 15.49 -38.01 -0.78
N ARG A 1275 15.11 -38.52 0.40
CA ARG A 1275 16.02 -38.59 1.56
C ARG A 1275 16.82 -39.89 1.68
N ASN A 1276 16.62 -40.85 0.78
CA ASN A 1276 17.32 -42.16 0.78
C ASN A 1276 18.02 -42.49 -0.55
N SER A 1277 18.35 -41.49 -1.37
CA SER A 1277 19.18 -41.66 -2.58
C SER A 1277 20.41 -40.77 -2.57
#